data_AF-A0AAU9G1J8-F1
#
_entry.id   AF-A0AAU9G1J8-F1
#
_cell.length_a   1.000
_cell.length_b   1.000
_cell.length_c   1.000
_cell.angle_alpha   90.00
_cell.angle_beta   90.00
_cell.angle_gamma   90.00
#
_symmetry.space_group_name_H-M   'P 1'
#
loop_
_entity.id
_entity.type
_entity.pdbx_description
1 polymer ?
#
loop_
_entity_poly.entity_id
_entity_poly.type
_entity_poly.pdbx_seq_one_letter_code
_entity_poly.pdbx_strand_id
1 'polypeptide(L)'
;MRFNKSELNALATSPATKFDKEGLLIVTDRQEGFLWRSEVRVERWCKLRGNLLFCLKDKDPKSSVSAVLVLENCRARILNEDCDPDGYIFDLDFKDSPTERFISYSSAERLAWVYSIEQASNETLNLLISHLKEQIVAKSRQLPLAMGNNIDLGVPVPPAMIQQQQQEDTEDSPPVEVAPTFEELDLSELPICETALSCDSLPVDTFGRDPNPRVVCSVLQPGEDCLWREHARTELQEGTRTPQFLSTMRFQRSAGFTASTRLRFSVHDVRERMTLTSVPLGHAEVALGVIQDTTRLRLPVGSPRGECGFITLVSWSPEAAVEPGQATGNGLPPPPRSSTQLFETAGGGSTSSGSASGRRAHRRTQSLPPKLGVRLFVPQQCGLQRVCAKPRLHTYRLHSSLGADISVQETLLESRLCCVLPQQLLSIWIQREKELLQEISGMGELSGEWRWRQMNLLEEHLRLLKDYSQAKQNIQQLARDGVFFKRSSVKTDESLEFLPVNLHVQRMWAQNDTLQRRGFLDIVTVGAFTRHDAKGRQCGGLIKLLQESKSWKLEQSNACKVQAANDAVQATKQLRKEIVELMSQLLQLASRRCATDMMPLCDQMVSKTRTLLNIWEPSIVKEAVDFIEQHRIIEEPENVLMEPMSPFRKITQQLTALELKSPELEDFATPVVAPPDLWPRGQPPLMRSNSWHPSNSSPSSSLDIRAIDSLQHVVKCYNEHLRSLEKGAAGQRTEQDALSEAEGTYQSLPLAWHAQPQSQSQPESTPIPVALQLIDLDELRGGGQQQPPAGFLDTKLMSSSPSANYYRPTEEPEPLDLTQLNIEASVMCLECKLKFFCGRRDSPAIRLRHPKPPMKREGFAVAPQQQAPAPDVISAPEKPAQQLELDLKPLPTAAAAAAGSASGSGSAVKKGNKFTDGLDLSLTTDWAAELRPSMRKLRHAMDRLLKTARLMHSVQRLQQDVRCNRLQASIMYRRDVCFSQALTALVSSLMLRLWGSELDMAYLVMLRDLGPLAYFEGLLTLFGNEADMWSDMCIAIEDLSAVSFQLVRAQGEAALAPMPRITGSRQALEVQLPVPEHSLPGNGTSISFKITPVFFNIGINGKATYAETVGQTREQHRSNWDNYLRLSQYYGRYRKLGLGSVDAGESLQSLLVFMEQQLRANLSKNVKILHLAEDACRLMDGLRFTSCKSAKDRTGMAVTLEQCRVLVREFQLPAKHVPYALSTMRSEGTRMDNVLKNIGTRKYAFHWTQVPFLPAMYRPPVGSYGKAQT
;
A
#
# COMPACT_ATOMS: atom_id res chain seq x y z
N MET A 1 -22.73 39.74 -10.81
CA MET A 1 -22.26 38.50 -11.49
C MET A 1 -21.58 38.87 -12.82
N ARG A 2 -20.91 37.96 -13.53
CA ARG A 2 -20.43 38.18 -14.92
C ARG A 2 -21.41 37.55 -15.90
N PHE A 3 -22.26 38.37 -16.53
CA PHE A 3 -23.19 37.93 -17.57
C PHE A 3 -22.70 38.32 -18.97
N ASN A 4 -23.08 37.56 -20.00
CA ASN A 4 -22.85 37.97 -21.38
C ASN A 4 -23.84 39.09 -21.78
N LYS A 5 -23.38 40.34 -21.74
CA LYS A 5 -24.16 41.52 -22.11
C LYS A 5 -24.73 41.44 -23.54
N SER A 6 -24.05 40.74 -24.47
CA SER A 6 -24.54 40.59 -25.84
C SER A 6 -25.76 39.64 -25.93
N GLU A 7 -25.68 38.46 -25.33
CA GLU A 7 -26.77 37.47 -25.33
C GLU A 7 -27.99 37.94 -24.50
N LEU A 8 -27.79 38.65 -23.39
CA LEU A 8 -28.90 39.25 -22.64
C LEU A 8 -29.61 40.37 -23.41
N ASN A 9 -28.86 41.19 -24.18
CA ASN A 9 -29.48 42.19 -25.06
C ASN A 9 -30.23 41.53 -26.22
N ALA A 10 -29.65 40.52 -26.86
CA ALA A 10 -30.30 39.77 -27.93
C ALA A 10 -31.58 39.06 -27.46
N LEU A 11 -31.59 38.51 -26.24
CA LEU A 11 -32.78 37.88 -25.66
C LEU A 11 -33.91 38.90 -25.45
N ALA A 12 -33.59 40.09 -24.92
CA ALA A 12 -34.54 41.15 -24.61
C ALA A 12 -35.14 41.88 -25.84
N THR A 13 -34.38 41.96 -26.94
CA THR A 13 -34.79 42.64 -28.19
C THR A 13 -35.27 41.69 -29.29
N SER A 14 -35.06 40.38 -29.14
CA SER A 14 -35.53 39.36 -30.08
C SER A 14 -37.08 39.32 -30.16
N PRO A 15 -37.69 39.52 -31.34
CA PRO A 15 -39.16 39.47 -31.49
C PRO A 15 -39.73 38.05 -31.42
N ALA A 16 -38.88 37.01 -31.43
CA ALA A 16 -39.29 35.62 -31.20
C ALA A 16 -39.36 35.27 -29.69
N THR A 17 -38.88 36.14 -28.80
CA THR A 17 -38.89 35.92 -27.36
C THR A 17 -40.24 36.33 -26.79
N LYS A 18 -41.03 35.36 -26.28
CA LYS A 18 -42.18 35.65 -25.42
C LYS A 18 -41.72 36.12 -24.04
N PHE A 19 -42.38 37.11 -23.46
CA PHE A 19 -42.17 37.58 -22.09
C PHE A 19 -43.43 37.26 -21.27
N ASP A 20 -43.25 36.98 -19.98
CA ASP A 20 -44.34 36.60 -19.08
C ASP A 20 -45.15 37.83 -18.68
N LYS A 21 -44.48 38.99 -18.60
CA LYS A 21 -45.10 40.32 -18.60
C LYS A 21 -44.15 41.34 -19.24
N GLU A 22 -44.68 42.31 -19.97
CA GLU A 22 -43.95 43.53 -20.32
C GLU A 22 -44.86 44.76 -20.20
N GLY A 23 -44.24 45.94 -20.15
CA GLY A 23 -44.92 47.21 -19.92
C GLY A 23 -43.93 48.30 -19.48
N LEU A 24 -44.47 49.44 -19.05
CA LEU A 24 -43.69 50.64 -18.75
C LEU A 24 -43.71 50.88 -17.24
N LEU A 25 -42.53 51.02 -16.62
CA LEU A 25 -42.39 51.25 -15.17
C LEU A 25 -41.46 52.44 -14.93
N ILE A 26 -41.75 53.21 -13.88
CA ILE A 26 -40.81 54.22 -13.39
C ILE A 26 -39.88 53.54 -12.39
N VAL A 27 -38.57 53.60 -12.65
CA VAL A 27 -37.52 52.97 -11.84
C VAL A 27 -36.67 54.07 -11.21
N THR A 28 -36.36 53.94 -9.93
CA THR A 28 -35.50 54.90 -9.21
C THR A 28 -34.02 54.56 -9.45
N ASP A 29 -33.35 55.33 -10.31
CA ASP A 29 -31.93 55.11 -10.62
C ASP A 29 -31.02 55.88 -9.63
N ARG A 30 -30.01 55.21 -9.09
CA ARG A 30 -29.12 55.74 -8.03
C ARG A 30 -27.78 56.18 -8.62
N GLN A 31 -27.66 57.47 -8.94
CA GLN A 31 -26.42 58.02 -9.46
C GLN A 31 -25.45 58.36 -8.32
N GLU A 32 -24.37 57.59 -8.18
CA GLU A 32 -23.28 57.88 -7.24
C GLU A 32 -22.28 58.86 -7.87
N GLY A 33 -22.47 60.15 -7.60
CA GLY A 33 -21.45 61.17 -7.80
C GLY A 33 -20.47 61.22 -6.62
N PHE A 34 -19.22 61.59 -6.87
CA PHE A 34 -18.12 61.50 -5.88
C PHE A 34 -18.30 62.32 -4.58
N LEU A 35 -19.32 63.19 -4.52
CA LEU A 35 -19.65 64.04 -3.37
C LEU A 35 -21.17 64.17 -3.08
N TRP A 36 -22.05 63.62 -3.92
CA TRP A 36 -23.51 63.73 -3.76
C TRP A 36 -24.22 62.48 -4.30
N ARG A 37 -25.26 62.03 -3.60
CA ARG A 37 -26.23 61.03 -4.09
C ARG A 37 -27.46 61.74 -4.64
N SER A 38 -27.87 61.39 -5.86
CA SER A 38 -29.13 61.82 -6.44
C SER A 38 -29.90 60.59 -6.91
N GLU A 39 -31.12 60.42 -6.39
CA GLU A 39 -32.06 59.41 -6.86
C GLU A 39 -32.90 60.01 -8.00
N VAL A 40 -32.68 59.53 -9.22
CA VAL A 40 -33.34 60.05 -10.43
C VAL A 40 -34.35 59.01 -10.90
N ARG A 41 -35.63 59.37 -10.88
CA ARG A 41 -36.71 58.51 -11.37
C ARG A 41 -36.72 58.52 -12.89
N VAL A 42 -36.63 57.35 -13.53
CA VAL A 42 -36.56 57.19 -14.98
C VAL A 42 -37.61 56.20 -15.45
N GLU A 43 -38.44 56.63 -16.40
CA GLU A 43 -39.41 55.77 -17.08
C GLU A 43 -38.71 54.82 -18.05
N ARG A 44 -38.88 53.51 -17.87
CA ARG A 44 -38.21 52.46 -18.63
C ARG A 44 -39.18 51.39 -19.08
N TRP A 45 -38.99 50.85 -20.29
CA TRP A 45 -39.65 49.61 -20.67
C TRP A 45 -39.06 48.46 -19.87
N CYS A 46 -39.92 47.66 -19.24
CA CYS A 46 -39.54 46.53 -18.42
C CYS A 46 -40.13 45.24 -19.00
N LYS A 47 -39.35 44.17 -19.00
CA LYS A 47 -39.77 42.84 -19.48
C LYS A 47 -39.38 41.75 -18.49
N LEU A 48 -40.33 40.90 -18.10
CA LEU A 48 -40.14 39.76 -17.21
C LEU A 48 -40.12 38.47 -18.01
N ARG A 49 -39.13 37.60 -17.77
CA ARG A 49 -39.07 36.25 -18.34
C ARG A 49 -38.40 35.28 -17.37
N GLY A 50 -39.18 34.39 -16.77
CA GLY A 50 -38.75 33.61 -15.60
C GLY A 50 -38.26 34.53 -14.47
N ASN A 51 -37.23 34.10 -13.74
CA ASN A 51 -36.63 34.89 -12.65
C ASN A 51 -35.76 36.08 -13.12
N LEU A 52 -35.92 36.57 -14.35
CA LEU A 52 -35.16 37.70 -14.90
C LEU A 52 -36.09 38.87 -15.28
N LEU A 53 -35.92 40.00 -14.60
CA LEU A 53 -36.57 41.27 -14.93
C LEU A 53 -35.57 42.18 -15.66
N PHE A 54 -35.80 42.41 -16.94
CA PHE A 54 -34.98 43.24 -17.82
C PHE A 54 -35.50 44.67 -17.80
N CYS A 55 -34.70 45.60 -17.28
CA CYS A 55 -34.97 47.03 -17.35
C CYS A 55 -34.19 47.63 -18.53
N LEU A 56 -34.90 48.03 -19.58
CA LEU A 56 -34.30 48.66 -20.76
C LEU A 56 -33.84 50.09 -20.42
N LYS A 57 -33.01 50.72 -21.26
CA LYS A 57 -32.52 52.09 -20.99
C LYS A 57 -33.63 53.12 -21.02
N ASP A 58 -34.52 52.99 -22.00
CA ASP A 58 -35.48 54.01 -22.42
C ASP A 58 -36.90 53.44 -22.42
N LYS A 59 -37.88 54.27 -22.81
CA LYS A 59 -39.28 53.87 -23.00
C LYS A 59 -39.52 52.97 -24.22
N ASP A 60 -38.53 52.83 -25.11
CA ASP A 60 -38.64 51.99 -26.32
C ASP A 60 -38.42 50.50 -25.99
N PRO A 61 -39.38 49.59 -26.28
CA PRO A 61 -39.25 48.15 -26.10
C PRO A 61 -38.13 47.48 -26.92
N LYS A 62 -37.47 48.21 -27.83
CA LYS A 62 -36.29 47.77 -28.60
C LYS A 62 -34.96 48.36 -28.09
N SER A 63 -35.00 49.29 -27.13
CA SER A 63 -33.78 49.90 -26.57
C SER A 63 -32.91 48.87 -25.84
N SER A 64 -31.60 49.12 -25.76
CA SER A 64 -30.66 48.20 -25.13
C SER A 64 -30.95 48.04 -23.63
N VAL A 65 -30.78 46.83 -23.09
CA VAL A 65 -30.88 46.52 -21.66
C VAL A 65 -29.91 47.39 -20.85
N SER A 66 -30.44 48.10 -19.85
CA SER A 66 -29.67 48.91 -18.91
C SER A 66 -29.25 48.07 -17.70
N ALA A 67 -30.23 47.41 -17.09
CA ALA A 67 -30.05 46.53 -15.93
C ALA A 67 -30.87 45.23 -16.08
N VAL A 68 -30.47 44.18 -15.38
CA VAL A 68 -31.25 42.95 -15.21
C VAL A 68 -31.25 42.61 -13.72
N LEU A 69 -32.43 42.52 -13.13
CA LEU A 69 -32.62 42.03 -11.77
C LEU A 69 -32.91 40.53 -11.80
N VAL A 70 -32.27 39.79 -10.90
CA VAL A 70 -32.48 38.35 -10.72
C VAL A 70 -33.41 38.16 -9.53
N LEU A 71 -34.60 37.62 -9.78
CA LEU A 71 -35.70 37.47 -8.82
C LEU A 71 -35.53 36.21 -7.95
N GLU A 72 -34.36 36.10 -7.30
CA GLU A 72 -34.04 35.05 -6.34
C GLU A 72 -34.17 35.60 -4.91
N ASN A 73 -34.95 34.90 -4.06
CA ASN A 73 -35.24 35.30 -2.67
C ASN A 73 -35.75 36.75 -2.52
N CYS A 74 -36.48 37.24 -3.53
CA CYS A 74 -37.10 38.55 -3.52
C CYS A 74 -38.58 38.47 -3.09
N ARG A 75 -39.05 39.49 -2.38
CA ARG A 75 -40.47 39.65 -2.05
C ARG A 75 -40.98 41.00 -2.56
N ALA A 76 -42.06 40.98 -3.32
CA ALA A 76 -42.77 42.20 -3.66
C ALA A 76 -43.60 42.69 -2.46
N ARG A 77 -43.61 44.00 -2.23
CA ARG A 77 -44.34 44.63 -1.12
C ARG A 77 -45.07 45.87 -1.61
N ILE A 78 -46.36 45.95 -1.32
CA ILE A 78 -47.15 47.18 -1.41
C ILE A 78 -47.20 47.77 -0.01
N LEU A 79 -46.76 49.03 0.16
CA LEU A 79 -46.73 49.72 1.46
C LEU A 79 -48.00 50.52 1.71
N ASN A 80 -48.47 51.25 0.71
CA ASN A 80 -49.71 52.04 0.72
C ASN A 80 -50.64 51.52 -0.39
N GLU A 81 -51.93 51.32 -0.10
CA GLU A 81 -52.91 50.96 -1.15
C GLU A 81 -53.31 52.17 -2.01
N ASP A 82 -53.33 53.37 -1.41
CA ASP A 82 -53.62 54.64 -2.08
C ASP A 82 -52.57 55.01 -3.15
N CYS A 83 -52.90 56.02 -3.96
CA CYS A 83 -51.99 56.57 -4.97
C CYS A 83 -51.07 57.63 -4.33
N ASP A 84 -49.76 57.42 -4.42
CA ASP A 84 -48.78 58.49 -4.18
C ASP A 84 -48.85 59.52 -5.32
N PRO A 85 -48.36 60.77 -5.13
CA PRO A 85 -48.39 61.80 -6.18
C PRO A 85 -47.58 61.44 -7.43
N ASP A 86 -46.71 60.43 -7.35
CA ASP A 86 -45.91 59.89 -8.45
C ASP A 86 -46.55 58.66 -9.14
N GLY A 87 -47.67 58.15 -8.63
CA GLY A 87 -48.35 56.94 -9.12
C GLY A 87 -48.44 55.82 -8.07
N TYR A 88 -48.69 54.59 -8.53
CA TYR A 88 -48.88 53.42 -7.66
C TYR A 88 -47.57 52.67 -7.46
N ILE A 89 -46.98 52.84 -6.26
CA ILE A 89 -45.67 52.29 -5.87
C ILE A 89 -45.77 50.83 -5.40
N PHE A 90 -44.77 50.03 -5.76
CA PHE A 90 -44.42 48.77 -5.11
C PHE A 90 -42.90 48.62 -4.97
N ASP A 91 -42.46 47.99 -3.89
CA ASP A 91 -41.06 47.79 -3.55
C ASP A 91 -40.69 46.30 -3.70
N LEU A 92 -39.48 46.01 -4.19
CA LEU A 92 -38.91 44.67 -4.24
C LEU A 92 -37.80 44.52 -3.19
N ASP A 93 -38.11 43.81 -2.11
CA ASP A 93 -37.16 43.49 -1.05
C ASP A 93 -36.30 42.29 -1.45
N PHE A 94 -34.98 42.42 -1.35
CA PHE A 94 -34.03 41.33 -1.56
C PHE A 94 -33.30 41.02 -0.25
N LYS A 95 -33.11 39.73 0.07
CA LYS A 95 -32.55 39.31 1.38
C LYS A 95 -31.16 39.88 1.69
N ASP A 96 -30.31 39.98 0.69
CA ASP A 96 -28.89 40.38 0.81
C ASP A 96 -28.54 41.57 -0.12
N SER A 97 -29.50 42.45 -0.41
CA SER A 97 -29.35 43.59 -1.33
C SER A 97 -30.37 44.70 -1.03
N PRO A 98 -30.13 45.96 -1.42
CA PRO A 98 -31.07 47.05 -1.15
C PRO A 98 -32.43 46.82 -1.82
N THR A 99 -33.49 47.28 -1.17
CA THR A 99 -34.84 47.32 -1.75
C THR A 99 -34.87 48.22 -2.99
N GLU A 100 -35.41 47.70 -4.09
CA GLU A 100 -35.57 48.41 -5.37
C GLU A 100 -37.02 48.88 -5.55
N ARG A 101 -37.21 50.16 -5.88
CA ARG A 101 -38.53 50.81 -5.93
C ARG A 101 -39.04 50.99 -7.35
N PHE A 102 -40.26 50.51 -7.60
CA PHE A 102 -40.96 50.60 -8.87
C PHE A 102 -42.28 51.36 -8.73
N ILE A 103 -42.64 52.14 -9.75
CA ILE A 103 -43.90 52.87 -9.81
C ILE A 103 -44.61 52.55 -11.13
N SER A 104 -45.94 52.45 -11.07
CA SER A 104 -46.83 52.15 -12.21
C SER A 104 -47.99 53.14 -12.28
N TYR A 105 -48.61 53.26 -13.44
CA TYR A 105 -49.60 54.32 -13.71
C TYR A 105 -51.01 53.99 -13.23
N SER A 106 -51.27 52.76 -12.77
CA SER A 106 -52.56 52.35 -12.21
C SER A 106 -52.43 51.24 -11.17
N SER A 107 -53.34 51.19 -10.20
CA SER A 107 -53.34 50.13 -9.17
C SER A 107 -53.50 48.73 -9.79
N ALA A 108 -54.26 48.62 -10.90
CA ALA A 108 -54.40 47.37 -11.65
C ALA A 108 -53.07 46.94 -12.31
N GLU A 109 -52.29 47.88 -12.83
CA GLU A 109 -50.95 47.60 -13.37
C GLU A 109 -49.96 47.20 -12.26
N ARG A 110 -49.97 47.89 -11.11
CA ARG A 110 -49.20 47.52 -9.91
C ARG A 110 -49.47 46.07 -9.51
N LEU A 111 -50.74 45.72 -9.30
CA LEU A 111 -51.15 44.38 -8.88
C LEU A 111 -50.76 43.32 -9.92
N ALA A 112 -50.92 43.62 -11.22
CA ALA A 112 -50.50 42.71 -12.28
C ALA A 112 -48.98 42.51 -12.34
N TRP A 113 -48.16 43.53 -12.04
CA TRP A 113 -46.71 43.39 -11.94
C TRP A 113 -46.28 42.60 -10.70
N VAL A 114 -46.81 42.95 -9.52
CA VAL A 114 -46.56 42.25 -8.25
C VAL A 114 -46.88 40.76 -8.39
N TYR A 115 -48.09 40.42 -8.85
CA TYR A 115 -48.51 39.04 -9.08
C TYR A 115 -47.56 38.29 -10.04
N SER A 116 -47.18 38.91 -11.16
CA SER A 116 -46.29 38.28 -12.14
C SER A 116 -44.89 38.02 -11.57
N ILE A 117 -44.39 38.92 -10.72
CA ILE A 117 -43.09 38.80 -10.04
C ILE A 117 -43.13 37.71 -8.97
N GLU A 118 -44.23 37.59 -8.21
CA GLU A 118 -44.42 36.53 -7.21
C GLU A 118 -44.55 35.14 -7.86
N GLN A 119 -45.25 35.02 -8.99
CA GLN A 119 -45.33 33.78 -9.78
C GLN A 119 -43.98 33.41 -10.42
N ALA A 120 -43.14 34.39 -10.77
CA ALA A 120 -41.79 34.19 -11.28
C ALA A 120 -40.75 33.84 -10.19
N SER A 121 -41.10 33.93 -8.91
CA SER A 121 -40.19 33.66 -7.80
C SER A 121 -39.82 32.18 -7.70
N ASN A 122 -38.59 31.90 -7.24
CA ASN A 122 -38.11 30.53 -7.12
C ASN A 122 -38.91 29.70 -6.08
N GLU A 123 -39.50 30.35 -5.07
CA GLU A 123 -40.31 29.69 -4.04
C GLU A 123 -41.63 29.15 -4.61
N THR A 124 -42.38 29.98 -5.35
CA THR A 124 -43.60 29.55 -6.06
C THR A 124 -43.30 28.45 -7.08
N LEU A 125 -42.17 28.57 -7.81
CA LEU A 125 -41.73 27.53 -8.75
C LEU A 125 -41.33 26.22 -8.05
N ASN A 126 -40.70 26.28 -6.88
CA ASN A 126 -40.37 25.08 -6.09
C ASN A 126 -41.62 24.40 -5.50
N LEU A 127 -42.61 25.17 -5.04
CA LEU A 127 -43.91 24.65 -4.62
C LEU A 127 -44.65 23.99 -5.79
N LEU A 128 -44.67 24.64 -6.96
CA LEU A 128 -45.24 24.06 -8.18
C LEU A 128 -44.49 22.79 -8.60
N ILE A 129 -43.16 22.75 -8.49
CA ILE A 129 -42.35 21.55 -8.76
C ILE A 129 -42.64 20.44 -7.75
N SER A 130 -42.86 20.73 -6.46
CA SER A 130 -43.26 19.72 -5.46
C SER A 130 -44.64 19.16 -5.79
N HIS A 131 -45.61 20.04 -6.03
CA HIS A 131 -46.97 19.66 -6.36
C HIS A 131 -47.06 18.87 -7.69
N LEU A 132 -46.28 19.25 -8.70
CA LEU A 132 -46.18 18.47 -9.95
C LEU A 132 -45.49 17.12 -9.73
N LYS A 133 -44.46 17.02 -8.88
CA LYS A 133 -43.86 15.73 -8.48
C LYS A 133 -44.87 14.84 -7.77
N GLU A 134 -45.64 15.38 -6.83
CA GLU A 134 -46.73 14.67 -6.15
C GLU A 134 -47.82 14.21 -7.13
N GLN A 135 -48.25 15.07 -8.06
CA GLN A 135 -49.20 14.68 -9.12
C GLN A 135 -48.63 13.60 -10.07
N ILE A 136 -47.32 13.66 -10.39
CA ILE A 136 -46.66 12.64 -11.21
C ILE A 136 -46.59 11.31 -10.44
N VAL A 137 -46.23 11.31 -9.17
CA VAL A 137 -46.24 10.10 -8.32
C VAL A 137 -47.66 9.54 -8.16
N ALA A 138 -48.67 10.39 -7.98
CA ALA A 138 -50.07 9.98 -7.88
C ALA A 138 -50.59 9.35 -9.19
N LYS A 139 -50.35 10.00 -10.34
CA LYS A 139 -50.78 9.48 -11.65
C LYS A 139 -50.01 8.24 -12.08
N SER A 140 -48.70 8.17 -11.78
CA SER A 140 -47.85 6.99 -12.03
C SER A 140 -48.39 5.75 -11.29
N ARG A 141 -49.01 5.93 -10.12
CA ARG A 141 -49.67 4.86 -9.35
C ARG A 141 -51.08 4.48 -9.85
N GLN A 142 -51.62 5.12 -10.89
CA GLN A 142 -53.06 5.01 -11.24
C GLN A 142 -53.38 4.71 -12.72
N LEU A 143 -52.41 4.55 -13.63
CA LEU A 143 -52.67 4.21 -15.04
C LEU A 143 -51.82 3.05 -15.57
N PRO A 144 -52.44 1.99 -16.13
CA PRO A 144 -51.78 1.06 -17.04
C PRO A 144 -51.58 1.70 -18.43
N LEU A 145 -50.44 1.39 -19.06
CA LEU A 145 -50.12 1.44 -20.49
C LEU A 145 -51.07 2.24 -21.42
N ALA A 146 -50.70 3.48 -21.73
CA ALA A 146 -51.21 4.23 -22.89
C ALA A 146 -50.11 5.13 -23.49
N MET A 147 -50.17 5.37 -24.81
CA MET A 147 -49.14 6.12 -25.55
C MET A 147 -49.08 7.61 -25.22
N GLY A 148 -47.88 8.21 -25.23
CA GLY A 148 -47.73 9.64 -25.49
C GLY A 148 -46.50 10.32 -24.86
N ASN A 149 -45.51 10.65 -25.69
CA ASN A 149 -44.52 11.73 -25.56
C ASN A 149 -44.31 12.36 -24.16
N ASN A 150 -43.21 12.01 -23.49
CA ASN A 150 -42.63 12.83 -22.41
C ASN A 150 -41.21 13.29 -22.78
N ILE A 151 -40.82 14.44 -22.24
CA ILE A 151 -39.52 15.09 -22.50
C ILE A 151 -38.68 14.96 -21.23
N ASP A 152 -37.71 14.04 -21.25
CA ASP A 152 -36.82 13.79 -20.10
C ASP A 152 -35.87 14.97 -19.86
N LEU A 153 -36.23 15.83 -18.91
CA LEU A 153 -35.35 16.86 -18.36
C LEU A 153 -34.44 16.23 -17.31
N GLY A 154 -33.14 16.18 -17.60
CA GLY A 154 -32.14 15.61 -16.70
C GLY A 154 -32.01 16.39 -15.39
N VAL A 155 -32.39 15.76 -14.28
CA VAL A 155 -32.14 16.22 -12.90
C VAL A 155 -31.55 15.04 -12.12
N PRO A 156 -30.43 15.20 -11.38
CA PRO A 156 -29.88 14.12 -10.57
C PRO A 156 -30.81 13.80 -9.40
N VAL A 157 -31.02 12.51 -9.15
CA VAL A 157 -31.76 12.03 -7.96
C VAL A 157 -30.97 12.41 -6.70
N PRO A 158 -31.60 13.04 -5.68
CA PRO A 158 -30.93 13.31 -4.41
C PRO A 158 -30.57 11.99 -3.69
N PRO A 159 -29.39 11.86 -3.07
CA PRO A 159 -29.14 10.74 -2.17
C PRO A 159 -30.09 10.85 -0.97
N ALA A 160 -30.95 9.85 -0.77
CA ALA A 160 -31.79 9.76 0.42
C ALA A 160 -30.89 9.72 1.66
N MET A 161 -31.26 10.50 2.68
CA MET A 161 -30.42 10.66 3.87
C MET A 161 -30.40 9.37 4.71
N ILE A 162 -29.21 8.82 4.92
CA ILE A 162 -28.97 7.92 6.04
C ILE A 162 -29.05 8.77 7.30
N GLN A 163 -30.16 8.69 8.03
CA GLN A 163 -30.31 9.28 9.35
C GLN A 163 -30.49 8.18 10.39
N GLN A 164 -30.07 8.48 11.63
CA GLN A 164 -29.82 7.48 12.66
C GLN A 164 -31.10 6.76 13.10
N GLN A 165 -31.02 5.45 13.28
CA GLN A 165 -31.86 4.73 14.24
C GLN A 165 -30.94 4.07 15.27
N GLN A 166 -31.14 4.44 16.54
CA GLN A 166 -30.77 3.60 17.67
C GLN A 166 -32.06 2.95 18.18
N GLN A 167 -31.99 1.65 18.44
CA GLN A 167 -32.87 0.84 19.30
C GLN A 167 -34.37 1.18 19.38
N GLU A 168 -35.20 0.26 18.90
CA GLU A 168 -36.11 -0.46 19.80
C GLU A 168 -36.33 -1.89 19.27
N ASP A 169 -36.61 -2.84 20.16
CA ASP A 169 -36.59 -4.28 19.85
C ASP A 169 -37.95 -4.79 19.34
N THR A 170 -37.95 -5.65 18.30
CA THR A 170 -39.01 -6.65 18.06
C THR A 170 -38.54 -7.73 17.08
N GLU A 171 -39.00 -8.97 17.27
CA GLU A 171 -38.60 -10.14 16.48
C GLU A 171 -39.50 -10.40 15.25
N ASP A 172 -39.11 -11.38 14.43
CA ASP A 172 -39.81 -11.96 13.27
C ASP A 172 -40.15 -11.07 12.06
N SER A 173 -39.32 -11.17 11.01
CA SER A 173 -39.76 -11.14 9.61
C SER A 173 -38.74 -11.86 8.68
N PRO A 174 -39.18 -12.44 7.55
CA PRO A 174 -38.34 -13.31 6.71
C PRO A 174 -37.28 -12.52 5.90
N PRO A 175 -36.21 -13.20 5.42
CA PRO A 175 -35.10 -12.53 4.74
C PRO A 175 -35.53 -11.88 3.42
N VAL A 176 -35.32 -10.56 3.33
CA VAL A 176 -35.46 -9.79 2.09
C VAL A 176 -34.36 -10.17 1.11
N GLU A 177 -34.71 -10.47 -0.14
CA GLU A 177 -33.72 -10.74 -1.19
C GLU A 177 -32.79 -9.54 -1.39
N VAL A 178 -31.48 -9.79 -1.28
CA VAL A 178 -30.46 -8.75 -1.44
C VAL A 178 -30.39 -8.34 -2.91
N ALA A 179 -30.70 -7.06 -3.18
CA ALA A 179 -30.59 -6.49 -4.52
C ALA A 179 -29.18 -6.74 -5.10
N PRO A 180 -29.04 -7.13 -6.37
CA PRO A 180 -27.82 -7.71 -6.91
C PRO A 180 -26.62 -6.76 -6.74
N THR A 181 -25.62 -7.24 -6.02
CA THR A 181 -24.31 -6.58 -5.90
C THR A 181 -23.71 -6.39 -7.29
N PHE A 182 -23.25 -5.18 -7.60
CA PHE A 182 -22.49 -4.91 -8.84
C PHE A 182 -21.36 -5.94 -9.00
N GLU A 183 -21.46 -6.81 -10.01
CA GLU A 183 -20.48 -7.86 -10.26
C GLU A 183 -19.08 -7.28 -10.50
N GLU A 184 -18.04 -7.95 -9.98
CA GLU A 184 -16.66 -7.51 -10.21
C GLU A 184 -16.28 -7.82 -11.66
N LEU A 185 -16.11 -6.75 -12.46
CA LEU A 185 -15.81 -6.81 -13.89
C LEU A 185 -14.70 -7.82 -14.20
N ASP A 186 -15.05 -8.91 -14.88
CA ASP A 186 -14.07 -9.87 -15.37
C ASP A 186 -13.27 -9.27 -16.54
N LEU A 187 -11.94 -9.35 -16.44
CA LEU A 187 -11.01 -8.95 -17.49
C LEU A 187 -10.78 -10.05 -18.53
N SER A 188 -11.22 -11.29 -18.25
CA SER A 188 -11.15 -12.43 -19.17
C SER A 188 -12.40 -12.58 -20.05
N GLU A 189 -13.52 -11.95 -19.69
CA GLU A 189 -14.75 -11.98 -20.46
C GLU A 189 -14.59 -11.30 -21.83
N LEU A 190 -14.89 -12.04 -22.90
CA LEU A 190 -15.00 -11.50 -24.24
C LEU A 190 -16.36 -10.77 -24.39
N PRO A 191 -16.39 -9.46 -24.70
CA PRO A 191 -17.64 -8.73 -24.91
C PRO A 191 -18.34 -9.20 -26.19
N ILE A 192 -19.66 -9.00 -26.25
CA ILE A 192 -20.49 -9.30 -27.43
C ILE A 192 -20.01 -8.49 -28.63
N CYS A 193 -19.80 -7.20 -28.43
CA CYS A 193 -19.10 -6.31 -29.35
C CYS A 193 -18.54 -5.07 -28.64
N GLU A 194 -17.63 -4.39 -29.33
CA GLU A 194 -17.16 -3.03 -29.05
C GLU A 194 -17.60 -2.13 -30.20
N THR A 195 -18.04 -0.90 -29.91
CA THR A 195 -18.63 0.02 -30.89
C THR A 195 -18.05 1.43 -30.76
N ALA A 196 -17.54 1.98 -31.86
CA ALA A 196 -17.20 3.40 -32.01
C ALA A 196 -18.34 4.17 -32.68
N LEU A 197 -18.38 5.48 -32.46
CA LEU A 197 -19.48 6.35 -32.87
C LEU A 197 -18.98 7.55 -33.68
N SER A 198 -19.72 7.92 -34.73
CA SER A 198 -19.62 9.23 -35.36
C SER A 198 -21.01 9.76 -35.69
N CYS A 199 -21.17 11.07 -35.85
CA CYS A 199 -22.40 11.65 -36.39
C CYS A 199 -22.11 12.43 -37.67
N ASP A 200 -23.11 12.55 -38.54
CA ASP A 200 -23.07 13.38 -39.74
C ASP A 200 -24.25 14.35 -39.76
N SER A 201 -24.08 15.52 -40.37
CA SER A 201 -25.17 16.46 -40.70
C SER A 201 -26.03 16.91 -39.52
N LEU A 202 -25.44 17.07 -38.32
CA LEU A 202 -26.16 17.58 -37.15
C LEU A 202 -26.67 19.02 -37.38
N PRO A 203 -27.81 19.41 -36.78
CA PRO A 203 -28.36 20.76 -36.90
C PRO A 203 -27.51 21.81 -36.16
N VAL A 204 -27.54 23.05 -36.67
CA VAL A 204 -27.00 24.25 -35.98
C VAL A 204 -28.00 24.79 -34.96
N ASP A 205 -27.53 25.63 -34.04
CA ASP A 205 -28.41 26.36 -33.12
C ASP A 205 -29.18 27.52 -33.80
N THR A 206 -30.09 28.16 -33.08
CA THR A 206 -30.92 29.28 -33.58
C THR A 206 -30.13 30.53 -33.96
N PHE A 207 -28.83 30.57 -33.67
CA PHE A 207 -27.89 31.65 -34.02
C PHE A 207 -26.91 31.22 -35.11
N GLY A 208 -27.12 30.05 -35.74
CA GLY A 208 -26.27 29.51 -36.80
C GLY A 208 -24.94 28.92 -36.30
N ARG A 209 -24.79 28.68 -34.99
CA ARG A 209 -23.57 28.10 -34.41
C ARG A 209 -23.59 26.58 -34.55
N ASP A 210 -22.46 26.00 -34.93
CA ASP A 210 -22.28 24.54 -34.93
C ASP A 210 -22.40 23.98 -33.49
N PRO A 211 -22.99 22.79 -33.30
CA PRO A 211 -23.26 22.23 -31.98
C PRO A 211 -21.97 21.78 -31.26
N ASN A 212 -22.07 21.57 -29.94
CA ASN A 212 -21.05 20.83 -29.17
C ASN A 212 -21.59 19.41 -28.87
N PRO A 213 -21.45 18.43 -29.78
CA PRO A 213 -22.14 17.16 -29.68
C PRO A 213 -21.52 16.20 -28.66
N ARG A 214 -22.41 15.49 -27.96
CA ARG A 214 -22.15 14.30 -27.14
C ARG A 214 -23.24 13.27 -27.41
N VAL A 215 -22.89 11.99 -27.52
CA VAL A 215 -23.85 10.89 -27.60
C VAL A 215 -23.93 10.16 -26.25
N VAL A 216 -25.15 9.92 -25.78
CA VAL A 216 -25.44 9.08 -24.61
C VAL A 216 -26.15 7.81 -25.10
N CYS A 217 -25.65 6.64 -24.72
CA CYS A 217 -26.27 5.35 -24.98
C CYS A 217 -27.00 4.89 -23.73
N SER A 218 -28.32 4.74 -23.85
CA SER A 218 -29.19 4.21 -22.80
C SER A 218 -29.77 2.86 -23.19
N VAL A 219 -30.07 2.05 -22.17
CA VAL A 219 -30.56 0.67 -22.30
C VAL A 219 -31.96 0.59 -21.70
N LEU A 220 -32.88 -0.10 -22.38
CA LEU A 220 -34.20 -0.39 -21.85
C LEU A 220 -34.11 -1.55 -20.84
N GLN A 221 -34.69 -1.40 -19.65
CA GLN A 221 -34.65 -2.45 -18.63
C GLN A 221 -35.56 -3.65 -18.99
N PRO A 222 -35.13 -4.90 -18.75
CA PRO A 222 -36.01 -6.07 -18.86
C PRO A 222 -37.19 -5.93 -17.89
N GLY A 223 -38.42 -5.99 -18.41
CA GLY A 223 -39.65 -5.90 -17.62
C GLY A 223 -40.23 -4.49 -17.43
N GLU A 224 -39.56 -3.43 -17.90
CA GLU A 224 -40.05 -2.04 -17.80
C GLU A 224 -40.05 -1.36 -19.18
N ASP A 225 -41.20 -1.35 -19.86
CA ASP A 225 -41.33 -0.85 -21.25
C ASP A 225 -40.93 0.63 -21.49
N CYS A 226 -40.77 1.41 -20.42
CA CYS A 226 -40.50 2.86 -20.50
C CYS A 226 -39.17 3.31 -19.86
N LEU A 227 -38.49 2.51 -19.02
CA LEU A 227 -37.36 3.02 -18.22
C LEU A 227 -36.01 2.77 -18.89
N TRP A 228 -35.41 3.87 -19.38
CA TRP A 228 -34.10 3.90 -20.02
C TRP A 228 -33.00 4.29 -19.03
N ARG A 229 -31.96 3.46 -18.90
CA ARG A 229 -30.80 3.69 -18.03
C ARG A 229 -29.55 4.04 -18.83
N GLU A 230 -28.82 5.10 -18.48
CA GLU A 230 -27.50 5.43 -19.09
C GLU A 230 -26.52 4.27 -18.85
N HIS A 231 -25.96 3.72 -19.93
CA HIS A 231 -24.91 2.70 -19.89
C HIS A 231 -23.54 3.30 -20.16
N ALA A 232 -23.44 4.11 -21.23
CA ALA A 232 -22.20 4.73 -21.66
C ALA A 232 -22.46 6.05 -22.41
N ARG A 233 -21.43 6.88 -22.54
CA ARG A 233 -21.47 8.11 -23.32
C ARG A 233 -20.12 8.38 -23.99
N THR A 234 -20.13 9.23 -25.00
CA THR A 234 -18.90 9.74 -25.64
C THR A 234 -18.32 10.90 -24.85
N GLU A 235 -17.07 11.24 -25.17
CA GLU A 235 -16.55 12.57 -24.88
C GLU A 235 -17.37 13.67 -25.58
N LEU A 236 -17.08 14.92 -25.20
CA LEU A 236 -17.65 16.11 -25.83
C LEU A 236 -16.75 16.58 -26.98
N GLN A 237 -17.32 16.83 -28.16
CA GLN A 237 -16.66 17.60 -29.21
C GLN A 237 -17.22 19.02 -29.29
N GLU A 238 -16.45 19.94 -29.86
CA GLU A 238 -16.72 21.37 -29.84
C GLU A 238 -16.94 21.90 -31.26
N GLY A 239 -18.01 22.68 -31.47
CA GLY A 239 -18.29 23.38 -32.73
C GLY A 239 -18.20 22.50 -33.99
N THR A 240 -18.88 21.35 -34.01
CA THR A 240 -18.82 20.42 -35.15
C THR A 240 -20.15 19.73 -35.44
N ARG A 241 -20.52 19.70 -36.73
CA ARG A 241 -21.68 18.95 -37.24
C ARG A 241 -21.36 17.51 -37.66
N THR A 242 -20.07 17.14 -37.65
CA THR A 242 -19.58 15.81 -38.06
C THR A 242 -18.57 15.26 -37.04
N PRO A 243 -18.96 15.00 -35.78
CA PRO A 243 -18.06 14.47 -34.76
C PRO A 243 -17.67 13.01 -35.03
N GLN A 244 -16.40 12.68 -34.79
CA GLN A 244 -15.86 11.29 -34.80
C GLN A 244 -15.30 10.99 -33.41
N PHE A 245 -16.01 10.20 -32.59
CA PHE A 245 -15.66 9.99 -31.19
C PHE A 245 -14.61 8.90 -31.03
N LEU A 246 -13.60 9.15 -30.18
CA LEU A 246 -12.54 8.19 -29.86
C LEU A 246 -13.01 7.15 -28.84
N SER A 247 -13.90 7.52 -27.91
CA SER A 247 -14.39 6.61 -26.86
C SER A 247 -15.32 5.54 -27.43
N THR A 248 -15.06 4.27 -27.11
CA THR A 248 -15.91 3.15 -27.53
C THR A 248 -16.81 2.64 -26.43
N MET A 249 -17.94 2.04 -26.83
CA MET A 249 -18.90 1.39 -25.95
C MET A 249 -18.76 -0.13 -26.08
N ARG A 250 -18.62 -0.82 -24.95
CA ARG A 250 -18.56 -2.29 -24.88
C ARG A 250 -19.85 -2.84 -24.28
N PHE A 251 -20.24 -4.02 -24.74
CA PHE A 251 -21.45 -4.73 -24.29
C PHE A 251 -21.06 -6.14 -23.85
N GLN A 252 -21.32 -6.49 -22.59
CA GLN A 252 -20.85 -7.72 -21.95
C GLN A 252 -22.05 -8.57 -21.48
N ARG A 253 -21.90 -9.90 -21.45
CA ARG A 253 -22.99 -10.80 -21.03
C ARG A 253 -23.21 -10.74 -19.52
N SER A 254 -22.14 -10.60 -18.73
CA SER A 254 -22.19 -10.32 -17.29
C SER A 254 -23.11 -9.13 -16.97
N ALA A 255 -22.92 -8.02 -17.69
CA ALA A 255 -23.75 -6.82 -17.59
C ALA A 255 -25.19 -6.95 -18.17
N GLY A 256 -25.70 -8.17 -18.36
CA GLY A 256 -27.08 -8.45 -18.75
C GLY A 256 -27.42 -8.19 -20.23
N PHE A 257 -26.44 -7.99 -21.10
CA PHE A 257 -26.70 -7.71 -22.51
C PHE A 257 -27.03 -9.00 -23.31
N THR A 258 -28.07 -8.89 -24.14
CA THR A 258 -28.57 -9.95 -25.04
C THR A 258 -28.75 -9.39 -26.44
N ALA A 259 -28.89 -10.26 -27.46
CA ALA A 259 -29.18 -9.81 -28.83
C ALA A 259 -30.49 -8.99 -28.92
N SER A 260 -31.46 -9.29 -28.06
CA SER A 260 -32.74 -8.60 -27.89
C SER A 260 -32.66 -7.25 -27.15
N THR A 261 -31.57 -6.94 -26.44
CA THR A 261 -31.45 -5.72 -25.64
C THR A 261 -31.57 -4.48 -26.53
N ARG A 262 -32.57 -3.61 -26.23
CA ARG A 262 -32.80 -2.37 -26.97
C ARG A 262 -31.90 -1.25 -26.45
N LEU A 263 -31.26 -0.54 -27.38
CA LEU A 263 -30.37 0.59 -27.14
C LEU A 263 -30.95 1.85 -27.76
N ARG A 264 -30.84 2.98 -27.06
CA ARG A 264 -31.18 4.33 -27.52
C ARG A 264 -29.94 5.21 -27.48
N PHE A 265 -29.52 5.70 -28.64
CA PHE A 265 -28.41 6.64 -28.80
C PHE A 265 -28.98 8.06 -28.91
N SER A 266 -28.89 8.85 -27.84
CA SER A 266 -29.40 10.21 -27.76
C SER A 266 -28.28 11.23 -27.96
N VAL A 267 -28.38 12.05 -29.01
CA VAL A 267 -27.43 13.11 -29.34
C VAL A 267 -27.82 14.39 -28.61
N HIS A 268 -26.88 14.96 -27.86
CA HIS A 268 -27.05 16.17 -27.05
C HIS A 268 -26.07 17.26 -27.48
N ASP A 269 -26.50 18.50 -27.45
CA ASP A 269 -25.68 19.69 -27.68
C ASP A 269 -25.39 20.39 -26.35
N VAL A 270 -24.13 20.36 -25.90
CA VAL A 270 -23.71 20.91 -24.60
C VAL A 270 -23.50 22.42 -24.71
N ARG A 271 -24.43 23.18 -24.12
CA ARG A 271 -24.41 24.65 -24.12
C ARG A 271 -23.41 25.21 -23.11
N GLU A 272 -23.29 24.59 -21.92
CA GLU A 272 -22.36 25.05 -20.88
C GLU A 272 -21.53 23.89 -20.33
N ARG A 273 -20.20 24.02 -20.40
CA ARG A 273 -19.25 22.93 -20.10
C ARG A 273 -18.96 22.73 -18.61
N MET A 274 -19.19 23.74 -17.77
CA MET A 274 -18.88 23.70 -16.34
C MET A 274 -19.98 23.02 -15.52
N THR A 275 -21.23 23.22 -15.93
CA THR A 275 -22.47 22.61 -15.42
C THR A 275 -22.84 21.33 -16.18
N LEU A 276 -22.38 21.18 -17.42
CA LEU A 276 -22.81 20.18 -18.41
C LEU A 276 -24.27 20.37 -18.89
N THR A 277 -24.82 21.57 -18.73
CA THR A 277 -26.14 21.94 -19.28
C THR A 277 -26.17 21.70 -20.79
N SER A 278 -27.09 20.85 -21.24
CA SER A 278 -27.19 20.39 -22.63
C SER A 278 -28.64 20.29 -23.08
N VAL A 279 -28.85 20.26 -24.40
CA VAL A 279 -30.17 20.16 -25.03
C VAL A 279 -30.18 18.93 -25.95
N PRO A 280 -31.17 18.02 -25.87
CA PRO A 280 -31.27 16.90 -26.80
C PRO A 280 -31.57 17.40 -28.21
N LEU A 281 -30.77 16.97 -29.19
CA LEU A 281 -31.02 17.23 -30.62
C LEU A 281 -31.98 16.19 -31.20
N GLY A 282 -31.80 14.92 -30.83
CA GLY A 282 -32.60 13.79 -31.27
C GLY A 282 -32.01 12.46 -30.82
N HIS A 283 -32.63 11.34 -31.18
CA HIS A 283 -32.19 10.00 -30.82
C HIS A 283 -32.39 8.97 -31.94
N ALA A 284 -31.69 7.85 -31.85
CA ALA A 284 -31.90 6.67 -32.70
C ALA A 284 -31.98 5.41 -31.83
N GLU A 285 -32.83 4.45 -32.20
CA GLU A 285 -33.03 3.18 -31.46
C GLU A 285 -32.68 1.95 -32.30
N VAL A 286 -32.05 0.95 -31.68
CA VAL A 286 -31.62 -0.29 -32.33
C VAL A 286 -31.47 -1.43 -31.31
N ALA A 287 -31.66 -2.68 -31.72
CA ALA A 287 -31.38 -3.85 -30.87
C ALA A 287 -29.92 -4.31 -31.04
N LEU A 288 -29.27 -4.73 -29.95
CA LEU A 288 -27.83 -5.07 -29.94
C LEU A 288 -27.45 -6.13 -30.99
N GLY A 289 -28.31 -7.12 -31.26
CA GLY A 289 -28.06 -8.14 -32.30
C GLY A 289 -27.87 -7.55 -33.70
N VAL A 290 -28.55 -6.45 -34.03
CA VAL A 290 -28.39 -5.76 -35.33
C VAL A 290 -27.01 -5.10 -35.44
N ILE A 291 -26.49 -4.58 -34.33
CA ILE A 291 -25.12 -4.06 -34.23
C ILE A 291 -24.10 -5.20 -34.37
N GLN A 292 -24.35 -6.35 -33.72
CA GLN A 292 -23.47 -7.51 -33.80
C GLN A 292 -23.36 -8.09 -35.23
N ASP A 293 -24.47 -8.16 -35.96
CA ASP A 293 -24.50 -8.68 -37.34
C ASP A 293 -23.99 -7.68 -38.40
N THR A 294 -23.83 -6.38 -38.08
CA THR A 294 -23.39 -5.35 -39.05
C THR A 294 -22.16 -4.56 -38.57
N THR A 295 -21.02 -4.76 -39.24
CA THR A 295 -19.73 -4.10 -38.91
C THR A 295 -19.76 -2.57 -39.00
N ARG A 296 -20.69 -2.02 -39.80
CA ARG A 296 -20.99 -0.59 -39.85
C ARG A 296 -22.47 -0.37 -40.11
N LEU A 297 -23.12 0.36 -39.21
CA LEU A 297 -24.55 0.68 -39.27
C LEU A 297 -24.74 2.20 -39.27
N ARG A 298 -25.59 2.73 -40.14
CA ARG A 298 -25.91 4.17 -40.20
C ARG A 298 -27.40 4.38 -39.98
N LEU A 299 -27.75 5.07 -38.91
CA LEU A 299 -29.13 5.31 -38.46
C LEU A 299 -29.48 6.80 -38.62
N PRO A 300 -30.68 7.15 -39.11
CA PRO A 300 -31.19 8.53 -39.03
C PRO A 300 -31.47 8.89 -37.56
N VAL A 301 -31.19 10.13 -37.18
CA VAL A 301 -31.46 10.64 -35.83
C VAL A 301 -32.82 11.34 -35.83
N GLY A 302 -33.80 10.74 -35.14
CA GLY A 302 -35.16 11.27 -35.04
C GLY A 302 -35.29 12.33 -33.95
N SER A 303 -36.01 13.41 -34.25
CA SER A 303 -36.33 14.49 -33.32
C SER A 303 -37.81 14.87 -33.44
N PRO A 304 -38.46 15.42 -32.39
CA PRO A 304 -39.81 15.99 -32.50
C PRO A 304 -39.94 17.13 -33.53
N ARG A 305 -38.84 17.60 -34.11
CA ARG A 305 -38.76 18.62 -35.17
C ARG A 305 -38.43 18.07 -36.56
N GLY A 306 -38.28 16.75 -36.72
CA GLY A 306 -37.89 16.10 -37.98
C GLY A 306 -36.59 15.29 -37.86
N GLU A 307 -35.99 14.91 -38.99
CA GLU A 307 -34.66 14.28 -39.01
C GLU A 307 -33.57 15.29 -38.63
N CYS A 308 -32.65 14.90 -37.74
CA CYS A 308 -31.61 15.77 -37.18
C CYS A 308 -30.20 15.20 -37.41
N GLY A 309 -29.95 14.76 -38.65
CA GLY A 309 -28.69 14.16 -39.09
C GLY A 309 -28.67 12.63 -38.94
N PHE A 310 -27.48 12.06 -38.95
CA PHE A 310 -27.25 10.61 -38.88
C PHE A 310 -26.25 10.27 -37.78
N ILE A 311 -26.39 9.08 -37.19
CA ILE A 311 -25.37 8.46 -36.36
C ILE A 311 -24.83 7.21 -37.08
N THR A 312 -23.51 7.08 -37.15
CA THR A 312 -22.82 5.89 -37.65
C THR A 312 -22.23 5.14 -36.46
N LEU A 313 -22.56 3.86 -36.37
CA LEU A 313 -21.95 2.88 -35.47
C LEU A 313 -20.92 2.09 -36.30
N VAL A 314 -19.71 1.91 -35.77
CA VAL A 314 -18.70 0.98 -36.33
C VAL A 314 -18.38 -0.03 -35.23
N SER A 315 -18.47 -1.32 -35.54
CA SER A 315 -18.53 -2.37 -34.51
C SER A 315 -17.63 -3.55 -34.82
N TRP A 316 -16.90 -3.98 -33.78
CA TRP A 316 -15.99 -5.12 -33.78
C TRP A 316 -16.53 -6.19 -32.83
N SER A 317 -16.48 -7.45 -33.24
CA SER A 317 -16.85 -8.62 -32.41
C SER A 317 -15.66 -9.58 -32.28
N PRO A 318 -15.56 -10.34 -31.17
CA PRO A 318 -14.55 -11.38 -31.03
C PRO A 318 -14.88 -12.55 -31.96
N GLU A 319 -13.84 -13.19 -32.50
CA GLU A 319 -14.00 -14.38 -33.32
C GLU A 319 -14.31 -15.58 -32.43
N ALA A 320 -15.38 -16.33 -32.74
CA ALA A 320 -15.73 -17.53 -31.98
C ALA A 320 -14.64 -18.60 -32.21
N ALA A 321 -13.97 -19.01 -31.14
CA ALA A 321 -12.91 -20.00 -31.22
C ALA A 321 -13.47 -21.34 -31.72
N VAL A 322 -13.09 -21.74 -32.94
CA VAL A 322 -13.29 -23.10 -33.43
C VAL A 322 -12.30 -23.98 -32.68
N GLU A 323 -12.78 -24.98 -31.93
CA GLU A 323 -11.89 -25.83 -31.15
C GLU A 323 -10.91 -26.61 -32.05
N PRO A 324 -9.61 -26.67 -31.69
CA PRO A 324 -8.58 -27.34 -32.48
C PRO A 324 -8.64 -28.87 -32.31
N GLY A 325 -9.77 -29.48 -32.67
CA GLY A 325 -10.03 -30.93 -32.55
C GLY A 325 -10.73 -31.58 -33.76
N GLN A 326 -11.42 -30.81 -34.62
CA GLN A 326 -12.17 -31.37 -35.77
C GLN A 326 -11.50 -31.11 -37.12
N ALA A 327 -10.27 -31.60 -37.28
CA ALA A 327 -9.54 -31.63 -38.55
C ALA A 327 -9.40 -33.08 -39.07
N THR A 328 -10.49 -33.64 -39.60
CA THR A 328 -10.46 -34.94 -40.30
C THR A 328 -11.29 -34.90 -41.60
N GLY A 329 -10.74 -35.44 -42.68
CA GLY A 329 -11.46 -35.65 -43.95
C GLY A 329 -11.49 -34.44 -44.91
N ASN A 330 -11.04 -34.67 -46.15
CA ASN A 330 -11.02 -33.67 -47.22
C ASN A 330 -12.42 -33.10 -47.54
N GLY A 331 -12.57 -31.77 -47.44
CA GLY A 331 -13.76 -31.04 -47.88
C GLY A 331 -13.52 -29.54 -47.83
N LEU A 332 -14.22 -28.75 -48.67
CA LEU A 332 -14.12 -27.29 -48.60
C LEU A 332 -14.68 -26.76 -47.27
N PRO A 333 -14.13 -25.66 -46.71
CA PRO A 333 -14.70 -25.04 -45.52
C PRO A 333 -16.16 -24.60 -45.80
N PRO A 334 -17.12 -24.92 -44.91
CA PRO A 334 -18.49 -24.47 -45.07
C PRO A 334 -18.58 -22.94 -45.00
N PRO A 335 -19.52 -22.30 -45.73
CA PRO A 335 -19.72 -20.86 -45.65
C PRO A 335 -20.09 -20.43 -44.22
N PRO A 336 -19.67 -19.23 -43.77
CA PRO A 336 -19.86 -18.80 -42.39
C PRO A 336 -21.35 -18.73 -42.03
N ARG A 337 -21.77 -19.58 -41.10
CA ARG A 337 -23.15 -19.65 -40.58
C ARG A 337 -23.50 -18.37 -39.81
N SER A 338 -24.78 -18.01 -39.80
CA SER A 338 -25.27 -16.84 -39.07
C SER A 338 -25.21 -17.04 -37.56
N SER A 339 -24.84 -15.99 -36.83
CA SER A 339 -24.73 -15.91 -35.36
C SER A 339 -26.02 -16.30 -34.63
N THR A 340 -27.17 -16.11 -35.29
CA THR A 340 -28.52 -16.21 -34.72
C THR A 340 -28.93 -17.62 -34.31
N GLN A 341 -28.37 -18.68 -34.91
CA GLN A 341 -28.77 -20.07 -34.60
C GLN A 341 -28.05 -20.71 -33.40
N LEU A 342 -27.12 -19.99 -32.75
CA LEU A 342 -26.48 -20.45 -31.51
C LEU A 342 -27.34 -20.27 -30.24
N PHE A 343 -28.59 -19.80 -30.38
CA PHE A 343 -29.51 -19.53 -29.27
C PHE A 343 -30.74 -20.45 -29.22
N GLU A 344 -30.95 -21.37 -30.17
CA GLU A 344 -32.14 -22.22 -30.26
C GLU A 344 -31.91 -23.69 -29.83
N THR A 345 -31.34 -23.91 -28.62
CA THR A 345 -31.28 -25.25 -27.99
C THR A 345 -31.63 -25.24 -26.50
N ALA A 346 -32.73 -24.58 -26.12
CA ALA A 346 -33.34 -24.73 -24.79
C ALA A 346 -34.85 -24.43 -24.84
N GLY A 347 -35.68 -25.48 -24.82
CA GLY A 347 -37.15 -25.38 -24.85
C GLY A 347 -37.75 -26.01 -26.10
N GLY A 348 -38.68 -26.97 -25.92
CA GLY A 348 -39.43 -27.61 -26.99
C GLY A 348 -40.94 -27.46 -26.79
N GLY A 349 -41.70 -27.34 -27.87
CA GLY A 349 -43.16 -27.31 -27.80
C GLY A 349 -43.85 -26.71 -29.05
N SER A 350 -44.58 -27.56 -29.78
CA SER A 350 -45.77 -27.24 -30.59
C SER A 350 -45.82 -25.96 -31.46
N THR A 351 -45.65 -26.17 -32.77
CA THR A 351 -46.57 -25.71 -33.85
C THR A 351 -47.37 -24.40 -33.67
N SER A 352 -47.14 -23.42 -34.54
CA SER A 352 -48.18 -22.89 -35.45
C SER A 352 -47.59 -22.03 -36.57
N SER A 353 -48.30 -21.90 -37.69
CA SER A 353 -47.87 -21.16 -38.89
C SER A 353 -48.46 -19.74 -38.93
N GLY A 354 -47.61 -18.72 -39.06
CA GLY A 354 -48.03 -17.32 -39.21
C GLY A 354 -47.18 -16.53 -40.21
N SER A 355 -47.81 -15.88 -41.18
CA SER A 355 -47.15 -15.10 -42.24
C SER A 355 -47.01 -13.62 -41.84
N ALA A 356 -45.80 -13.04 -41.96
CA ALA A 356 -45.56 -11.62 -41.76
C ALA A 356 -44.66 -10.98 -42.84
N SER A 357 -45.30 -10.18 -43.70
CA SER A 357 -44.77 -9.18 -44.65
C SER A 357 -43.30 -8.73 -44.49
N GLY A 358 -42.47 -8.98 -45.51
CA GLY A 358 -41.10 -8.48 -45.56
C GLY A 358 -40.99 -7.03 -46.08
N ARG A 359 -40.27 -6.16 -45.35
CA ARG A 359 -39.87 -4.82 -45.84
C ARG A 359 -38.51 -4.89 -46.54
N ARG A 360 -38.48 -4.59 -47.84
CA ARG A 360 -37.25 -4.62 -48.66
C ARG A 360 -36.34 -3.42 -48.34
N ALA A 361 -35.21 -3.67 -47.69
CA ALA A 361 -34.08 -2.72 -47.66
C ALA A 361 -33.29 -2.76 -48.98
N HIS A 362 -32.81 -1.61 -49.46
CA HIS A 362 -32.27 -1.46 -50.82
C HIS A 362 -30.84 -2.02 -50.94
N ARG A 363 -30.68 -3.19 -51.58
CA ARG A 363 -29.38 -3.86 -51.75
C ARG A 363 -28.75 -3.52 -53.11
N ARG A 364 -27.89 -2.49 -53.20
CA ARG A 364 -27.17 -2.19 -54.47
C ARG A 364 -25.80 -1.51 -54.38
N THR A 365 -24.84 -2.16 -53.70
CA THR A 365 -23.40 -2.06 -54.01
C THR A 365 -22.70 -3.31 -53.47
N GLN A 366 -22.33 -4.25 -54.35
CA GLN A 366 -21.40 -5.34 -54.02
C GLN A 366 -20.22 -5.29 -54.98
N SER A 367 -19.06 -4.89 -54.45
CA SER A 367 -17.75 -4.94 -55.12
C SER A 367 -16.61 -5.22 -54.14
N LEU A 368 -16.92 -5.55 -52.89
CA LEU A 368 -15.99 -5.98 -51.84
C LEU A 368 -16.60 -7.19 -51.09
N PRO A 369 -15.78 -8.10 -50.53
CA PRO A 369 -16.26 -9.26 -49.79
C PRO A 369 -17.17 -8.89 -48.61
N PRO A 370 -18.26 -9.62 -48.32
CA PRO A 370 -19.24 -9.23 -47.28
C PRO A 370 -18.71 -9.11 -45.85
N LYS A 371 -17.56 -9.73 -45.56
CA LYS A 371 -16.84 -9.62 -44.29
C LYS A 371 -15.33 -9.57 -44.54
N LEU A 372 -14.79 -8.37 -44.77
CA LEU A 372 -13.44 -8.06 -44.29
C LEU A 372 -13.53 -8.10 -42.76
N GLY A 373 -13.02 -9.17 -42.16
CA GLY A 373 -13.23 -9.48 -40.74
C GLY A 373 -12.51 -8.52 -39.81
N VAL A 374 -13.18 -7.45 -39.39
CA VAL A 374 -12.62 -6.47 -38.43
C VAL A 374 -12.70 -7.08 -37.03
N ARG A 375 -11.57 -7.66 -36.60
CA ARG A 375 -11.47 -8.45 -35.35
C ARG A 375 -11.46 -7.56 -34.11
N LEU A 376 -12.23 -7.93 -33.09
CA LEU A 376 -12.01 -7.41 -31.74
C LEU A 376 -10.94 -8.24 -31.03
N PHE A 377 -9.73 -7.71 -30.94
CA PHE A 377 -8.69 -8.27 -30.10
C PHE A 377 -8.91 -7.86 -28.64
N VAL A 378 -8.95 -8.84 -27.74
CA VAL A 378 -8.93 -8.61 -26.29
C VAL A 378 -7.58 -9.13 -25.77
N PRO A 379 -6.78 -8.31 -25.05
CA PRO A 379 -5.54 -8.78 -24.46
C PRO A 379 -5.81 -9.86 -23.41
N GLN A 380 -5.06 -10.96 -23.45
CA GLN A 380 -5.02 -11.90 -22.33
C GLN A 380 -4.40 -11.21 -21.11
N GLN A 381 -5.15 -11.11 -20.02
CA GLN A 381 -4.70 -10.53 -18.74
C GLN A 381 -4.69 -11.58 -17.61
N CYS A 382 -4.56 -12.85 -17.99
CA CYS A 382 -4.60 -14.01 -17.09
C CYS A 382 -3.54 -13.87 -15.98
N GLY A 383 -3.96 -13.96 -14.72
CA GLY A 383 -3.10 -13.77 -13.54
C GLY A 383 -3.26 -12.40 -12.87
N LEU A 384 -3.63 -11.34 -13.62
CA LEU A 384 -3.72 -9.98 -13.08
C LEU A 384 -4.74 -9.83 -11.95
N GLN A 385 -5.89 -10.52 -12.03
CA GLN A 385 -6.92 -10.55 -10.98
C GLN A 385 -6.47 -11.23 -9.68
N ARG A 386 -5.38 -12.02 -9.70
CA ARG A 386 -4.81 -12.67 -8.51
C ARG A 386 -4.02 -11.68 -7.64
N VAL A 387 -3.43 -10.65 -8.25
CA VAL A 387 -2.65 -9.59 -7.57
C VAL A 387 -3.42 -8.27 -7.42
N CYS A 388 -4.37 -7.99 -8.32
CA CYS A 388 -5.18 -6.78 -8.34
C CYS A 388 -6.68 -7.05 -8.18
N ALA A 389 -7.44 -6.01 -7.82
CA ALA A 389 -8.89 -6.03 -7.62
C ALA A 389 -9.57 -4.77 -8.19
N LYS A 390 -10.91 -4.81 -8.26
CA LYS A 390 -11.84 -3.74 -8.62
C LYS A 390 -11.45 -2.97 -9.90
N PRO A 391 -11.23 -3.68 -11.03
CA PRO A 391 -10.88 -3.08 -12.30
C PRO A 391 -11.92 -2.04 -12.75
N ARG A 392 -11.43 -0.98 -13.39
CA ARG A 392 -12.24 -0.03 -14.16
C ARG A 392 -11.63 0.10 -15.55
N LEU A 393 -12.47 0.01 -16.58
CA LEU A 393 -12.04 -0.16 -17.96
C LEU A 393 -12.62 0.92 -18.86
N HIS A 394 -11.78 1.51 -19.71
CA HIS A 394 -12.20 2.38 -20.82
C HIS A 394 -11.45 1.98 -22.09
N THR A 395 -12.11 2.09 -23.23
CA THR A 395 -11.56 1.67 -24.53
C THR A 395 -11.72 2.77 -25.57
N TYR A 396 -10.74 2.86 -26.47
CA TYR A 396 -10.65 3.92 -27.46
C TYR A 396 -10.20 3.38 -28.82
N ARG A 397 -10.68 4.04 -29.87
CA ARG A 397 -10.22 3.86 -31.26
C ARG A 397 -9.62 5.17 -31.75
N LEU A 398 -8.35 5.14 -32.14
CA LEU A 398 -7.64 6.29 -32.68
C LEU A 398 -7.09 5.95 -34.07
N HIS A 399 -6.85 6.96 -34.90
CA HIS A 399 -6.29 6.76 -36.24
C HIS A 399 -4.80 7.10 -36.28
N SER A 400 -3.98 6.18 -36.79
CA SER A 400 -2.54 6.35 -37.02
C SER A 400 -2.23 7.28 -38.20
N SER A 401 -0.97 7.69 -38.35
CA SER A 401 -0.50 8.48 -39.51
C SER A 401 -0.64 7.78 -40.85
N LEU A 402 -0.77 6.45 -40.86
CA LEU A 402 -0.99 5.63 -42.06
C LEU A 402 -2.48 5.36 -42.34
N GLY A 403 -3.40 5.97 -41.58
CA GLY A 403 -4.85 5.79 -41.72
C GLY A 403 -5.39 4.49 -41.12
N ALA A 404 -4.53 3.67 -40.50
CA ALA A 404 -4.93 2.44 -39.82
C ALA A 404 -5.41 2.70 -38.38
N ASP A 405 -6.33 1.85 -37.90
CA ASP A 405 -6.85 1.88 -36.55
C ASP A 405 -5.79 1.53 -35.50
N ILE A 406 -5.86 2.24 -34.37
CA ILE A 406 -5.17 1.95 -33.12
C ILE A 406 -6.24 1.63 -32.08
N SER A 407 -6.25 0.38 -31.63
CA SER A 407 -7.06 -0.07 -30.49
C SER A 407 -6.32 0.28 -29.20
N VAL A 408 -6.99 0.91 -28.22
CA VAL A 408 -6.39 1.23 -26.91
C VAL A 408 -7.36 0.86 -25.79
N GLN A 409 -6.84 0.22 -24.74
CA GLN A 409 -7.58 -0.20 -23.55
C GLN A 409 -6.87 0.33 -22.30
N GLU A 410 -7.50 1.28 -21.61
CA GLU A 410 -7.11 1.68 -20.25
C GLU A 410 -7.76 0.75 -19.21
N THR A 411 -6.98 0.35 -18.22
CA THR A 411 -7.44 -0.36 -17.02
C THR A 411 -6.87 0.31 -15.77
N LEU A 412 -7.72 0.70 -14.82
CA LEU A 412 -7.33 1.14 -13.48
C LEU A 412 -7.66 0.06 -12.46
N LEU A 413 -6.68 -0.29 -11.63
CA LEU A 413 -6.69 -1.46 -10.74
C LEU A 413 -6.26 -1.07 -9.32
N GLU A 414 -6.87 -1.69 -8.32
CA GLU A 414 -6.44 -1.59 -6.91
C GLU A 414 -5.48 -2.75 -6.58
N SER A 415 -4.44 -2.52 -5.79
CA SER A 415 -3.48 -3.57 -5.39
C SER A 415 -3.98 -4.32 -4.16
N ARG A 416 -4.20 -5.64 -4.25
CA ARG A 416 -4.61 -6.46 -3.09
C ARG A 416 -3.57 -6.41 -1.96
N LEU A 417 -2.32 -6.11 -2.32
CA LEU A 417 -1.17 -6.05 -1.42
C LEU A 417 -1.11 -4.78 -0.57
N CYS A 418 -1.91 -3.74 -0.89
CA CYS A 418 -1.86 -2.44 -0.23
C CYS A 418 -2.04 -2.50 1.29
N CYS A 419 -2.86 -3.43 1.79
CA CYS A 419 -3.12 -3.60 3.23
C CYS A 419 -2.32 -4.76 3.84
N VAL A 420 -1.77 -5.67 3.03
CA VAL A 420 -1.05 -6.87 3.49
C VAL A 420 0.41 -6.55 3.83
N LEU A 421 1.11 -5.82 2.97
CA LEU A 421 2.54 -5.53 3.13
C LEU A 421 2.80 -4.63 4.35
N PRO A 422 2.02 -3.57 4.62
CA PRO A 422 2.13 -2.79 5.86
C PRO A 422 1.86 -3.63 7.11
N GLN A 423 0.93 -4.58 7.10
CA GLN A 423 0.71 -5.48 8.25
C GLN A 423 1.91 -6.39 8.54
N GLN A 424 2.62 -6.86 7.51
CA GLN A 424 3.83 -7.66 7.68
C GLN A 424 4.96 -6.81 8.27
N LEU A 425 5.21 -5.61 7.73
CA LEU A 425 6.18 -4.66 8.28
C LEU A 425 5.87 -4.27 9.74
N LEU A 426 4.62 -3.89 10.02
CA LEU A 426 4.16 -3.59 11.38
C LEU A 426 4.35 -4.78 12.33
N SER A 427 4.23 -6.02 11.84
CA SER A 427 4.50 -7.20 12.67
C SER A 427 5.99 -7.34 13.04
N ILE A 428 6.90 -7.06 12.11
CA ILE A 428 8.35 -7.04 12.35
C ILE A 428 8.71 -5.91 13.33
N TRP A 429 8.13 -4.72 13.16
CA TRP A 429 8.38 -3.58 14.05
C TRP A 429 7.81 -3.78 15.45
N ILE A 430 6.55 -4.23 15.58
CA ILE A 430 5.94 -4.66 16.86
C ILE A 430 6.84 -5.69 17.56
N GLN A 431 7.33 -6.71 16.83
CA GLN A 431 8.20 -7.71 17.42
C GLN A 431 9.56 -7.14 17.89
N ARG A 432 10.13 -6.14 17.18
CA ARG A 432 11.33 -5.46 17.66
C ARG A 432 11.04 -4.58 18.88
N GLU A 433 9.93 -3.86 18.95
CA GLU A 433 9.56 -3.10 20.17
C GLU A 433 9.28 -4.03 21.36
N LYS A 434 8.63 -5.19 21.16
CA LYS A 434 8.48 -6.24 22.18
C LYS A 434 9.84 -6.69 22.72
N GLU A 435 10.81 -6.94 21.84
CA GLU A 435 12.18 -7.28 22.26
C GLU A 435 12.83 -6.16 23.05
N LEU A 436 12.74 -4.90 22.59
CA LEU A 436 13.39 -3.78 23.26
C LEU A 436 12.83 -3.55 24.68
N LEU A 437 11.54 -3.80 24.90
CA LEU A 437 10.93 -3.83 26.24
C LEU A 437 11.50 -4.96 27.11
N GLN A 438 11.71 -6.16 26.55
CA GLN A 438 12.35 -7.28 27.26
C GLN A 438 13.83 -7.00 27.57
N GLU A 439 14.56 -6.39 26.61
CA GLU A 439 15.96 -5.98 26.76
C GLU A 439 16.11 -4.96 27.89
N ILE A 440 15.14 -4.05 28.08
CA ILE A 440 15.11 -3.07 29.17
C ILE A 440 14.69 -3.69 30.51
N SER A 441 13.67 -4.56 30.53
CA SER A 441 13.24 -5.24 31.77
C SER A 441 14.28 -6.24 32.29
N GLY A 442 15.05 -6.85 31.39
CA GLY A 442 16.08 -7.85 31.71
C GLY A 442 17.32 -7.29 32.41
N MET A 443 17.45 -5.96 32.57
CA MET A 443 18.50 -5.33 33.39
C MET A 443 18.21 -5.41 34.90
N GLY A 444 16.97 -5.69 35.31
CA GLY A 444 16.52 -5.49 36.69
C GLY A 444 16.23 -4.02 36.99
N GLU A 445 16.03 -3.69 38.27
CA GLU A 445 15.73 -2.33 38.71
C GLU A 445 17.01 -1.54 38.99
N LEU A 446 17.10 -0.32 38.45
CA LEU A 446 18.23 0.59 38.66
C LEU A 446 17.93 1.64 39.74
N SER A 447 18.98 2.21 40.33
CA SER A 447 18.94 3.27 41.33
C SER A 447 19.12 4.68 40.73
N GLY A 448 18.88 5.72 41.54
CA GLY A 448 19.15 7.12 41.18
C GLY A 448 18.50 7.61 39.88
N GLU A 449 19.16 8.52 39.18
CA GLU A 449 18.73 9.04 37.86
C GLU A 449 18.54 7.93 36.81
N TRP A 450 19.27 6.83 36.92
CA TRP A 450 19.20 5.72 35.97
C TRP A 450 17.85 5.01 36.02
N ARG A 451 17.19 4.96 37.20
CA ARG A 451 15.79 4.54 37.33
C ARG A 451 14.88 5.39 36.45
N TRP A 452 15.02 6.73 36.52
CA TRP A 452 14.22 7.64 35.71
C TRP A 452 14.51 7.46 34.21
N ARG A 453 15.78 7.40 33.80
CA ARG A 453 16.13 7.13 32.39
C ARG A 453 15.54 5.80 31.89
N GLN A 454 15.59 4.75 32.70
CA GLN A 454 15.03 3.43 32.37
C GLN A 454 13.51 3.52 32.16
N MET A 455 12.79 4.26 33.01
CA MET A 455 11.34 4.43 32.91
C MET A 455 10.92 5.33 31.74
N ASN A 456 11.72 6.33 31.37
CA ASN A 456 11.46 7.15 30.17
C ASN A 456 11.70 6.34 28.88
N LEU A 457 12.75 5.51 28.84
CA LEU A 457 13.03 4.62 27.73
C LEU A 457 11.91 3.57 27.55
N LEU A 458 11.38 3.06 28.67
CA LEU A 458 10.24 2.14 28.70
C LEU A 458 8.95 2.80 28.18
N GLU A 459 8.65 4.03 28.60
CA GLU A 459 7.48 4.80 28.11
C GLU A 459 7.53 5.03 26.59
N GLU A 460 8.71 5.37 26.04
CA GLU A 460 8.90 5.61 24.61
C GLU A 460 8.64 4.35 23.77
N HIS A 461 9.15 3.19 24.19
CA HIS A 461 8.87 1.91 23.51
C HIS A 461 7.42 1.45 23.67
N LEU A 462 6.78 1.72 24.82
CA LEU A 462 5.37 1.43 25.00
C LEU A 462 4.47 2.26 24.10
N ARG A 463 4.81 3.55 23.91
CA ARG A 463 4.12 4.39 22.92
C ARG A 463 4.29 3.82 21.51
N LEU A 464 5.53 3.51 21.10
CA LEU A 464 5.79 2.93 19.77
C LEU A 464 5.04 1.60 19.57
N LEU A 465 5.08 0.69 20.56
CA LEU A 465 4.36 -0.58 20.53
C LEU A 465 2.84 -0.37 20.38
N LYS A 466 2.26 0.59 21.11
CA LYS A 466 0.85 0.98 21.01
C LYS A 466 0.53 1.54 19.62
N ASP A 467 1.30 2.51 19.16
CA ASP A 467 1.11 3.21 17.87
C ASP A 467 1.14 2.20 16.70
N TYR A 468 2.16 1.33 16.63
CA TYR A 468 2.25 0.29 15.60
C TYR A 468 1.12 -0.77 15.72
N SER A 469 0.75 -1.17 16.95
CA SER A 469 -0.31 -2.17 17.16
C SER A 469 -1.69 -1.66 16.76
N GLN A 470 -1.99 -0.39 17.09
CA GLN A 470 -3.23 0.28 16.69
C GLN A 470 -3.28 0.42 15.16
N ALA A 471 -2.21 0.90 14.53
CA ALA A 471 -2.13 0.99 13.07
C ALA A 471 -2.36 -0.38 12.39
N LYS A 472 -1.79 -1.47 12.94
CA LYS A 472 -2.02 -2.83 12.42
C LYS A 472 -3.49 -3.24 12.52
N GLN A 473 -4.16 -2.99 13.64
CA GLN A 473 -5.59 -3.30 13.79
C GLN A 473 -6.48 -2.47 12.86
N ASN A 474 -6.20 -1.17 12.70
CA ASN A 474 -6.95 -0.29 11.79
C ASN A 474 -6.87 -0.77 10.34
N ILE A 475 -5.68 -1.18 9.90
CA ILE A 475 -5.44 -1.71 8.55
C ILE A 475 -6.08 -3.09 8.37
N GLN A 476 -6.12 -3.92 9.43
CA GLN A 476 -6.84 -5.19 9.43
C GLN A 476 -8.35 -5.01 9.28
N GLN A 477 -8.94 -3.98 9.90
CA GLN A 477 -10.35 -3.67 9.70
C GLN A 477 -10.62 -3.19 8.27
N LEU A 478 -9.83 -2.24 7.75
CA LEU A 478 -9.98 -1.75 6.37
C LEU A 478 -9.89 -2.87 5.32
N ALA A 479 -9.07 -3.90 5.58
CA ALA A 479 -8.97 -5.08 4.73
C ALA A 479 -10.21 -5.99 4.81
N ARG A 480 -10.84 -6.13 5.99
CA ARG A 480 -12.13 -6.84 6.17
C ARG A 480 -13.28 -6.10 5.48
N ASP A 481 -13.26 -4.78 5.51
CA ASP A 481 -14.21 -3.90 4.78
C ASP A 481 -14.01 -3.96 3.26
N GLY A 482 -13.08 -4.78 2.76
CA GLY A 482 -12.81 -5.01 1.35
C GLY A 482 -12.21 -3.79 0.63
N VAL A 483 -11.54 -2.87 1.34
CA VAL A 483 -10.95 -1.66 0.75
C VAL A 483 -9.45 -1.85 0.52
N PHE A 484 -9.01 -1.71 -0.73
CA PHE A 484 -7.64 -2.03 -1.15
C PHE A 484 -6.75 -0.79 -1.38
N PHE A 485 -7.15 0.41 -0.91
CA PHE A 485 -6.30 1.61 -0.93
C PHE A 485 -6.76 2.69 0.07
N LYS A 486 -5.82 3.53 0.55
CA LYS A 486 -6.13 4.73 1.36
C LYS A 486 -6.58 5.90 0.47
N ARG A 487 -7.80 6.42 0.64
CA ARG A 487 -8.34 7.50 -0.21
C ARG A 487 -7.60 8.84 -0.02
N SER A 488 -7.48 9.63 -1.08
CA SER A 488 -6.86 10.97 -1.10
C SER A 488 -7.53 11.99 -0.18
N SER A 489 -8.81 11.81 0.16
CA SER A 489 -9.52 12.62 1.15
C SER A 489 -8.86 12.46 2.53
N VAL A 490 -8.91 11.24 3.06
CA VAL A 490 -8.35 10.79 4.35
C VAL A 490 -6.82 10.64 4.39
N LYS A 491 -6.07 11.29 3.49
CA LYS A 491 -4.59 11.19 3.48
C LYS A 491 -3.96 11.56 4.84
N THR A 492 -4.47 12.61 5.48
CA THR A 492 -4.04 13.14 6.80
C THR A 492 -4.59 12.35 8.00
N ASP A 493 -5.22 11.20 7.76
CA ASP A 493 -5.65 10.29 8.81
C ASP A 493 -4.46 9.50 9.36
N GLU A 494 -4.11 9.73 10.62
CA GLU A 494 -3.02 9.04 11.32
C GLU A 494 -3.32 7.54 11.49
N SER A 495 -4.60 7.14 11.62
CA SER A 495 -5.01 5.76 11.88
C SER A 495 -4.59 4.78 10.77
N LEU A 496 -4.41 5.30 9.54
CA LEU A 496 -4.01 4.57 8.34
C LEU A 496 -2.67 5.10 7.78
N GLU A 497 -1.79 5.71 8.57
CA GLU A 497 -0.61 6.41 8.04
C GLU A 497 0.42 5.50 7.34
N PHE A 498 0.51 4.22 7.71
CA PHE A 498 1.41 3.25 7.04
C PHE A 498 0.94 2.81 5.65
N LEU A 499 -0.30 3.15 5.24
CA LEU A 499 -0.84 2.80 3.93
C LEU A 499 -0.45 3.83 2.85
N PRO A 500 0.03 3.39 1.67
CA PRO A 500 0.32 4.30 0.57
C PRO A 500 -0.96 4.96 0.04
N VAL A 501 -0.99 6.30 0.09
CA VAL A 501 -2.15 7.11 -0.33
C VAL A 501 -2.44 6.89 -1.82
N ASN A 502 -3.68 6.50 -2.14
CA ASN A 502 -4.22 6.37 -3.49
C ASN A 502 -3.42 5.43 -4.42
N LEU A 503 -2.76 4.39 -3.86
CA LEU A 503 -2.03 3.38 -4.62
C LEU A 503 -2.96 2.64 -5.61
N HIS A 504 -2.68 2.79 -6.90
CA HIS A 504 -3.35 2.11 -8.00
C HIS A 504 -2.36 1.72 -9.10
N VAL A 505 -2.67 0.65 -9.83
CA VAL A 505 -2.02 0.34 -11.11
C VAL A 505 -2.83 0.97 -12.23
N GLN A 506 -2.17 1.74 -13.10
CA GLN A 506 -2.68 2.15 -14.40
C GLN A 506 -2.04 1.25 -15.46
N ARG A 507 -2.84 0.46 -16.16
CA ARG A 507 -2.40 -0.34 -17.32
C ARG A 507 -3.02 0.24 -18.58
N MET A 508 -2.21 0.52 -19.59
CA MET A 508 -2.65 0.75 -20.96
C MET A 508 -2.18 -0.41 -21.84
N TRP A 509 -3.11 -1.07 -22.51
CA TRP A 509 -2.80 -1.91 -23.65
C TRP A 509 -3.09 -1.15 -24.94
N ALA A 510 -2.27 -1.35 -25.97
CA ALA A 510 -2.51 -0.79 -27.30
C ALA A 510 -2.11 -1.77 -28.41
N GLN A 511 -2.79 -1.68 -29.55
CA GLN A 511 -2.51 -2.43 -30.77
C GLN A 511 -2.74 -1.55 -32.01
N ASN A 512 -1.81 -1.62 -32.97
CA ASN A 512 -1.98 -1.07 -34.33
C ASN A 512 -1.90 -2.23 -35.34
N ASP A 513 -3.00 -2.47 -36.05
CA ASP A 513 -3.17 -3.65 -36.89
C ASP A 513 -2.27 -3.64 -38.14
N THR A 514 -2.02 -2.47 -38.73
CA THR A 514 -1.16 -2.36 -39.93
C THR A 514 0.32 -2.51 -39.58
N LEU A 515 0.73 -2.15 -38.36
CA LEU A 515 2.09 -2.35 -37.86
C LEU A 515 2.31 -3.73 -37.24
N GLN A 516 1.25 -4.54 -37.09
CA GLN A 516 1.23 -5.79 -36.29
C GLN A 516 1.83 -5.62 -34.88
N ARG A 517 1.79 -4.39 -34.35
CA ARG A 517 2.42 -4.03 -33.08
C ARG A 517 1.38 -3.96 -31.98
N ARG A 518 1.63 -4.72 -30.91
CA ARG A 518 0.85 -4.78 -29.67
C ARG A 518 1.78 -4.56 -28.48
N GLY A 519 1.29 -3.99 -27.39
CA GLY A 519 2.11 -3.80 -26.19
C GLY A 519 1.35 -3.25 -24.99
N PHE A 520 1.96 -3.38 -23.82
CA PHE A 520 1.48 -2.81 -22.56
C PHE A 520 2.34 -1.62 -22.11
N LEU A 521 1.74 -0.76 -21.29
CA LEU A 521 2.38 0.28 -20.49
C LEU A 521 1.75 0.22 -19.10
N ASP A 522 2.54 -0.19 -18.11
CA ASP A 522 2.13 -0.29 -16.72
C ASP A 522 2.77 0.86 -15.92
N ILE A 523 1.95 1.64 -15.23
CA ILE A 523 2.38 2.77 -14.40
C ILE A 523 1.72 2.64 -13.01
N VAL A 524 2.53 2.52 -11.97
CA VAL A 524 2.02 2.50 -10.58
C VAL A 524 1.85 3.94 -10.09
N THR A 525 0.62 4.35 -9.84
CA THR A 525 0.30 5.70 -9.34
C THR A 525 0.12 5.69 -7.84
N VAL A 526 0.83 6.57 -7.12
CA VAL A 526 0.83 6.60 -5.65
C VAL A 526 1.03 8.03 -5.09
N GLY A 527 0.68 8.25 -3.83
CA GLY A 527 0.91 9.49 -3.11
C GLY A 527 2.40 9.80 -2.91
N ALA A 528 2.70 10.91 -2.25
CA ALA A 528 4.04 11.12 -1.71
C ALA A 528 4.28 10.11 -0.58
N PHE A 529 5.49 9.55 -0.48
CA PHE A 529 5.86 8.73 0.66
C PHE A 529 6.20 9.64 1.83
N THR A 530 5.27 9.77 2.79
CA THR A 530 5.33 10.84 3.82
C THR A 530 4.50 10.51 5.05
N ARG A 531 4.92 11.03 6.22
CA ARG A 531 4.03 11.19 7.38
C ARG A 531 3.33 12.55 7.28
N HIS A 532 2.00 12.56 7.25
CA HIS A 532 1.25 13.80 7.19
C HIS A 532 1.05 14.40 8.59
N ASP A 533 1.83 15.43 8.92
CA ASP A 533 1.73 16.17 10.18
C ASP A 533 0.30 16.63 10.52
N ALA A 534 -0.17 16.30 11.72
CA ALA A 534 -1.40 16.82 12.29
C ALA A 534 -1.33 18.33 12.54
N LYS A 535 -2.48 19.01 12.42
CA LYS A 535 -2.60 20.47 12.62
C LYS A 535 -1.99 20.89 13.96
N GLY A 536 -1.00 21.78 13.93
CA GLY A 536 -0.36 22.34 15.13
C GLY A 536 0.98 21.69 15.51
N ARG A 537 1.34 20.53 14.94
CA ARG A 537 2.71 19.98 15.02
C ARG A 537 3.42 20.29 13.70
N GLN A 538 4.65 20.78 13.76
CA GLN A 538 5.55 20.89 12.60
C GLN A 538 6.81 20.07 12.89
N CYS A 539 6.83 18.84 12.38
CA CYS A 539 7.95 17.92 12.45
C CYS A 539 8.49 17.76 11.02
N GLY A 540 9.47 18.60 10.65
CA GLY A 540 9.94 18.71 9.27
C GLY A 540 10.38 17.39 8.64
N GLY A 541 10.43 17.33 7.31
CA GLY A 541 10.69 16.09 6.58
C GLY A 541 12.06 15.47 6.87
N LEU A 542 12.18 14.15 6.67
CA LEU A 542 13.30 13.31 7.15
C LEU A 542 14.72 13.86 6.94
N ILE A 543 15.04 14.48 5.79
CA ILE A 543 16.38 15.06 5.54
C ILE A 543 16.73 16.11 6.61
N LYS A 544 15.78 16.96 7.02
CA LYS A 544 15.99 18.01 8.02
C LYS A 544 16.23 17.41 9.40
N LEU A 545 15.40 16.43 9.82
CA LEU A 545 15.57 15.73 11.10
C LEU A 545 16.89 14.95 11.16
N LEU A 546 17.31 14.33 10.05
CA LEU A 546 18.59 13.62 9.93
C LEU A 546 19.81 14.55 9.87
N GLN A 547 19.63 15.82 9.50
CA GLN A 547 20.66 16.86 9.64
C GLN A 547 20.70 17.37 11.09
N GLU A 548 19.54 17.58 11.72
CA GLU A 548 19.40 17.97 13.12
C GLU A 548 19.94 16.90 14.08
N SER A 549 19.89 15.62 13.74
CA SER A 549 20.52 14.55 14.54
C SER A 549 22.04 14.50 14.40
N LYS A 550 22.64 15.18 13.41
CA LYS A 550 24.09 15.14 13.12
C LYS A 550 24.88 16.32 13.69
N SER A 551 24.23 17.32 14.29
CA SER A 551 24.92 18.47 14.91
C SER A 551 25.48 18.16 16.32
N TRP A 552 25.04 17.07 16.96
CA TRP A 552 25.30 16.73 18.37
C TRP A 552 26.64 15.97 18.52
N LYS A 553 27.76 16.65 18.28
CA LYS A 553 29.11 16.05 18.13
C LYS A 553 29.55 15.10 19.25
N LEU A 554 29.24 15.42 20.52
CA LEU A 554 29.66 14.60 21.66
C LEU A 554 28.87 13.29 21.74
N GLU A 555 27.54 13.38 21.57
CA GLU A 555 26.62 12.25 21.61
C GLU A 555 26.73 11.35 20.38
N GLN A 556 27.28 11.85 19.27
CA GLN A 556 27.59 11.06 18.08
C GLN A 556 28.51 9.86 18.40
N SER A 557 29.36 9.96 19.43
CA SER A 557 30.15 8.85 19.96
C SER A 557 29.26 7.77 20.58
N ASN A 558 28.37 8.15 21.51
CA ASN A 558 27.46 7.21 22.19
C ASN A 558 26.41 6.62 21.23
N ALA A 559 25.95 7.40 20.25
CA ALA A 559 25.11 6.90 19.15
C ALA A 559 25.85 5.86 18.30
N CYS A 560 27.16 6.00 18.09
CA CYS A 560 27.99 5.00 17.43
C CYS A 560 28.10 3.71 18.27
N LYS A 561 28.37 3.83 19.59
CA LYS A 561 28.36 2.67 20.51
C LYS A 561 27.03 1.92 20.49
N VAL A 562 25.90 2.63 20.56
CA VAL A 562 24.55 2.06 20.50
C VAL A 562 24.29 1.35 19.17
N GLN A 563 24.67 1.96 18.05
CA GLN A 563 24.52 1.36 16.73
C GLN A 563 25.35 0.08 16.61
N ALA A 564 26.63 0.11 17.02
CA ALA A 564 27.50 -1.06 17.03
C ALA A 564 26.95 -2.18 17.94
N ALA A 565 26.42 -1.85 19.12
CA ALA A 565 25.80 -2.82 20.03
C ALA A 565 24.52 -3.43 19.45
N ASN A 566 23.65 -2.66 18.79
CA ASN A 566 22.50 -3.21 18.06
C ASN A 566 22.96 -4.15 16.93
N ASP A 567 23.99 -3.78 16.19
CA ASP A 567 24.46 -4.55 15.04
C ASP A 567 25.13 -5.86 15.48
N ALA A 568 25.84 -5.83 16.61
CA ALA A 568 26.30 -7.03 17.30
C ALA A 568 25.13 -7.92 17.76
N VAL A 569 24.03 -7.36 18.30
CA VAL A 569 22.81 -8.13 18.62
C VAL A 569 22.22 -8.79 17.36
N GLN A 570 22.05 -8.06 16.25
CA GLN A 570 21.46 -8.65 15.03
C GLN A 570 22.38 -9.70 14.39
N ALA A 571 23.69 -9.45 14.31
CA ALA A 571 24.66 -10.41 13.78
C ALA A 571 24.74 -11.68 14.64
N THR A 572 24.67 -11.54 15.97
CA THR A 572 24.59 -12.68 16.92
C THR A 572 23.33 -13.52 16.68
N LYS A 573 22.16 -12.90 16.47
CA LYS A 573 20.93 -13.61 16.11
C LYS A 573 21.05 -14.35 14.77
N GLN A 574 21.55 -13.68 13.74
CA GLN A 574 21.64 -14.24 12.39
C GLN A 574 22.59 -15.45 12.35
N LEU A 575 23.79 -15.32 12.92
CA LEU A 575 24.71 -16.45 13.06
C LEU A 575 24.12 -17.57 13.94
N ARG A 576 23.36 -17.25 14.99
CA ARG A 576 22.63 -18.26 15.79
C ARG A 576 21.62 -19.05 14.96
N LYS A 577 20.86 -18.38 14.07
CA LYS A 577 19.93 -19.03 13.15
C LYS A 577 20.66 -19.97 12.18
N GLU A 578 21.70 -19.46 11.50
CA GLU A 578 22.51 -20.24 10.54
C GLU A 578 23.19 -21.46 11.19
N ILE A 579 23.79 -21.28 12.38
CA ILE A 579 24.43 -22.38 13.12
C ILE A 579 23.39 -23.44 13.53
N VAL A 580 22.20 -23.04 13.99
CA VAL A 580 21.14 -24.01 14.35
C VAL A 580 20.57 -24.73 13.13
N GLU A 581 20.53 -24.08 11.97
CA GLU A 581 20.17 -24.74 10.71
C GLU A 581 21.23 -25.77 10.29
N LEU A 582 22.52 -25.42 10.32
CA LEU A 582 23.64 -26.35 10.08
C LEU A 582 23.62 -27.54 11.07
N MET A 583 23.35 -27.29 12.35
CA MET A 583 23.17 -28.35 13.36
C MET A 583 22.01 -29.28 13.01
N SER A 584 20.92 -28.75 12.43
CA SER A 584 19.74 -29.52 12.03
C SER A 584 20.04 -30.38 10.79
N GLN A 585 20.75 -29.83 9.80
CA GLN A 585 21.24 -30.58 8.64
C GLN A 585 22.22 -31.70 9.06
N LEU A 586 23.16 -31.41 9.97
CA LEU A 586 24.06 -32.40 10.57
C LEU A 586 23.31 -33.53 11.27
N LEU A 587 22.22 -33.24 11.99
CA LEU A 587 21.37 -34.26 12.62
C LEU A 587 20.62 -35.13 11.60
N GLN A 588 20.18 -34.56 10.47
CA GLN A 588 19.55 -35.32 9.37
C GLN A 588 20.56 -36.24 8.65
N LEU A 589 21.80 -35.79 8.46
CA LEU A 589 22.86 -36.65 7.90
C LEU A 589 23.32 -37.72 8.91
N ALA A 590 23.34 -37.40 10.21
CA ALA A 590 23.66 -38.35 11.27
C ALA A 590 22.64 -39.49 11.35
N SER A 591 21.33 -39.19 11.29
CA SER A 591 20.28 -40.21 11.27
C SER A 591 20.28 -41.05 9.98
N ARG A 592 20.69 -40.45 8.85
CA ARG A 592 20.92 -41.14 7.56
C ARG A 592 22.30 -41.81 7.44
N ARG A 593 23.19 -41.65 8.44
CA ARG A 593 24.60 -42.11 8.46
C ARG A 593 25.45 -41.69 7.25
N CYS A 594 25.19 -40.52 6.66
CA CYS A 594 25.88 -40.04 5.47
C CYS A 594 27.15 -39.25 5.82
N ALA A 595 28.25 -39.97 6.10
CA ALA A 595 29.50 -39.38 6.59
C ALA A 595 30.21 -38.39 5.64
N THR A 596 29.99 -38.50 4.31
CA THR A 596 30.66 -37.68 3.29
C THR A 596 30.40 -36.18 3.46
N ASP A 597 29.14 -35.83 3.76
CA ASP A 597 28.66 -34.45 3.73
C ASP A 597 28.67 -33.81 5.13
N MET A 598 28.92 -34.61 6.16
CA MET A 598 28.92 -34.18 7.57
C MET A 598 30.17 -33.36 7.95
N MET A 599 31.33 -33.64 7.37
CA MET A 599 32.55 -32.88 7.70
C MET A 599 32.50 -31.44 7.11
N PRO A 600 32.15 -31.22 5.82
CA PRO A 600 32.04 -29.86 5.27
C PRO A 600 31.01 -28.97 6.00
N LEU A 601 29.88 -29.52 6.46
CA LEU A 601 28.90 -28.77 7.26
C LEU A 601 29.41 -28.47 8.67
N CYS A 602 30.22 -29.35 9.26
CA CYS A 602 30.92 -29.08 10.51
C CYS A 602 31.91 -27.93 10.33
N ASP A 603 32.72 -27.94 9.28
CA ASP A 603 33.74 -26.90 9.04
C ASP A 603 33.08 -25.54 8.76
N GLN A 604 31.95 -25.50 8.06
CA GLN A 604 31.11 -24.30 7.95
C GLN A 604 30.58 -23.82 9.31
N MET A 605 30.06 -24.74 10.14
CA MET A 605 29.56 -24.41 11.47
C MET A 605 30.69 -23.87 12.38
N VAL A 606 31.87 -24.50 12.38
CA VAL A 606 33.09 -24.04 13.07
C VAL A 606 33.47 -22.64 12.60
N SER A 607 33.47 -22.40 11.28
CA SER A 607 33.78 -21.08 10.70
C SER A 607 32.79 -20.01 11.19
N LYS A 608 31.48 -20.28 11.10
CA LYS A 608 30.42 -19.37 11.57
C LYS A 608 30.52 -19.11 13.08
N THR A 609 30.90 -20.10 13.89
CA THR A 609 31.12 -19.90 15.32
C THR A 609 32.37 -19.08 15.64
N ARG A 610 33.43 -19.14 14.82
CA ARG A 610 34.55 -18.19 14.94
C ARG A 610 34.13 -16.76 14.57
N THR A 611 33.30 -16.58 13.54
CA THR A 611 32.71 -15.28 13.23
C THR A 611 31.87 -14.73 14.39
N LEU A 612 31.13 -15.61 15.09
CA LEU A 612 30.29 -15.25 16.23
C LEU A 612 31.09 -14.64 17.40
N LEU A 613 32.28 -15.19 17.68
CA LEU A 613 33.18 -14.69 18.73
C LEU A 613 33.84 -13.36 18.33
N ASN A 614 34.14 -13.17 17.04
CA ASN A 614 34.83 -11.97 16.53
C ASN A 614 33.93 -10.72 16.37
N ILE A 615 32.64 -10.79 16.72
CA ILE A 615 31.68 -9.66 16.64
C ILE A 615 31.89 -8.61 17.77
N TRP A 616 32.68 -8.92 18.79
CA TRP A 616 32.58 -8.32 20.11
C TRP A 616 33.79 -7.48 20.50
N GLU A 617 33.55 -6.33 21.13
CA GLU A 617 34.58 -5.50 21.74
C GLU A 617 34.56 -5.71 23.27
N PRO A 618 35.57 -6.36 23.89
CA PRO A 618 35.56 -6.66 25.33
C PRO A 618 35.49 -5.43 26.25
N SER A 619 35.96 -4.29 25.75
CA SER A 619 35.83 -2.95 26.36
C SER A 619 34.37 -2.59 26.67
N ILE A 620 33.49 -2.68 25.68
CA ILE A 620 32.06 -2.32 25.77
C ILE A 620 31.31 -3.34 26.63
N VAL A 621 31.69 -4.63 26.56
CA VAL A 621 31.14 -5.67 27.45
C VAL A 621 31.44 -5.31 28.91
N LYS A 622 32.71 -5.01 29.22
CA LYS A 622 33.10 -4.65 30.58
C LYS A 622 32.44 -3.36 31.05
N GLU A 623 32.45 -2.30 30.23
CA GLU A 623 31.79 -1.02 30.52
C GLU A 623 30.31 -1.21 30.89
N ALA A 624 29.60 -2.14 30.23
CA ALA A 624 28.20 -2.43 30.52
C ALA A 624 27.98 -3.29 31.79
N VAL A 625 28.91 -4.18 32.13
CA VAL A 625 28.84 -5.00 33.36
C VAL A 625 29.20 -4.16 34.59
N ASP A 626 30.35 -3.48 34.56
CA ASP A 626 30.81 -2.54 35.60
C ASP A 626 29.71 -1.50 35.91
N PHE A 627 29.01 -1.00 34.88
CA PHE A 627 27.90 -0.07 35.03
C PHE A 627 26.69 -0.66 35.77
N ILE A 628 26.31 -1.91 35.48
CA ILE A 628 25.15 -2.55 36.13
C ILE A 628 25.48 -2.89 37.59
N GLU A 629 26.67 -3.39 37.88
CA GLU A 629 27.11 -3.69 39.26
C GLU A 629 27.08 -2.46 40.16
N GLN A 630 27.39 -1.27 39.62
CA GLN A 630 27.35 0.00 40.35
C GLN A 630 25.93 0.56 40.59
N HIS A 631 24.93 0.22 39.77
CA HIS A 631 23.63 0.91 39.75
C HIS A 631 22.40 0.00 39.91
N ARG A 632 22.57 -1.32 39.92
CA ARG A 632 21.49 -2.30 40.15
C ARG A 632 21.07 -2.33 41.61
N ILE A 633 19.78 -2.33 41.88
CA ILE A 633 19.25 -2.55 43.22
C ILE A 633 19.27 -4.05 43.52
N ILE A 634 20.14 -4.45 44.45
CA ILE A 634 20.17 -5.79 45.02
C ILE A 634 19.36 -5.75 46.33
N GLU A 635 18.26 -6.49 46.38
CA GLU A 635 17.54 -6.74 47.63
C GLU A 635 18.04 -8.05 48.25
N GLU A 636 18.40 -8.01 49.53
CA GLU A 636 18.78 -9.21 50.28
C GLU A 636 17.53 -10.09 50.52
N PRO A 637 17.66 -11.43 50.45
CA PRO A 637 16.52 -12.34 50.36
C PRO A 637 15.64 -12.41 51.62
N GLU A 638 16.08 -11.85 52.76
CA GLU A 638 15.35 -11.91 54.03
C GLU A 638 14.17 -10.93 54.09
N ASN A 639 14.21 -9.81 53.37
CA ASN A 639 13.14 -8.79 53.40
C ASN A 639 11.93 -9.12 52.50
N VAL A 640 12.05 -10.14 51.64
CA VAL A 640 11.09 -10.46 50.55
C VAL A 640 9.69 -10.86 51.07
N LEU A 641 9.54 -11.17 52.36
CA LEU A 641 8.26 -11.58 52.97
C LEU A 641 7.36 -10.43 53.44
N MET A 642 7.85 -9.18 53.50
CA MET A 642 7.09 -8.06 54.09
C MET A 642 6.88 -6.84 53.17
N GLU A 643 7.71 -6.61 52.16
CA GLU A 643 7.58 -5.41 51.32
C GLU A 643 6.64 -5.56 50.11
N PRO A 644 5.76 -4.58 49.81
CA PRO A 644 4.87 -4.63 48.66
C PRO A 644 5.62 -4.30 47.35
N MET A 645 5.88 -5.34 46.53
CA MET A 645 6.41 -5.31 45.15
C MET A 645 6.55 -3.91 44.52
N SER A 646 7.79 -3.51 44.18
CA SER A 646 8.09 -2.20 43.60
C SER A 646 7.21 -1.85 42.37
N PRO A 647 6.99 -0.56 42.07
CA PRO A 647 6.24 -0.15 40.87
C PRO A 647 6.82 -0.74 39.59
N PHE A 648 8.15 -0.78 39.46
CA PHE A 648 8.83 -1.39 38.32
C PHE A 648 8.64 -2.91 38.24
N ARG A 649 8.64 -3.63 39.38
CA ARG A 649 8.32 -5.07 39.42
C ARG A 649 6.87 -5.34 38.99
N LYS A 650 5.92 -4.50 39.38
CA LYS A 650 4.52 -4.58 38.93
C LYS A 650 4.41 -4.36 37.41
N ILE A 651 5.08 -3.33 36.88
CA ILE A 651 5.14 -3.03 35.44
C ILE A 651 5.78 -4.18 34.65
N THR A 652 6.91 -4.74 35.12
CA THR A 652 7.61 -5.83 34.42
C THR A 652 6.88 -7.18 34.51
N GLN A 653 6.12 -7.43 35.59
CA GLN A 653 5.18 -8.55 35.66
C GLN A 653 4.05 -8.41 34.63
N GLN A 654 3.46 -7.22 34.50
CA GLN A 654 2.42 -6.94 33.50
C GLN A 654 2.96 -6.99 32.05
N LEU A 655 4.18 -6.50 31.81
CA LEU A 655 4.89 -6.71 30.54
C LEU A 655 5.04 -8.20 30.22
N THR A 656 5.41 -9.03 31.20
CA THR A 656 5.52 -10.49 31.01
C THR A 656 4.18 -11.13 30.63
N ALA A 657 3.06 -10.58 31.13
CA ALA A 657 1.71 -11.04 30.80
C ALA A 657 1.21 -10.61 29.41
N LEU A 658 1.77 -9.58 28.77
CA LEU A 658 1.42 -9.12 27.41
C LEU A 658 1.93 -10.04 26.28
N GLU A 659 2.08 -11.34 26.54
CA GLU A 659 2.62 -12.36 25.64
C GLU A 659 3.81 -11.86 24.80
N LEU A 660 4.78 -11.20 25.44
CA LEU A 660 5.91 -10.58 24.72
C LEU A 660 6.87 -11.60 24.08
N LYS A 661 6.66 -12.91 24.31
CA LYS A 661 7.43 -14.00 23.69
C LYS A 661 7.57 -13.77 22.17
N SER A 662 8.79 -13.90 21.66
CA SER A 662 9.01 -13.94 20.21
C SER A 662 8.69 -15.34 19.69
N PRO A 663 7.91 -15.50 18.60
CA PRO A 663 7.71 -16.79 17.94
C PRO A 663 9.04 -17.45 17.54
N GLU A 664 10.03 -16.64 17.08
CA GLU A 664 11.38 -17.10 16.75
C GLU A 664 12.17 -17.64 17.95
N LEU A 665 11.71 -17.41 19.19
CA LEU A 665 12.28 -18.05 20.36
C LEU A 665 11.61 -19.39 20.68
N GLU A 666 10.32 -19.59 20.38
CA GLU A 666 9.65 -20.88 20.61
C GLU A 666 9.94 -21.90 19.48
N ASP A 667 10.05 -21.48 18.22
CA ASP A 667 10.49 -22.37 17.11
C ASP A 667 11.85 -23.03 17.35
N PHE A 668 12.72 -22.41 18.16
CA PHE A 668 14.04 -22.96 18.52
C PHE A 668 14.19 -23.35 20.00
N ALA A 669 13.22 -23.02 20.85
CA ALA A 669 13.13 -23.51 22.22
C ALA A 669 12.04 -24.59 22.33
N THR A 670 12.50 -25.85 22.35
CA THR A 670 11.76 -27.05 22.81
C THR A 670 11.00 -27.88 21.76
N PRO A 671 11.69 -28.59 20.85
CA PRO A 671 11.22 -29.88 20.35
C PRO A 671 11.53 -30.99 21.38
N VAL A 672 10.76 -31.02 22.47
CA VAL A 672 10.71 -32.18 23.41
C VAL A 672 9.48 -33.06 23.17
N VAL A 673 8.52 -32.55 22.37
CA VAL A 673 7.50 -33.35 21.67
C VAL A 673 7.83 -33.32 20.17
N ALA A 674 7.41 -34.34 19.42
CA ALA A 674 7.71 -34.50 18.00
C ALA A 674 7.06 -33.42 17.11
N PRO A 675 7.63 -33.11 15.93
CA PRO A 675 6.99 -32.24 14.94
C PRO A 675 5.72 -32.89 14.36
N PRO A 676 4.83 -32.12 13.69
CA PRO A 676 3.61 -32.63 13.06
C PRO A 676 3.88 -33.82 12.11
N ASP A 677 2.97 -34.80 12.15
CA ASP A 677 3.11 -36.18 11.71
C ASP A 677 4.05 -36.50 10.53
N LEU A 678 5.11 -37.25 10.85
CA LEU A 678 5.94 -38.01 9.91
C LEU A 678 6.08 -39.50 10.31
N TRP A 679 5.25 -40.00 11.24
CA TRP A 679 5.40 -41.31 11.88
C TRP A 679 4.05 -42.05 12.03
N PRO A 680 3.86 -43.24 11.41
CA PRO A 680 2.58 -43.97 11.45
C PRO A 680 2.50 -45.12 12.48
N ARG A 681 1.25 -45.55 12.77
CA ARG A 681 0.76 -46.66 13.66
C ARG A 681 0.52 -46.27 15.14
N GLY A 682 -0.58 -46.68 15.81
CA GLY A 682 -1.82 -47.29 15.32
C GLY A 682 -2.68 -48.04 16.38
N GLN A 683 -3.85 -47.50 16.74
CA GLN A 683 -4.95 -48.07 17.59
C GLN A 683 -4.62 -48.50 19.04
N PRO A 684 -5.62 -48.72 19.93
CA PRO A 684 -7.00 -48.19 20.02
C PRO A 684 -7.24 -47.34 21.32
N PRO A 685 -8.43 -46.72 21.55
CA PRO A 685 -8.61 -45.72 22.61
C PRO A 685 -9.17 -46.26 23.95
N LEU A 686 -8.90 -45.53 25.04
CA LEU A 686 -9.61 -45.62 26.34
C LEU A 686 -9.92 -44.21 26.87
N MET A 687 -11.08 -44.04 27.52
CA MET A 687 -11.59 -42.73 27.98
C MET A 687 -11.23 -42.41 29.44
N ARG A 688 -10.90 -41.14 29.70
CA ARG A 688 -11.25 -40.28 30.87
C ARG A 688 -10.30 -39.05 30.86
N SER A 689 -10.65 -37.83 31.26
CA SER A 689 -11.93 -37.09 31.33
C SER A 689 -11.59 -35.69 31.90
N ASN A 690 -12.25 -34.62 31.42
CA ASN A 690 -12.27 -33.27 32.02
C ASN A 690 -10.96 -32.44 31.98
N SER A 691 -10.67 -31.85 30.82
CA SER A 691 -10.04 -30.51 30.74
C SER A 691 -10.60 -29.74 29.53
N TRP A 692 -10.74 -28.42 29.64
CA TRP A 692 -11.26 -27.58 28.55
C TRP A 692 -10.22 -27.40 27.45
N HIS A 693 -10.62 -27.58 26.19
CA HIS A 693 -9.80 -27.31 25.01
C HIS A 693 -10.30 -26.07 24.26
N PRO A 694 -9.46 -25.05 24.04
CA PRO A 694 -9.65 -24.09 22.95
C PRO A 694 -9.37 -24.78 21.60
N SER A 695 -10.24 -24.58 20.61
CA SER A 695 -10.06 -25.13 19.26
C SER A 695 -8.95 -24.41 18.48
N ASN A 696 -7.99 -25.17 17.95
CA ASN A 696 -6.77 -24.62 17.36
C ASN A 696 -6.97 -24.19 15.89
N SER A 697 -7.60 -23.04 15.65
CA SER A 697 -7.93 -22.57 14.29
C SER A 697 -8.07 -21.04 14.12
N SER A 698 -7.03 -20.25 14.45
CA SER A 698 -6.84 -18.87 13.91
C SER A 698 -5.47 -18.26 14.30
N PRO A 699 -4.69 -17.71 13.35
CA PRO A 699 -3.54 -16.86 13.66
C PRO A 699 -4.03 -15.44 14.03
N SER A 700 -4.54 -15.27 15.25
CA SER A 700 -5.13 -14.00 15.72
C SER A 700 -4.78 -13.68 17.17
N SER A 701 -3.48 -13.76 17.51
CA SER A 701 -2.91 -13.23 18.74
C SER A 701 -2.85 -11.69 18.70
N SER A 702 -4.01 -11.04 18.63
CA SER A 702 -4.12 -9.59 18.79
C SER A 702 -3.92 -9.24 20.26
N LEU A 703 -2.78 -8.62 20.58
CA LEU A 703 -2.54 -8.01 21.89
C LEU A 703 -3.71 -7.08 22.25
N ASP A 704 -4.20 -7.16 23.49
CA ASP A 704 -5.20 -6.19 23.95
C ASP A 704 -4.54 -4.80 24.09
N ILE A 705 -4.96 -3.89 23.22
CA ILE A 705 -4.48 -2.51 23.23
C ILE A 705 -4.87 -1.81 24.54
N ARG A 706 -5.97 -2.21 25.21
CA ARG A 706 -6.36 -1.65 26.51
C ARG A 706 -5.36 -2.02 27.61
N ALA A 707 -4.79 -3.21 27.55
CA ALA A 707 -3.74 -3.65 28.47
C ALA A 707 -2.41 -2.91 28.20
N ILE A 708 -2.05 -2.69 26.92
CA ILE A 708 -0.89 -1.85 26.55
C ILE A 708 -1.08 -0.40 27.03
N ASP A 709 -2.27 0.18 26.82
CA ASP A 709 -2.59 1.56 27.19
C ASP A 709 -2.59 1.76 28.71
N SER A 710 -3.20 0.81 29.44
CA SER A 710 -3.21 0.79 30.90
C SER A 710 -1.78 0.71 31.46
N LEU A 711 -0.93 -0.14 30.89
CA LEU A 711 0.47 -0.24 31.26
C LEU A 711 1.25 1.05 30.92
N GLN A 712 1.06 1.62 29.73
CA GLN A 712 1.67 2.91 29.36
C GLN A 712 1.28 4.03 30.33
N HIS A 713 0.01 4.09 30.73
CA HIS A 713 -0.49 5.04 31.72
C HIS A 713 0.18 4.86 33.09
N VAL A 714 0.33 3.62 33.57
CA VAL A 714 1.05 3.30 34.82
C VAL A 714 2.52 3.75 34.76
N VAL A 715 3.23 3.45 33.67
CA VAL A 715 4.63 3.92 33.48
C VAL A 715 4.71 5.45 33.46
N LYS A 716 3.80 6.12 32.75
CA LYS A 716 3.77 7.58 32.64
C LYS A 716 3.50 8.25 33.99
N CYS A 717 2.52 7.78 34.77
CA CYS A 717 2.27 8.31 36.12
C CYS A 717 3.46 8.09 37.06
N TYR A 718 4.18 6.96 36.91
CA TYR A 718 5.40 6.72 37.68
C TYR A 718 6.55 7.67 37.26
N ASN A 719 6.72 7.95 35.96
CA ASN A 719 7.65 8.97 35.46
C ASN A 719 7.31 10.38 35.97
N GLU A 720 6.02 10.73 36.03
CA GLU A 720 5.55 12.01 36.58
C GLU A 720 5.81 12.12 38.08
N HIS A 721 5.63 11.02 38.83
CA HIS A 721 5.98 10.95 40.25
C HIS A 721 7.49 11.06 40.51
N LEU A 722 8.34 10.36 39.74
CA LEU A 722 9.80 10.48 39.87
C LEU A 722 10.27 11.94 39.66
N ARG A 723 9.76 12.63 38.63
CA ARG A 723 10.06 14.06 38.39
C ARG A 723 9.54 14.97 39.52
N SER A 724 8.48 14.59 40.23
CA SER A 724 7.99 15.33 41.39
C SER A 724 8.93 15.21 42.60
N LEU A 725 9.53 14.02 42.81
CA LEU A 725 10.52 13.78 43.86
C LEU A 725 11.83 14.52 43.60
N GLU A 726 12.32 14.52 42.34
CA GLU A 726 13.49 15.29 41.93
C GLU A 726 13.31 16.80 42.18
N LYS A 727 12.13 17.36 41.85
CA LYS A 727 11.78 18.75 42.15
C LYS A 727 11.66 19.03 43.65
N GLY A 728 11.12 18.09 44.43
CA GLY A 728 11.06 18.19 45.89
C GLY A 728 12.45 18.21 46.54
N ALA A 729 13.38 17.39 46.06
CA ALA A 729 14.77 17.36 46.52
C ALA A 729 15.54 18.62 46.10
N ALA A 730 15.31 19.14 44.89
CA ALA A 730 15.88 20.41 44.45
C ALA A 730 15.34 21.60 45.25
N GLY A 731 14.06 21.58 45.64
CA GLY A 731 13.39 22.65 46.40
C GLY A 731 13.94 22.92 47.81
N GLN A 732 14.85 22.08 48.33
CA GLN A 732 15.58 22.35 49.58
C GLN A 732 16.93 23.07 49.37
N ARG A 733 17.24 23.52 48.14
CA ARG A 733 18.38 24.40 47.85
C ARG A 733 17.93 25.59 47.01
N THR A 734 18.24 26.79 47.49
CA THR A 734 18.04 28.10 46.82
C THR A 734 16.58 28.49 46.52
N GLU A 735 15.79 28.74 47.56
CA GLU A 735 14.73 29.76 47.49
C GLU A 735 15.37 31.17 47.48
N GLN A 736 15.77 31.67 46.31
CA GLN A 736 15.99 33.11 46.11
C GLN A 736 15.94 33.58 44.65
N ASP A 737 16.49 32.81 43.70
CA ASP A 737 16.58 33.22 42.27
C ASP A 737 15.42 32.67 41.40
N ALA A 738 14.18 33.00 41.77
CA ALA A 738 12.96 32.48 41.12
C ALA A 738 12.05 33.56 40.49
N LEU A 739 12.63 34.62 39.91
CA LEU A 739 11.88 35.72 39.25
C LEU A 739 12.41 36.13 37.86
N SER A 740 12.85 35.16 37.04
CA SER A 740 13.04 35.39 35.59
C SER A 740 13.16 34.08 34.79
N GLU A 741 12.03 33.50 34.36
CA GLU A 741 11.94 32.82 33.05
C GLU A 741 10.48 32.51 32.67
N ALA A 742 9.87 33.44 31.91
CA ALA A 742 8.60 33.22 31.23
C ALA A 742 8.67 33.87 29.84
N GLU A 743 8.33 33.08 28.81
CA GLU A 743 8.22 33.46 27.39
C GLU A 743 9.49 33.99 26.69
N GLY A 744 9.96 33.28 25.66
CA GLY A 744 11.14 33.67 24.85
C GLY A 744 11.18 32.94 23.51
N THR A 745 10.94 33.68 22.41
CA THR A 745 10.64 33.08 21.09
C THR A 745 11.66 33.48 20.01
N TYR A 746 12.41 32.50 19.48
CA TYR A 746 13.17 32.51 18.21
C TYR A 746 14.37 33.50 18.03
N GLN A 747 15.36 33.05 17.23
CA GLN A 747 16.43 33.82 16.56
C GLN A 747 17.52 34.49 17.46
N SER A 748 18.78 34.69 17.02
CA SER A 748 19.54 34.12 15.89
C SER A 748 21.06 34.42 15.96
N LEU A 749 21.89 33.44 15.57
CA LEU A 749 23.31 33.54 15.12
C LEU A 749 24.38 34.05 16.12
N PRO A 750 25.68 33.71 15.90
CA PRO A 750 26.77 33.96 16.87
C PRO A 750 27.68 35.16 16.51
N LEU A 751 28.38 35.68 17.52
CA LEU A 751 29.56 36.55 17.39
C LEU A 751 30.73 36.02 18.27
N ALA A 752 31.95 36.51 18.02
CA ALA A 752 33.19 35.76 18.31
C ALA A 752 34.15 36.43 19.33
N TRP A 753 35.17 35.66 19.71
CA TRP A 753 36.40 35.99 20.46
C TRP A 753 36.73 37.46 20.78
N HIS A 754 36.92 37.74 22.07
CA HIS A 754 38.15 38.29 22.66
C HIS A 754 38.24 37.74 24.11
N ALA A 755 39.31 37.06 24.57
CA ALA A 755 40.70 37.46 24.78
C ALA A 755 40.97 38.05 26.20
N GLN A 756 41.91 37.41 26.90
CA GLN A 756 42.47 37.65 28.25
C GLN A 756 43.12 39.07 28.45
N PRO A 757 43.62 39.51 29.64
CA PRO A 757 44.13 38.71 30.78
C PRO A 757 43.99 39.25 32.26
N GLN A 758 44.59 38.52 33.22
CA GLN A 758 45.10 38.96 34.55
C GLN A 758 44.04 39.36 35.63
N SER A 759 44.32 39.35 36.97
CA SER A 759 45.56 39.12 37.75
C SER A 759 45.32 38.35 39.10
N GLN A 760 46.41 38.10 39.85
CA GLN A 760 46.48 37.59 41.24
C GLN A 760 45.62 38.42 42.23
N SER A 761 45.18 37.95 43.42
CA SER A 761 46.02 37.46 44.54
C SER A 761 45.30 36.65 45.67
N GLN A 762 46.09 36.10 46.59
CA GLN A 762 45.75 35.54 47.93
C GLN A 762 46.05 36.59 49.04
N PRO A 763 45.66 36.47 50.35
CA PRO A 763 45.95 35.29 51.22
C PRO A 763 44.96 34.95 52.38
N GLU A 764 45.22 33.79 53.02
CA GLU A 764 45.18 33.39 54.46
C GLU A 764 44.19 34.07 55.47
N SER A 765 43.55 33.37 56.43
CA SER A 765 44.23 32.58 57.48
C SER A 765 43.31 31.76 58.44
N THR A 766 43.59 30.44 58.60
CA THR A 766 43.73 29.61 59.85
C THR A 766 42.59 29.51 60.94
N PRO A 767 42.69 28.64 62.01
CA PRO A 767 42.82 27.15 62.00
C PRO A 767 42.06 26.35 63.12
N ILE A 768 42.06 24.98 63.06
CA ILE A 768 42.21 23.99 64.20
C ILE A 768 41.07 23.81 65.27
N PRO A 769 40.84 22.63 65.93
CA PRO A 769 41.08 21.19 65.64
C PRO A 769 39.88 20.24 66.04
N VAL A 770 40.15 19.03 66.61
CA VAL A 770 39.21 17.90 66.86
C VAL A 770 39.30 17.35 68.32
N ALA A 771 38.17 16.89 68.90
CA ALA A 771 38.01 15.90 70.00
C ALA A 771 36.56 15.33 69.97
N LEU A 772 36.26 14.02 70.01
CA LEU A 772 36.19 13.09 71.18
C LEU A 772 35.19 13.56 72.28
N GLN A 773 34.29 12.72 72.83
CA GLN A 773 34.50 11.35 73.32
C GLN A 773 33.21 10.47 73.45
N LEU A 774 33.44 9.18 73.78
CA LEU A 774 32.54 8.02 74.07
C LEU A 774 31.22 8.23 74.86
N ILE A 775 30.30 7.25 74.73
CA ILE A 775 29.97 6.23 75.78
C ILE A 775 29.36 4.98 75.11
N ASP A 776 29.65 3.81 75.68
CA ASP A 776 29.14 2.47 75.30
C ASP A 776 29.04 1.60 76.58
N LEU A 777 28.07 0.67 76.66
CA LEU A 777 27.93 -0.32 77.76
C LEU A 777 26.85 -1.37 77.45
N ASP A 778 27.09 -2.60 77.91
CA ASP A 778 26.53 -3.84 77.33
C ASP A 778 25.79 -4.74 78.36
N GLU A 779 25.21 -5.83 77.85
CA GLU A 779 24.86 -7.11 78.51
C GLU A 779 23.59 -7.31 79.40
N LEU A 780 22.79 -8.32 78.95
CA LEU A 780 22.37 -9.55 79.66
C LEU A 780 20.95 -9.79 80.23
N ARG A 781 20.47 -11.03 79.96
CA ARG A 781 19.36 -11.87 80.55
C ARG A 781 17.91 -11.44 80.29
N GLY A 782 16.99 -12.29 79.81
CA GLY A 782 16.98 -13.75 79.62
C GLY A 782 15.53 -14.30 79.64
N GLY A 783 15.33 -15.53 79.15
CA GLY A 783 14.03 -16.25 79.19
C GLY A 783 13.48 -16.64 77.80
N GLY A 784 12.83 -17.81 77.69
CA GLY A 784 12.19 -18.30 76.46
C GLY A 784 11.64 -19.73 76.59
N GLN A 785 10.81 -20.19 75.64
CA GLN A 785 10.32 -21.57 75.56
C GLN A 785 9.75 -21.96 74.18
N GLN A 786 10.13 -23.17 73.72
CA GLN A 786 9.41 -24.13 72.84
C GLN A 786 9.14 -23.86 71.33
N GLN A 787 9.41 -24.93 70.55
CA GLN A 787 9.02 -25.23 69.15
C GLN A 787 8.01 -26.42 69.18
N PRO A 788 7.66 -27.15 68.08
CA PRO A 788 7.67 -26.95 66.61
C PRO A 788 6.20 -27.14 66.05
N PRO A 789 5.87 -27.52 64.77
CA PRO A 789 6.66 -27.82 63.56
C PRO A 789 6.24 -27.10 62.25
N ALA A 790 6.98 -27.38 61.18
CA ALA A 790 6.86 -26.72 59.88
C ALA A 790 5.91 -27.41 58.88
N GLY A 791 5.33 -26.61 57.97
CA GLY A 791 4.74 -27.05 56.71
C GLY A 791 5.57 -26.55 55.52
N PHE A 792 6.15 -27.47 54.74
CA PHE A 792 7.10 -27.17 53.66
C PHE A 792 6.37 -26.73 52.38
N LEU A 793 6.49 -25.46 51.97
CA LEU A 793 5.90 -24.96 50.71
C LEU A 793 6.76 -25.34 49.50
N ASP A 794 6.12 -25.86 48.45
CA ASP A 794 6.81 -26.54 47.35
C ASP A 794 7.47 -25.58 46.34
N THR A 795 8.80 -25.49 46.42
CA THR A 795 9.64 -24.71 45.49
C THR A 795 9.55 -25.18 44.04
N LYS A 796 9.01 -26.37 43.75
CA LYS A 796 8.83 -26.85 42.36
C LYS A 796 7.86 -26.00 41.56
N LEU A 797 6.83 -25.39 42.17
CA LEU A 797 5.82 -24.64 41.43
C LEU A 797 6.37 -23.33 40.80
N MET A 798 7.50 -22.82 41.30
CA MET A 798 8.21 -21.69 40.68
C MET A 798 9.26 -22.11 39.65
N SER A 799 9.53 -23.41 39.50
CA SER A 799 10.60 -23.93 38.62
C SER A 799 10.21 -24.12 37.16
N SER A 800 8.90 -24.09 36.85
CA SER A 800 8.35 -24.44 35.53
C SER A 800 7.98 -23.26 34.63
N SER A 801 8.31 -22.03 34.98
CA SER A 801 8.04 -20.85 34.13
C SER A 801 9.13 -20.67 33.05
N PRO A 802 8.77 -20.47 31.76
CA PRO A 802 9.73 -20.35 30.67
C PRO A 802 10.54 -19.03 30.65
N SER A 803 10.46 -18.20 31.69
CA SER A 803 11.16 -16.91 31.81
C SER A 803 12.69 -17.00 31.96
N ALA A 804 13.29 -18.19 31.98
CA ALA A 804 14.73 -18.43 32.21
C ALA A 804 15.70 -17.86 31.13
N ASN A 805 15.17 -17.21 30.09
CA ASN A 805 15.93 -16.64 28.97
C ASN A 805 16.55 -15.26 29.25
N TYR A 806 16.42 -14.72 30.46
CA TYR A 806 16.98 -13.42 30.88
C TYR A 806 17.74 -13.58 32.20
N TYR A 807 18.45 -12.56 32.69
CA TYR A 807 19.08 -12.61 34.02
C TYR A 807 18.01 -12.45 35.10
N ARG A 808 17.95 -13.37 36.07
CA ARG A 808 17.11 -13.20 37.26
C ARG A 808 17.60 -12.02 38.11
N PRO A 809 16.75 -11.43 38.98
CA PRO A 809 17.19 -10.48 40.00
C PRO A 809 18.38 -10.96 40.85
N THR A 810 18.51 -12.28 41.04
CA THR A 810 19.57 -12.95 41.81
C THR A 810 20.62 -13.69 40.97
N GLU A 811 20.64 -13.53 39.64
CA GLU A 811 21.73 -14.04 38.79
C GLU A 811 22.75 -12.92 38.54
N GLU A 812 24.02 -13.22 38.80
CA GLU A 812 25.18 -12.39 38.42
C GLU A 812 25.53 -12.59 36.93
N PRO A 813 26.10 -11.59 36.25
CA PRO A 813 26.65 -11.75 34.90
C PRO A 813 27.76 -12.80 34.84
N GLU A 814 27.61 -13.82 34.00
CA GLU A 814 28.65 -14.84 33.84
C GLU A 814 29.82 -14.27 33.01
N PRO A 815 31.09 -14.43 33.41
CA PRO A 815 32.23 -13.81 32.73
C PRO A 815 32.29 -14.14 31.23
N LEU A 816 32.55 -13.13 30.40
CA LEU A 816 32.59 -13.26 28.94
C LEU A 816 33.54 -14.39 28.51
N ASP A 817 34.73 -14.43 29.10
CA ASP A 817 35.77 -15.45 28.85
C ASP A 817 35.24 -16.87 29.07
N LEU A 818 34.41 -17.07 30.11
CA LEU A 818 33.78 -18.37 30.40
C LEU A 818 32.72 -18.72 29.35
N THR A 819 31.95 -17.75 28.85
CA THR A 819 31.01 -18.01 27.75
C THR A 819 31.73 -18.32 26.43
N GLN A 820 32.84 -17.64 26.11
CA GLN A 820 33.68 -17.95 24.96
C GLN A 820 34.30 -19.36 25.06
N LEU A 821 34.92 -19.70 26.20
CA LEU A 821 35.48 -21.04 26.46
C LEU A 821 34.41 -22.13 26.34
N ASN A 822 33.18 -21.88 26.79
CA ASN A 822 32.06 -22.82 26.64
C ASN A 822 31.62 -23.00 25.17
N ILE A 823 31.65 -21.94 24.36
CA ILE A 823 31.40 -22.02 22.91
C ILE A 823 32.50 -22.86 22.24
N GLU A 824 33.76 -22.50 22.44
CA GLU A 824 34.91 -23.17 21.83
C GLU A 824 34.99 -24.66 22.20
N ALA A 825 34.87 -24.99 23.50
CA ALA A 825 34.86 -26.37 23.97
C ALA A 825 33.68 -27.19 23.43
N SER A 826 32.51 -26.56 23.21
CA SER A 826 31.34 -27.22 22.62
C SER A 826 31.55 -27.54 21.14
N VAL A 827 32.16 -26.61 20.38
CA VAL A 827 32.53 -26.82 18.98
C VAL A 827 33.59 -27.90 18.84
N MET A 828 34.70 -27.81 19.59
CA MET A 828 35.76 -28.84 19.57
C MET A 828 35.21 -30.22 19.93
N CYS A 829 34.32 -30.31 20.91
CA CYS A 829 33.67 -31.57 21.28
C CYS A 829 32.80 -32.15 20.14
N LEU A 830 32.09 -31.31 19.39
CA LEU A 830 31.30 -31.74 18.23
C LEU A 830 32.22 -32.19 17.07
N GLU A 831 33.26 -31.39 16.78
CA GLU A 831 34.25 -31.65 15.73
C GLU A 831 34.99 -32.98 15.97
N CYS A 832 35.43 -33.24 17.20
CA CYS A 832 36.05 -34.53 17.57
C CYS A 832 35.10 -35.72 17.37
N LYS A 833 33.82 -35.59 17.74
CA LYS A 833 32.80 -36.65 17.51
C LYS A 833 32.56 -36.89 16.02
N LEU A 834 32.46 -35.82 15.23
CA LEU A 834 32.26 -35.91 13.78
C LEU A 834 33.46 -36.54 13.08
N LYS A 835 34.69 -36.16 13.45
CA LYS A 835 35.93 -36.81 12.98
C LYS A 835 36.00 -38.30 13.36
N PHE A 836 35.50 -38.69 14.52
CA PHE A 836 35.41 -40.10 14.94
C PHE A 836 34.38 -40.90 14.11
N PHE A 837 33.23 -40.33 13.77
CA PHE A 837 32.24 -40.99 12.90
C PHE A 837 32.71 -41.10 11.45
N CYS A 838 33.33 -40.05 10.90
CA CYS A 838 33.80 -40.03 9.51
C CYS A 838 35.07 -40.86 9.31
N GLY A 839 36.06 -40.75 10.23
CA GLY A 839 37.35 -41.43 10.15
C GLY A 839 37.33 -42.96 10.29
N ARG A 840 36.15 -43.56 10.53
CA ARG A 840 35.98 -45.02 10.60
C ARG A 840 35.84 -45.73 9.23
N ARG A 841 35.87 -45.01 8.10
CA ARG A 841 35.87 -45.64 6.75
C ARG A 841 37.24 -46.04 6.22
N ASP A 842 38.29 -45.27 6.52
CA ASP A 842 39.59 -45.39 5.83
C ASP A 842 40.72 -46.00 6.68
N SER A 843 40.39 -46.73 7.75
CA SER A 843 41.36 -47.49 8.55
C SER A 843 41.36 -48.98 8.17
N PRO A 844 42.44 -49.53 7.57
CA PRO A 844 42.51 -50.95 7.20
C PRO A 844 42.50 -51.93 8.38
N ALA A 845 42.64 -51.44 9.62
CA ALA A 845 42.91 -52.25 10.81
C ALA A 845 41.70 -53.02 11.38
N ILE A 846 40.48 -52.84 10.85
CA ILE A 846 39.26 -53.47 11.39
C ILE A 846 38.58 -54.40 10.37
N ARG A 847 39.36 -55.35 9.84
CA ARG A 847 38.86 -56.67 9.43
C ARG A 847 39.52 -57.76 10.27
N LEU A 848 39.01 -58.01 11.48
CA LEU A 848 39.11 -59.28 12.24
C LEU A 848 38.53 -59.10 13.68
N ARG A 849 37.20 -59.24 13.82
CA ARG A 849 36.50 -59.58 15.08
C ARG A 849 35.01 -59.82 14.79
N HIS A 850 34.66 -61.08 14.50
CA HIS A 850 33.27 -61.51 14.55
C HIS A 850 32.83 -61.60 16.03
N PRO A 851 31.60 -61.19 16.39
CA PRO A 851 31.07 -61.43 17.72
C PRO A 851 30.83 -62.94 17.92
N LYS A 852 31.44 -63.53 18.95
CA LYS A 852 31.03 -64.86 19.43
C LYS A 852 29.75 -64.71 20.28
N PRO A 853 28.82 -65.68 20.24
CA PRO A 853 27.67 -65.68 21.15
C PRO A 853 28.14 -65.89 22.61
N PRO A 854 27.44 -65.29 23.59
CA PRO A 854 27.79 -65.45 25.00
C PRO A 854 27.44 -66.87 25.49
N MET A 855 28.43 -67.59 26.01
CA MET A 855 28.18 -68.81 26.78
C MET A 855 27.61 -68.45 28.16
N LYS A 856 26.57 -69.16 28.59
CA LYS A 856 26.05 -69.08 29.96
C LYS A 856 27.11 -69.49 30.99
N ARG A 857 27.04 -68.89 32.18
CA ARG A 857 27.58 -69.46 33.42
C ARG A 857 26.58 -69.17 34.54
N GLU A 858 26.07 -70.22 35.17
CA GLU A 858 25.02 -70.16 36.21
C GLU A 858 25.60 -70.51 37.60
N GLY A 859 24.83 -70.20 38.65
CA GLY A 859 25.21 -70.34 40.07
C GLY A 859 25.45 -68.96 40.71
N PHE A 860 24.80 -68.57 41.81
CA PHE A 860 23.99 -69.35 42.76
C PHE A 860 22.47 -69.12 42.65
N ALA A 861 21.68 -69.97 43.32
CA ALA A 861 20.21 -69.89 43.42
C ALA A 861 19.73 -70.27 44.83
N VAL A 862 18.55 -69.80 45.25
CA VAL A 862 17.75 -70.39 46.35
C VAL A 862 16.24 -70.26 46.07
N ALA A 863 15.61 -71.42 45.89
CA ALA A 863 14.19 -71.78 46.13
C ALA A 863 13.02 -71.12 45.34
N PRO A 864 11.83 -71.80 45.21
CA PRO A 864 10.80 -71.47 44.21
C PRO A 864 9.33 -71.44 44.73
N GLN A 865 8.37 -71.04 43.86
CA GLN A 865 7.06 -71.72 43.64
C GLN A 865 6.16 -70.98 42.63
N GLN A 866 5.59 -71.70 41.64
CA GLN A 866 4.16 -71.72 41.19
C GLN A 866 4.01 -72.31 39.76
N GLN A 867 2.76 -72.46 39.27
CA GLN A 867 2.34 -73.45 38.27
C GLN A 867 2.09 -72.89 36.84
N ALA A 868 1.96 -73.79 35.86
CA ALA A 868 1.72 -73.56 34.41
C ALA A 868 0.24 -73.96 34.03
N PRO A 869 -0.22 -74.12 32.74
CA PRO A 869 0.39 -74.07 31.39
C PRO A 869 -0.10 -72.85 30.54
N ALA A 870 -0.37 -72.78 29.22
CA ALA A 870 -0.60 -73.72 28.09
C ALA A 870 -0.33 -73.02 26.68
N PRO A 871 -0.64 -73.58 25.48
CA PRO A 871 0.39 -73.70 24.42
C PRO A 871 0.01 -73.32 22.94
N ASP A 872 0.84 -73.81 21.98
CA ASP A 872 0.60 -74.06 20.52
C ASP A 872 0.81 -72.90 19.48
N VAL A 873 1.16 -73.09 18.17
CA VAL A 873 1.37 -74.31 17.33
C VAL A 873 2.35 -74.15 16.10
N ILE A 874 2.91 -75.30 15.64
CA ILE A 874 3.43 -75.78 14.30
C ILE A 874 3.36 -74.83 13.04
N SER A 875 4.38 -74.65 12.16
CA SER A 875 4.81 -75.55 11.03
C SER A 875 6.06 -75.09 10.21
N ALA A 876 6.56 -75.95 9.28
CA ALA A 876 7.58 -75.75 8.20
C ALA A 876 7.23 -76.70 7.00
N PRO A 877 8.06 -77.01 5.95
CA PRO A 877 9.39 -76.55 5.45
C PRO A 877 9.50 -76.35 3.90
N GLU A 878 10.72 -76.20 3.31
CA GLU A 878 11.29 -77.00 2.15
C GLU A 878 12.57 -76.39 1.47
N LYS A 879 13.18 -77.11 0.48
CA LYS A 879 14.54 -76.98 -0.16
C LYS A 879 14.55 -77.69 -1.56
N PRO A 880 15.66 -77.93 -2.34
CA PRO A 880 17.12 -77.62 -2.25
C PRO A 880 17.63 -76.77 -3.48
N ALA A 881 18.89 -76.61 -3.94
CA ALA A 881 20.25 -77.22 -3.80
C ALA A 881 21.36 -76.13 -4.07
N GLN A 882 22.65 -76.31 -4.48
CA GLN A 882 23.52 -77.46 -4.82
C GLN A 882 25.03 -77.23 -4.41
N GLN A 883 26.06 -77.40 -5.29
CA GLN A 883 27.41 -77.90 -4.87
C GLN A 883 28.63 -77.64 -5.81
N LEU A 884 29.87 -77.81 -5.28
CA LEU A 884 31.23 -78.01 -5.89
C LEU A 884 32.03 -76.77 -6.44
N GLU A 885 33.37 -76.81 -6.68
CA GLU A 885 34.56 -77.05 -5.80
C GLU A 885 35.92 -76.62 -6.46
N LEU A 886 37.04 -76.61 -5.70
CA LEU A 886 38.49 -76.63 -6.09
C LEU A 886 39.16 -75.36 -6.71
N ASP A 887 40.50 -75.16 -6.75
CA ASP A 887 41.59 -75.26 -5.73
C ASP A 887 42.93 -74.59 -6.24
N LEU A 888 43.97 -74.53 -5.39
CA LEU A 888 45.44 -74.43 -5.64
C LEU A 888 46.18 -73.05 -5.78
N LYS A 889 47.52 -73.13 -5.61
CA LYS A 889 48.59 -72.12 -5.38
C LYS A 889 49.87 -72.54 -6.18
N PRO A 890 50.98 -71.76 -6.38
CA PRO A 890 51.82 -71.14 -5.32
C PRO A 890 52.66 -69.85 -5.71
N LEU A 891 53.79 -69.62 -5.00
CA LEU A 891 54.77 -68.48 -4.99
C LEU A 891 56.04 -68.76 -5.91
N PRO A 892 57.24 -68.07 -5.92
CA PRO A 892 57.93 -67.22 -4.89
C PRO A 892 58.90 -66.04 -5.35
N THR A 893 59.71 -65.49 -4.39
CA THR A 893 61.05 -64.78 -4.49
C THR A 893 61.19 -63.33 -5.06
N ALA A 894 62.16 -62.44 -4.67
CA ALA A 894 63.11 -62.32 -3.52
C ALA A 894 63.90 -60.96 -3.43
N ALA A 895 64.55 -60.66 -2.26
CA ALA A 895 65.71 -59.74 -1.98
C ALA A 895 65.56 -58.18 -2.14
N ALA A 896 66.33 -57.24 -1.52
CA ALA A 896 67.28 -57.10 -0.37
C ALA A 896 67.76 -55.59 -0.26
N ALA A 897 68.52 -55.01 0.70
CA ALA A 897 68.76 -55.13 2.17
C ALA A 897 69.68 -53.96 2.71
N ALA A 898 69.79 -53.74 4.06
CA ALA A 898 70.75 -52.87 4.83
C ALA A 898 70.64 -51.31 4.69
N ALA A 899 71.07 -50.40 5.62
CA ALA A 899 71.38 -50.32 7.08
C ALA A 899 71.62 -48.81 7.46
N GLY A 900 71.82 -48.27 8.69
CA GLY A 900 71.79 -48.73 10.10
C GLY A 900 72.41 -47.68 11.11
N SER A 901 72.09 -47.75 12.43
CA SER A 901 72.60 -46.92 13.58
C SER A 901 72.11 -45.43 13.69
N ALA A 902 72.09 -44.72 14.84
CA ALA A 902 72.56 -45.00 16.21
C ALA A 902 71.73 -44.28 17.35
N SER A 903 71.85 -44.79 18.59
CA SER A 903 71.65 -44.20 19.95
C SER A 903 70.77 -42.95 20.22
N GLY A 904 69.89 -43.05 21.23
CA GLY A 904 69.32 -41.88 21.96
C GLY A 904 68.38 -42.28 23.12
N SER A 905 68.59 -41.75 24.33
CA SER A 905 67.80 -42.08 25.54
C SER A 905 66.77 -41.00 25.91
N GLY A 906 65.56 -41.38 26.30
CA GLY A 906 64.60 -40.48 26.97
C GLY A 906 63.17 -40.99 27.00
N SER A 907 62.58 -41.15 28.19
CA SER A 907 61.16 -41.52 28.33
C SER A 907 60.26 -40.29 28.20
N ALA A 908 59.29 -40.33 27.28
CA ALA A 908 58.27 -39.29 27.14
C ALA A 908 56.87 -39.87 27.40
N VAL A 909 56.30 -39.56 28.56
CA VAL A 909 54.91 -39.92 28.89
C VAL A 909 53.95 -39.11 28.00
N LYS A 910 53.32 -39.77 27.04
CA LYS A 910 52.23 -39.16 26.25
C LYS A 910 51.01 -39.00 27.15
N LYS A 911 50.66 -37.74 27.47
CA LYS A 911 49.38 -37.39 28.10
C LYS A 911 48.24 -37.78 27.15
N GLY A 912 47.40 -38.72 27.56
CA GLY A 912 46.11 -38.97 26.91
C GLY A 912 45.13 -37.83 27.19
N ASN A 913 44.25 -37.53 26.23
CA ASN A 913 43.18 -36.56 26.45
C ASN A 913 42.08 -37.18 27.32
N LYS A 914 41.92 -36.69 28.56
CA LYS A 914 40.86 -37.10 29.51
C LYS A 914 39.42 -36.99 29.00
N PHE A 915 39.19 -36.46 27.79
CA PHE A 915 37.87 -36.39 27.14
C PHE A 915 37.49 -37.65 26.35
N THR A 916 38.41 -38.59 26.09
CA THR A 916 38.13 -39.82 25.34
C THR A 916 38.24 -41.10 26.16
N ASP A 917 39.03 -41.10 27.24
CA ASP A 917 39.16 -42.25 28.14
C ASP A 917 37.89 -42.42 29.00
N GLY A 918 37.01 -43.34 28.61
CA GLY A 918 35.77 -43.66 29.31
C GLY A 918 34.51 -43.73 28.41
N LEU A 919 34.62 -43.37 27.14
CA LEU A 919 33.50 -43.35 26.18
C LEU A 919 33.62 -44.49 25.16
N ASP A 920 33.04 -45.66 25.46
CA ASP A 920 33.07 -46.84 24.58
C ASP A 920 32.06 -46.76 23.43
N LEU A 921 32.32 -45.84 22.48
CA LEU A 921 31.60 -45.73 21.20
C LEU A 921 31.95 -46.89 20.22
N SER A 922 32.29 -48.09 20.72
CA SER A 922 32.25 -49.30 19.89
C SER A 922 30.82 -49.81 19.66
N LEU A 923 29.89 -49.48 20.57
CA LEU A 923 28.51 -49.99 20.60
C LEU A 923 27.43 -48.98 20.15
N THR A 924 27.76 -47.70 19.92
CA THR A 924 26.74 -46.64 19.68
C THR A 924 26.16 -46.67 18.26
N THR A 925 24.87 -46.99 18.17
CA THR A 925 24.12 -47.12 16.91
C THR A 925 23.39 -45.86 16.43
N ASP A 926 23.13 -44.88 17.30
CA ASP A 926 22.53 -43.58 16.95
C ASP A 926 23.59 -42.46 16.99
N TRP A 927 24.07 -42.03 15.82
CA TRP A 927 24.99 -40.89 15.70
C TRP A 927 24.34 -39.57 16.13
N ALA A 928 23.02 -39.42 15.97
CA ALA A 928 22.32 -38.21 16.40
C ALA A 928 22.23 -38.14 17.93
N ALA A 929 22.10 -39.26 18.63
CA ALA A 929 22.16 -39.30 20.10
C ALA A 929 23.47 -38.73 20.65
N GLU A 930 24.59 -39.05 20.00
CA GLU A 930 25.91 -38.57 20.42
C GLU A 930 26.17 -37.09 20.11
N LEU A 931 25.56 -36.54 19.05
CA LEU A 931 25.71 -35.11 18.72
C LEU A 931 24.80 -34.21 19.56
N ARG A 932 23.59 -34.68 19.93
CA ARG A 932 22.57 -33.92 20.71
C ARG A 932 23.10 -33.25 22.01
N PRO A 933 24.01 -33.83 22.82
CA PRO A 933 24.56 -33.17 24.00
C PRO A 933 25.50 -32.01 23.68
N SER A 934 26.44 -32.19 22.75
CA SER A 934 27.40 -31.16 22.34
C SER A 934 26.67 -30.00 21.63
N MET A 935 25.68 -30.32 20.80
CA MET A 935 24.77 -29.34 20.19
C MET A 935 23.94 -28.55 21.22
N ARG A 936 23.46 -29.18 22.30
CA ARG A 936 22.76 -28.48 23.38
C ARG A 936 23.67 -27.52 24.15
N LYS A 937 24.91 -27.93 24.47
CA LYS A 937 25.89 -27.04 25.12
C LYS A 937 26.23 -25.83 24.25
N LEU A 938 26.48 -26.05 22.95
CA LEU A 938 26.72 -24.96 22.00
C LEU A 938 25.55 -23.97 21.97
N ARG A 939 24.31 -24.46 21.84
CA ARG A 939 23.10 -23.62 21.86
C ARG A 939 23.03 -22.77 23.15
N HIS A 940 23.15 -23.39 24.32
CA HIS A 940 23.09 -22.66 25.59
C HIS A 940 24.21 -21.63 25.78
N ALA A 941 25.42 -21.89 25.28
CA ALA A 941 26.51 -20.91 25.33
C ALA A 941 26.26 -19.71 24.40
N MET A 942 25.68 -19.96 23.22
CA MET A 942 25.22 -18.90 22.30
C MET A 942 24.00 -18.14 22.83
N ASP A 943 23.11 -18.81 23.58
CA ASP A 943 21.96 -18.17 24.25
C ASP A 943 22.46 -17.20 25.34
N ARG A 944 23.44 -17.61 26.16
CA ARG A 944 24.11 -16.75 27.16
C ARG A 944 24.80 -15.55 26.50
N LEU A 945 25.55 -15.79 25.42
CA LEU A 945 26.17 -14.72 24.64
C LEU A 945 25.10 -13.70 24.14
N LEU A 946 23.97 -14.17 23.60
CA LEU A 946 22.88 -13.28 23.19
C LEU A 946 22.21 -12.53 24.36
N LYS A 947 22.19 -13.07 25.59
CA LYS A 947 21.79 -12.28 26.79
C LYS A 947 22.76 -11.10 26.99
N THR A 948 24.07 -11.34 26.92
CA THR A 948 25.09 -10.30 27.07
C THR A 948 25.04 -9.24 25.96
N ALA A 949 24.72 -9.63 24.72
CA ALA A 949 24.53 -8.68 23.60
C ALA A 949 23.45 -7.64 23.93
N ARG A 950 22.31 -8.15 24.39
CA ARG A 950 21.13 -7.40 24.77
C ARG A 950 21.40 -6.51 25.99
N LEU A 951 22.17 -7.00 26.96
CA LEU A 951 22.57 -6.26 28.15
C LEU A 951 23.40 -5.02 27.78
N MET A 952 24.46 -5.18 26.97
CA MET A 952 25.25 -4.04 26.46
C MET A 952 24.39 -3.03 25.71
N HIS A 953 23.54 -3.52 24.79
CA HIS A 953 22.68 -2.70 23.97
C HIS A 953 21.71 -1.85 24.81
N SER A 954 21.10 -2.42 25.86
CA SER A 954 20.26 -1.68 26.79
C SER A 954 21.02 -0.62 27.59
N VAL A 955 22.21 -0.95 28.12
CA VAL A 955 23.04 -0.01 28.91
C VAL A 955 23.49 1.17 28.05
N GLN A 956 24.04 0.91 26.86
CA GLN A 956 24.50 1.97 25.96
C GLN A 956 23.36 2.91 25.54
N ARG A 957 22.12 2.39 25.40
CA ARG A 957 20.93 3.21 25.11
C ARG A 957 20.42 4.01 26.30
N LEU A 958 20.57 3.49 27.52
CA LEU A 958 20.29 4.20 28.76
C LEU A 958 21.25 5.38 28.99
N GLN A 959 22.49 5.25 28.51
CA GLN A 959 23.55 6.27 28.58
C GLN A 959 23.40 7.42 27.55
N GLN A 960 22.51 7.29 26.56
CA GLN A 960 22.17 8.39 25.64
C GLN A 960 21.28 9.46 26.31
N ASP A 961 21.30 10.71 25.82
CA ASP A 961 20.36 11.76 26.23
C ASP A 961 18.92 11.36 25.85
N VAL A 962 17.97 11.61 26.77
CA VAL A 962 16.52 11.36 26.57
C VAL A 962 15.95 12.18 25.40
N ARG A 963 16.47 13.39 25.15
CA ARG A 963 16.15 14.24 24.00
C ARG A 963 16.51 13.56 22.68
N CYS A 964 17.70 12.96 22.61
CA CYS A 964 18.16 12.28 21.40
C CYS A 964 17.52 10.90 21.23
N ASN A 965 17.27 10.14 22.30
CA ASN A 965 16.42 8.94 22.26
C ASN A 965 15.04 9.27 21.64
N ARG A 966 14.39 10.35 22.09
CA ARG A 966 13.09 10.80 21.58
C ARG A 966 13.13 11.33 20.13
N LEU A 967 14.18 12.06 19.76
CA LEU A 967 14.39 12.51 18.37
C LEU A 967 14.62 11.30 17.44
N GLN A 968 15.46 10.35 17.85
CA GLN A 968 15.74 9.12 17.11
C GLN A 968 14.49 8.24 16.96
N ALA A 969 13.66 8.12 18.00
CA ALA A 969 12.36 7.43 17.94
C ALA A 969 11.38 8.12 16.97
N SER A 970 11.32 9.46 16.97
CA SER A 970 10.50 10.23 16.02
C SER A 970 10.95 10.05 14.57
N ILE A 971 12.28 10.11 14.32
CA ILE A 971 12.89 9.85 13.02
C ILE A 971 12.61 8.41 12.56
N MET A 972 12.82 7.42 13.44
CA MET A 972 12.57 6.00 13.14
C MET A 972 11.11 5.78 12.75
N TYR A 973 10.15 6.27 13.54
CA TYR A 973 8.73 6.11 13.24
C TYR A 973 8.35 6.81 11.93
N ARG A 974 8.82 8.06 11.70
CA ARG A 974 8.57 8.77 10.42
C ARG A 974 9.16 8.00 9.24
N ARG A 975 10.34 7.40 9.38
CA ARG A 975 11.00 6.58 8.35
C ARG A 975 10.26 5.27 8.10
N ASP A 976 9.88 4.53 9.15
CA ASP A 976 9.08 3.31 9.06
C ASP A 976 7.75 3.58 8.30
N VAL A 977 7.04 4.67 8.62
CA VAL A 977 5.82 5.10 7.89
C VAL A 977 6.10 5.30 6.40
N CYS A 978 7.12 6.10 6.04
CA CYS A 978 7.40 6.43 4.64
C CYS A 978 7.90 5.20 3.86
N PHE A 979 8.74 4.37 4.49
CA PHE A 979 9.26 3.13 3.93
C PHE A 979 8.14 2.08 3.72
N SER A 980 7.17 1.97 4.63
CA SER A 980 5.98 1.12 4.44
C SER A 980 5.24 1.46 3.16
N GLN A 981 4.98 2.76 2.94
CA GLN A 981 4.31 3.24 1.73
C GLN A 981 5.14 2.95 0.46
N ALA A 982 6.46 3.16 0.53
CA ALA A 982 7.39 2.97 -0.58
C ALA A 982 7.56 1.49 -0.98
N LEU A 983 7.83 0.61 -0.02
CA LEU A 983 8.01 -0.82 -0.27
C LEU A 983 6.69 -1.48 -0.74
N THR A 984 5.55 -1.07 -0.19
CA THR A 984 4.23 -1.57 -0.62
C THR A 984 3.93 -1.21 -2.08
N ALA A 985 4.30 0.00 -2.52
CA ALA A 985 4.20 0.38 -3.93
C ALA A 985 5.17 -0.45 -4.80
N LEU A 986 6.43 -0.58 -4.38
CA LEU A 986 7.47 -1.34 -5.11
C LEU A 986 7.09 -2.82 -5.31
N VAL A 987 6.68 -3.50 -4.24
CA VAL A 987 6.25 -4.91 -4.30
C VAL A 987 4.98 -5.07 -5.13
N SER A 988 4.05 -4.10 -5.09
CA SER A 988 2.88 -4.12 -5.99
C SER A 988 3.29 -4.06 -7.48
N SER A 989 4.34 -3.31 -7.81
CA SER A 989 4.88 -3.22 -9.18
C SER A 989 5.60 -4.50 -9.61
N LEU A 990 6.41 -5.09 -8.73
CA LEU A 990 7.05 -6.39 -8.96
C LEU A 990 6.02 -7.49 -9.20
N MET A 991 5.03 -7.62 -8.31
CA MET A 991 3.97 -8.62 -8.42
C MET A 991 3.10 -8.40 -9.66
N LEU A 992 2.87 -7.15 -10.08
CA LEU A 992 2.24 -6.82 -11.36
C LEU A 992 3.06 -7.32 -12.57
N ARG A 993 4.39 -7.16 -12.58
CA ARG A 993 5.23 -7.69 -13.68
C ARG A 993 5.28 -9.22 -13.68
N LEU A 994 5.37 -9.84 -12.51
CA LEU A 994 5.51 -11.29 -12.33
C LEU A 994 4.20 -12.08 -12.59
N TRP A 995 3.03 -11.44 -12.52
CA TRP A 995 1.70 -12.08 -12.71
C TRP A 995 0.82 -11.44 -13.78
N GLY A 996 1.19 -10.28 -14.31
CA GLY A 996 0.41 -9.53 -15.30
C GLY A 996 1.01 -9.56 -16.71
N SER A 997 2.14 -10.23 -16.92
CA SER A 997 2.82 -10.42 -18.21
C SER A 997 3.51 -11.78 -18.24
N GLU A 998 3.79 -12.32 -19.42
CA GLU A 998 4.72 -13.46 -19.54
C GLU A 998 6.15 -12.99 -19.20
N LEU A 999 6.90 -13.83 -18.47
CA LEU A 999 8.28 -13.54 -18.10
C LEU A 999 9.23 -14.15 -19.14
N ASP A 1000 9.89 -13.30 -19.91
CA ASP A 1000 10.85 -13.74 -20.90
C ASP A 1000 12.24 -14.01 -20.28
N MET A 1001 13.09 -14.70 -21.04
CA MET A 1001 14.44 -15.05 -20.59
C MET A 1001 15.34 -13.82 -20.43
N ALA A 1002 15.04 -12.71 -21.13
CA ALA A 1002 15.78 -11.46 -20.99
C ALA A 1002 15.52 -10.81 -19.63
N TYR A 1003 14.25 -10.73 -19.19
CA TYR A 1003 13.88 -10.25 -17.86
C TYR A 1003 14.47 -11.13 -16.76
N LEU A 1004 14.44 -12.46 -16.90
CA LEU A 1004 15.03 -13.38 -15.93
C LEU A 1004 16.57 -13.21 -15.80
N VAL A 1005 17.28 -12.98 -16.91
CA VAL A 1005 18.72 -12.63 -16.89
C VAL A 1005 18.94 -11.26 -16.26
N MET A 1006 18.12 -10.26 -16.60
CA MET A 1006 18.20 -8.92 -16.01
C MET A 1006 17.99 -8.94 -14.49
N LEU A 1007 16.98 -9.69 -13.99
CA LEU A 1007 16.78 -9.89 -12.56
C LEU A 1007 18.02 -10.49 -11.89
N ARG A 1008 18.55 -11.59 -12.43
CA ARG A 1008 19.68 -12.33 -11.84
C ARG A 1008 20.99 -11.52 -11.82
N ASP A 1009 21.34 -10.86 -12.91
CA ASP A 1009 22.69 -10.32 -13.14
C ASP A 1009 22.82 -8.80 -12.88
N LEU A 1010 21.70 -8.10 -12.68
CA LEU A 1010 21.68 -6.64 -12.50
C LEU A 1010 20.60 -6.15 -11.52
N GLY A 1011 19.44 -6.80 -11.53
CA GLY A 1011 18.23 -6.33 -10.85
C GLY A 1011 17.51 -5.20 -11.62
N PRO A 1012 16.20 -5.02 -11.41
CA PRO A 1012 15.42 -4.05 -12.18
C PRO A 1012 15.68 -2.61 -11.72
N LEU A 1013 15.59 -1.69 -12.68
CA LEU A 1013 15.45 -0.26 -12.42
C LEU A 1013 14.06 0.02 -11.85
N ALA A 1014 13.96 0.90 -10.86
CA ALA A 1014 12.69 1.44 -10.37
C ALA A 1014 12.69 2.97 -10.51
N TYR A 1015 11.96 3.49 -11.50
CA TYR A 1015 11.86 4.92 -11.77
C TYR A 1015 10.62 5.54 -11.11
N PHE A 1016 10.87 6.39 -10.12
CA PHE A 1016 9.88 7.24 -9.47
C PHE A 1016 9.90 8.65 -10.07
N GLU A 1017 8.77 9.08 -10.65
CA GLU A 1017 8.51 10.49 -10.95
C GLU A 1017 7.86 11.18 -9.75
N GLY A 1018 8.43 12.32 -9.36
CA GLY A 1018 7.86 13.25 -8.40
C GLY A 1018 7.31 14.50 -9.09
N LEU A 1019 6.08 14.87 -8.77
CA LEU A 1019 5.46 16.15 -9.17
C LEU A 1019 5.31 17.11 -7.97
N LEU A 1020 6.07 16.90 -6.91
CA LEU A 1020 6.01 17.65 -5.65
C LEU A 1020 6.67 19.02 -5.77
N THR A 1021 6.20 19.99 -4.99
CA THR A 1021 6.81 21.32 -4.93
C THR A 1021 7.61 21.50 -3.65
N LEU A 1022 8.88 21.90 -3.75
CA LEU A 1022 9.71 22.27 -2.61
C LEU A 1022 9.26 23.64 -2.04
N PHE A 1023 8.02 23.71 -1.53
CA PHE A 1023 7.47 24.87 -0.84
C PHE A 1023 6.32 24.49 0.10
N GLY A 1024 6.39 24.97 1.35
CA GLY A 1024 5.51 24.54 2.44
C GLY A 1024 5.56 23.02 2.65
N ASN A 1025 4.47 22.41 3.13
CA ASN A 1025 4.44 20.99 3.49
C ASN A 1025 4.80 20.01 2.35
N GLU A 1026 4.82 20.43 1.08
CA GLU A 1026 5.29 19.55 -0.02
C GLU A 1026 6.83 19.45 -0.10
N ALA A 1027 7.57 20.35 0.55
CA ALA A 1027 9.02 20.22 0.74
C ALA A 1027 9.34 19.08 1.73
N ASP A 1028 8.58 18.98 2.82
CA ASP A 1028 8.72 17.88 3.78
C ASP A 1028 8.36 16.53 3.15
N MET A 1029 7.32 16.50 2.31
CA MET A 1029 6.94 15.31 1.54
C MET A 1029 8.00 14.88 0.52
N TRP A 1030 8.68 15.83 -0.11
CA TRP A 1030 9.82 15.54 -1.00
C TRP A 1030 11.03 15.01 -0.21
N SER A 1031 11.31 15.63 0.94
CA SER A 1031 12.36 15.25 1.87
C SER A 1031 12.18 13.81 2.41
N ASP A 1032 10.96 13.47 2.84
CA ASP A 1032 10.58 12.12 3.24
C ASP A 1032 10.76 11.11 2.09
N MET A 1033 10.23 11.46 0.91
CA MET A 1033 10.20 10.59 -0.26
C MET A 1033 11.59 10.28 -0.82
N CYS A 1034 12.54 11.23 -0.78
CA CYS A 1034 13.94 11.00 -1.12
C CYS A 1034 14.57 9.88 -0.27
N ILE A 1035 14.39 9.93 1.07
CA ILE A 1035 14.93 8.92 1.98
C ILE A 1035 14.23 7.56 1.78
N ALA A 1036 12.89 7.57 1.72
CA ALA A 1036 12.10 6.35 1.61
C ALA A 1036 12.33 5.59 0.29
N ILE A 1037 12.75 6.27 -0.79
CA ILE A 1037 13.13 5.64 -2.06
C ILE A 1037 14.57 5.13 -2.05
N GLU A 1038 15.50 5.85 -1.42
CA GLU A 1038 16.89 5.41 -1.28
C GLU A 1038 16.97 4.10 -0.47
N ASP A 1039 16.18 4.00 0.60
CA ASP A 1039 16.11 2.82 1.47
C ASP A 1039 15.67 1.54 0.75
N LEU A 1040 14.98 1.64 -0.39
CA LEU A 1040 14.58 0.49 -1.22
C LEU A 1040 15.79 -0.25 -1.82
N SER A 1041 16.95 0.40 -1.92
CA SER A 1041 18.19 -0.22 -2.40
C SER A 1041 18.83 -1.20 -1.39
N ALA A 1042 18.47 -1.09 -0.10
CA ALA A 1042 18.94 -2.01 0.93
C ALA A 1042 18.22 -3.37 0.85
N VAL A 1043 16.96 -3.38 0.42
CA VAL A 1043 16.08 -4.55 0.39
C VAL A 1043 16.58 -5.59 -0.60
N SER A 1044 16.50 -6.87 -0.21
CA SER A 1044 16.80 -8.02 -1.07
C SER A 1044 15.49 -8.71 -1.46
N PHE A 1045 15.40 -9.19 -2.70
CA PHE A 1045 14.21 -9.86 -3.24
C PHE A 1045 14.58 -11.28 -3.67
N GLN A 1046 13.73 -12.25 -3.37
CA GLN A 1046 13.92 -13.67 -3.73
C GLN A 1046 12.69 -14.18 -4.49
N LEU A 1047 12.87 -14.81 -5.65
CA LEU A 1047 11.77 -15.48 -6.37
C LEU A 1047 11.52 -16.88 -5.79
N VAL A 1048 10.26 -17.18 -5.49
CA VAL A 1048 9.80 -18.46 -4.91
C VAL A 1048 8.69 -19.03 -5.79
N ARG A 1049 8.69 -20.35 -6.05
CA ARG A 1049 7.61 -20.98 -6.83
C ARG A 1049 6.29 -20.95 -6.03
N ALA A 1050 5.23 -20.45 -6.66
CA ALA A 1050 3.89 -20.49 -6.10
C ALA A 1050 3.29 -21.89 -6.25
N GLN A 1051 3.08 -22.58 -5.12
CA GLN A 1051 2.50 -23.93 -5.05
C GLN A 1051 1.25 -23.93 -4.15
N GLY A 1052 0.30 -24.83 -4.41
CA GLY A 1052 -0.96 -24.93 -3.67
C GLY A 1052 -1.75 -23.62 -3.69
N GLU A 1053 -2.26 -23.19 -2.54
CA GLU A 1053 -3.03 -21.95 -2.38
C GLU A 1053 -2.31 -20.70 -2.92
N ALA A 1054 -0.99 -20.65 -2.83
CA ALA A 1054 -0.19 -19.52 -3.31
C ALA A 1054 -0.26 -19.34 -4.85
N ALA A 1055 -0.64 -20.38 -5.60
CA ALA A 1055 -0.89 -20.27 -7.04
C ALA A 1055 -2.22 -19.55 -7.34
N LEU A 1056 -3.22 -19.65 -6.44
CA LEU A 1056 -4.50 -18.96 -6.56
C LEU A 1056 -4.42 -17.53 -6.01
N ALA A 1057 -3.82 -17.36 -4.82
CA ALA A 1057 -3.64 -16.09 -4.13
C ALA A 1057 -2.15 -15.85 -3.81
N PRO A 1058 -1.37 -15.28 -4.76
CA PRO A 1058 0.08 -15.12 -4.60
C PRO A 1058 0.42 -13.99 -3.63
N MET A 1059 0.67 -14.36 -2.36
CA MET A 1059 1.02 -13.45 -1.28
C MET A 1059 2.54 -13.42 -1.04
N PRO A 1060 3.22 -12.28 -1.23
CA PRO A 1060 4.63 -12.14 -0.87
C PRO A 1060 4.83 -12.14 0.65
N ARG A 1061 6.03 -12.52 1.09
CA ARG A 1061 6.42 -12.58 2.50
C ARG A 1061 7.64 -11.71 2.76
N ILE A 1062 7.57 -10.85 3.77
CA ILE A 1062 8.71 -10.06 4.26
C ILE A 1062 9.33 -10.76 5.47
N THR A 1063 10.66 -10.87 5.48
CA THR A 1063 11.47 -11.42 6.57
C THR A 1063 12.69 -10.53 6.85
N GLY A 1064 13.35 -10.73 7.99
CA GLY A 1064 14.57 -10.00 8.36
C GLY A 1064 14.34 -8.86 9.36
N SER A 1065 15.24 -7.86 9.35
CA SER A 1065 15.27 -6.76 10.33
C SER A 1065 15.10 -5.39 9.65
N ARG A 1066 14.86 -4.31 10.43
CA ARG A 1066 14.80 -2.91 9.94
C ARG A 1066 15.98 -2.50 9.02
N GLN A 1067 17.12 -3.17 9.12
CA GLN A 1067 18.35 -2.85 8.39
C GLN A 1067 18.62 -3.80 7.21
N ALA A 1068 18.03 -4.99 7.25
CA ALA A 1068 18.21 -6.06 6.28
C ALA A 1068 16.88 -6.80 6.11
N LEU A 1069 16.00 -6.24 5.28
CA LEU A 1069 14.76 -6.88 4.87
C LEU A 1069 14.97 -7.71 3.61
N GLU A 1070 14.35 -8.89 3.60
CA GLU A 1070 14.21 -9.78 2.47
C GLU A 1070 12.73 -9.92 2.11
N VAL A 1071 12.41 -9.90 0.82
CA VAL A 1071 11.05 -10.05 0.31
C VAL A 1071 10.98 -11.24 -0.63
N GLN A 1072 10.29 -12.30 -0.19
CA GLN A 1072 9.98 -13.46 -1.00
C GLN A 1072 8.78 -13.16 -1.89
N LEU A 1073 8.98 -13.25 -3.21
CA LEU A 1073 8.01 -12.97 -4.25
C LEU A 1073 7.54 -14.30 -4.87
N PRO A 1074 6.28 -14.74 -4.65
CA PRO A 1074 5.75 -15.92 -5.31
C PRO A 1074 5.58 -15.64 -6.82
N VAL A 1075 6.04 -16.57 -7.66
CA VAL A 1075 5.93 -16.52 -9.13
C VAL A 1075 5.24 -17.78 -9.68
N PRO A 1076 4.61 -17.74 -10.86
CA PRO A 1076 4.00 -18.92 -11.46
C PRO A 1076 5.02 -20.05 -11.63
N GLU A 1077 4.60 -21.30 -11.38
CA GLU A 1077 5.50 -22.46 -11.30
C GLU A 1077 6.31 -22.70 -12.59
N HIS A 1078 5.71 -22.40 -13.75
CA HIS A 1078 6.32 -22.51 -15.07
C HIS A 1078 7.34 -21.41 -15.40
N SER A 1079 7.39 -20.31 -14.63
CA SER A 1079 8.23 -19.14 -14.95
C SER A 1079 9.70 -19.26 -14.52
N LEU A 1080 10.06 -20.28 -13.73
CA LEU A 1080 11.44 -20.47 -13.25
C LEU A 1080 12.09 -21.72 -13.90
N PRO A 1081 13.21 -21.59 -14.63
CA PRO A 1081 13.86 -22.73 -15.27
C PRO A 1081 14.67 -23.57 -14.28
N GLY A 1082 14.27 -24.83 -14.09
CA GLY A 1082 15.02 -25.85 -13.35
C GLY A 1082 14.77 -25.90 -11.83
N ASN A 1083 14.76 -27.10 -11.25
CA ASN A 1083 14.22 -27.34 -9.91
C ASN A 1083 15.02 -26.75 -8.72
N GLY A 1084 16.15 -26.06 -8.93
CA GLY A 1084 17.05 -25.63 -7.83
C GLY A 1084 17.57 -24.19 -7.86
N THR A 1085 17.24 -23.38 -8.88
CA THR A 1085 17.78 -22.02 -9.06
C THR A 1085 16.94 -20.96 -8.33
N SER A 1086 17.32 -20.63 -7.09
CA SER A 1086 16.82 -19.44 -6.39
C SER A 1086 17.37 -18.16 -7.06
N ILE A 1087 16.52 -17.38 -7.72
CA ILE A 1087 16.89 -16.04 -8.22
C ILE A 1087 16.70 -15.04 -7.10
N SER A 1088 17.80 -14.46 -6.62
CA SER A 1088 17.83 -13.37 -5.65
C SER A 1088 18.41 -12.10 -6.27
N PHE A 1089 17.82 -10.93 -6.02
CA PHE A 1089 18.22 -9.67 -6.63
C PHE A 1089 18.00 -8.46 -5.71
N LYS A 1090 18.56 -7.31 -6.09
CA LYS A 1090 18.27 -6.00 -5.50
C LYS A 1090 17.74 -5.05 -6.56
N ILE A 1091 17.21 -3.90 -6.15
CA ILE A 1091 16.60 -2.93 -7.07
C ILE A 1091 17.46 -1.66 -7.12
N THR A 1092 17.56 -1.04 -8.29
CA THR A 1092 18.20 0.27 -8.45
C THR A 1092 17.12 1.35 -8.50
N PRO A 1093 16.80 2.03 -7.39
CA PRO A 1093 15.82 3.12 -7.39
C PRO A 1093 16.43 4.41 -7.96
N VAL A 1094 15.67 5.09 -8.83
CA VAL A 1094 15.95 6.45 -9.31
C VAL A 1094 14.73 7.34 -9.13
N PHE A 1095 14.92 8.53 -8.57
CA PHE A 1095 13.86 9.53 -8.33
C PHE A 1095 14.17 10.81 -9.09
N PHE A 1096 13.23 11.27 -9.93
CA PHE A 1096 13.31 12.59 -10.55
C PHE A 1096 12.07 13.40 -10.20
N ASN A 1097 12.26 14.57 -9.57
CA ASN A 1097 11.16 15.45 -9.17
C ASN A 1097 11.19 16.77 -9.94
N ILE A 1098 10.05 17.16 -10.54
CA ILE A 1098 9.82 18.50 -11.10
C ILE A 1098 8.42 18.97 -10.67
N GLY A 1099 8.36 19.97 -9.79
CA GLY A 1099 7.10 20.59 -9.40
C GLY A 1099 6.43 21.37 -10.54
N ILE A 1100 5.21 20.99 -10.94
CA ILE A 1100 4.53 21.62 -12.11
C ILE A 1100 3.55 22.75 -11.79
N ASN A 1101 3.12 22.94 -10.54
CA ASN A 1101 2.04 23.88 -10.17
C ASN A 1101 2.55 25.31 -9.85
N GLY A 1102 1.66 26.26 -9.51
CA GLY A 1102 2.02 27.65 -9.18
C GLY A 1102 2.98 27.82 -7.99
N LYS A 1103 2.88 26.97 -6.95
CA LYS A 1103 3.83 26.94 -5.82
C LYS A 1103 5.24 26.53 -6.24
N ALA A 1104 5.38 25.78 -7.33
CA ALA A 1104 6.70 25.44 -7.87
C ALA A 1104 7.40 26.67 -8.47
N THR A 1105 6.66 27.50 -9.22
CA THR A 1105 7.20 28.79 -9.71
C THR A 1105 7.59 29.69 -8.54
N TYR A 1106 6.80 29.72 -7.46
CA TYR A 1106 7.20 30.44 -6.24
C TYR A 1106 8.48 29.87 -5.62
N ALA A 1107 8.61 28.54 -5.49
CA ALA A 1107 9.80 27.86 -4.99
C ALA A 1107 11.06 28.17 -5.83
N GLU A 1108 10.92 28.27 -7.15
CA GLU A 1108 11.99 28.70 -8.07
C GLU A 1108 12.37 30.16 -7.81
N THR A 1109 11.40 31.07 -7.69
CA THR A 1109 11.64 32.50 -7.39
C THR A 1109 12.35 32.71 -6.04
N VAL A 1110 12.06 31.90 -5.01
CA VAL A 1110 12.76 31.95 -3.71
C VAL A 1110 14.01 31.04 -3.65
N GLY A 1111 14.45 30.48 -4.78
CA GLY A 1111 15.69 29.69 -4.89
C GLY A 1111 15.69 28.32 -4.19
N GLN A 1112 14.55 27.84 -3.72
CA GLN A 1112 14.42 26.59 -2.95
C GLN A 1112 14.55 25.31 -3.81
N THR A 1113 14.54 25.42 -5.14
CA THR A 1113 14.68 24.29 -6.06
C THR A 1113 16.12 23.79 -6.27
N ARG A 1114 17.12 24.37 -5.59
CA ARG A 1114 18.54 23.93 -5.68
C ARG A 1114 18.73 22.45 -5.31
N GLU A 1115 18.14 21.99 -4.20
CA GLU A 1115 18.28 20.60 -3.77
C GLU A 1115 17.48 19.63 -4.66
N GLN A 1116 16.37 20.07 -5.27
CA GLN A 1116 15.67 19.31 -6.31
C GLN A 1116 16.58 19.11 -7.55
N HIS A 1117 17.26 20.18 -8.00
CA HIS A 1117 18.18 20.09 -9.13
C HIS A 1117 19.35 19.14 -8.83
N ARG A 1118 19.96 19.28 -7.66
CA ARG A 1118 21.04 18.39 -7.18
C ARG A 1118 20.60 16.93 -7.15
N SER A 1119 19.47 16.64 -6.50
CA SER A 1119 18.91 15.29 -6.42
C SER A 1119 18.62 14.70 -7.80
N ASN A 1120 18.07 15.49 -8.73
CA ASN A 1120 17.87 15.05 -10.12
C ASN A 1120 19.22 14.78 -10.83
N TRP A 1121 20.28 15.54 -10.56
CA TRP A 1121 21.62 15.29 -11.11
C TRP A 1121 22.23 13.99 -10.57
N ASP A 1122 22.17 13.77 -9.26
CA ASP A 1122 22.67 12.55 -8.61
C ASP A 1122 21.92 11.30 -9.11
N ASN A 1123 20.61 11.41 -9.35
CA ASN A 1123 19.81 10.35 -9.95
C ASN A 1123 20.10 10.12 -11.44
N TYR A 1124 20.50 11.15 -12.20
CA TYR A 1124 21.00 10.97 -13.57
C TYR A 1124 22.32 10.19 -13.60
N LEU A 1125 23.26 10.49 -12.70
CA LEU A 1125 24.50 9.73 -12.58
C LEU A 1125 24.21 8.26 -12.26
N ARG A 1126 23.28 7.98 -11.34
CA ARG A 1126 22.83 6.60 -11.01
C ARG A 1126 22.17 5.91 -12.20
N LEU A 1127 21.30 6.58 -12.95
CA LEU A 1127 20.65 6.06 -14.15
C LEU A 1127 21.67 5.71 -15.25
N SER A 1128 22.66 6.57 -15.47
CA SER A 1128 23.76 6.36 -16.43
C SER A 1128 24.65 5.18 -16.02
N GLN A 1129 24.98 5.05 -14.72
CA GLN A 1129 25.70 3.88 -14.17
C GLN A 1129 24.88 2.58 -14.25
N TYR A 1130 23.55 2.64 -14.17
CA TYR A 1130 22.69 1.49 -14.41
C TYR A 1130 22.73 1.07 -15.89
N TYR A 1131 22.52 2.02 -16.81
CA TYR A 1131 22.62 1.76 -18.27
C TYR A 1131 23.99 1.19 -18.67
N GLY A 1132 25.08 1.71 -18.11
CA GLY A 1132 26.44 1.20 -18.35
C GLY A 1132 26.69 -0.24 -17.85
N ARG A 1133 25.81 -0.77 -16.99
CA ARG A 1133 25.74 -2.20 -16.63
C ARG A 1133 24.75 -2.96 -17.53
N TYR A 1134 23.55 -2.43 -17.74
CA TYR A 1134 22.52 -3.01 -18.60
C TYR A 1134 23.03 -3.32 -20.01
N ARG A 1135 23.77 -2.39 -20.63
CA ARG A 1135 24.37 -2.58 -21.96
C ARG A 1135 25.31 -3.79 -22.04
N LYS A 1136 25.92 -4.21 -20.93
CA LYS A 1136 26.83 -5.38 -20.87
C LYS A 1136 26.09 -6.72 -20.87
N LEU A 1137 24.77 -6.73 -20.61
CA LEU A 1137 23.95 -7.95 -20.64
C LEU A 1137 23.50 -8.34 -22.06
N GLY A 1138 23.60 -7.43 -23.05
CA GLY A 1138 23.24 -7.70 -24.45
C GLY A 1138 21.74 -7.89 -24.73
N LEU A 1139 20.85 -7.50 -23.80
CA LEU A 1139 19.42 -7.83 -23.81
C LEU A 1139 18.53 -7.02 -24.77
N GLY A 1140 19.08 -6.08 -25.54
CA GLY A 1140 18.31 -5.21 -26.44
C GLY A 1140 18.94 -5.09 -27.83
N SER A 1141 18.14 -4.71 -28.83
CA SER A 1141 18.64 -4.40 -30.18
C SER A 1141 19.71 -3.31 -30.13
N VAL A 1142 20.64 -3.35 -31.08
CA VAL A 1142 21.69 -2.32 -31.25
C VAL A 1142 21.06 -0.93 -31.36
N ASP A 1143 19.99 -0.78 -32.15
CA ASP A 1143 19.26 0.48 -32.35
C ASP A 1143 18.67 1.03 -31.05
N ALA A 1144 18.17 0.14 -30.18
CA ALA A 1144 17.65 0.52 -28.86
C ALA A 1144 18.78 0.96 -27.93
N GLY A 1145 19.95 0.32 -28.03
CA GLY A 1145 21.17 0.70 -27.30
C GLY A 1145 21.67 2.10 -27.68
N GLU A 1146 21.70 2.43 -28.97
CA GLU A 1146 22.09 3.76 -29.48
C GLU A 1146 21.03 4.83 -29.19
N SER A 1147 19.73 4.51 -29.36
CA SER A 1147 18.64 5.39 -28.96
C SER A 1147 18.69 5.73 -27.48
N LEU A 1148 18.99 4.77 -26.61
CA LEU A 1148 19.08 4.99 -25.17
C LEU A 1148 20.32 5.82 -24.78
N GLN A 1149 21.45 5.63 -25.47
CA GLN A 1149 22.63 6.47 -25.30
C GLN A 1149 22.35 7.94 -25.65
N SER A 1150 21.61 8.20 -26.74
CA SER A 1150 21.28 9.57 -27.16
C SER A 1150 20.27 10.23 -26.22
N LEU A 1151 19.29 9.49 -25.71
CA LEU A 1151 18.33 9.97 -24.71
C LEU A 1151 19.03 10.43 -23.42
N LEU A 1152 20.00 9.66 -22.91
CA LEU A 1152 20.78 10.03 -21.71
C LEU A 1152 21.63 11.29 -21.96
N VAL A 1153 22.32 11.39 -23.10
CA VAL A 1153 23.09 12.60 -23.45
C VAL A 1153 22.19 13.83 -23.56
N PHE A 1154 21.00 13.71 -24.16
CA PHE A 1154 20.04 14.81 -24.23
C PHE A 1154 19.45 15.15 -22.85
N MET A 1155 19.25 14.17 -21.98
CA MET A 1155 18.82 14.38 -20.58
C MET A 1155 19.89 15.16 -19.78
N GLU A 1156 21.16 14.84 -19.97
CA GLU A 1156 22.29 15.59 -19.38
C GLU A 1156 22.31 17.05 -19.86
N GLN A 1157 21.99 17.32 -21.13
CA GLN A 1157 21.83 18.67 -21.66
C GLN A 1157 20.61 19.39 -21.05
N GLN A 1158 19.46 18.70 -20.89
CA GLN A 1158 18.27 19.27 -20.24
C GLN A 1158 18.48 19.58 -18.76
N LEU A 1159 19.33 18.80 -18.07
CA LEU A 1159 19.80 19.08 -16.72
C LEU A 1159 20.73 20.31 -16.71
N ARG A 1160 21.81 20.32 -17.51
CA ARG A 1160 22.74 21.47 -17.58
C ARG A 1160 22.05 22.79 -17.92
N ALA A 1161 21.00 22.77 -18.74
CA ALA A 1161 20.23 23.95 -19.11
C ALA A 1161 19.40 24.54 -17.94
N ASN A 1162 19.14 23.76 -16.88
CA ASN A 1162 18.47 24.15 -15.64
C ASN A 1162 17.23 25.06 -15.81
N LEU A 1163 16.36 24.73 -16.78
CA LEU A 1163 15.19 25.54 -17.11
C LEU A 1163 14.11 25.42 -16.03
N SER A 1164 13.39 26.52 -15.75
CA SER A 1164 12.18 26.52 -14.90
C SER A 1164 11.22 25.43 -15.36
N LYS A 1165 10.73 24.62 -14.41
CA LYS A 1165 9.79 23.51 -14.62
C LYS A 1165 10.16 22.59 -15.79
N ASN A 1166 11.43 22.18 -15.93
CA ASN A 1166 11.87 21.36 -17.07
C ASN A 1166 11.34 19.91 -17.02
N VAL A 1167 10.04 19.72 -17.29
CA VAL A 1167 9.36 18.43 -17.39
C VAL A 1167 9.93 17.51 -18.46
N LYS A 1168 10.75 18.02 -19.40
CA LYS A 1168 11.48 17.18 -20.35
C LYS A 1168 12.41 16.18 -19.66
N ILE A 1169 12.92 16.50 -18.47
CA ILE A 1169 13.75 15.59 -17.67
C ILE A 1169 12.93 14.36 -17.26
N LEU A 1170 11.68 14.54 -16.82
CA LEU A 1170 10.76 13.44 -16.53
C LEU A 1170 10.45 12.63 -17.79
N HIS A 1171 10.10 13.33 -18.87
CA HIS A 1171 9.80 12.73 -20.19
C HIS A 1171 10.94 11.85 -20.71
N LEU A 1172 12.20 12.19 -20.46
CA LEU A 1172 13.36 11.40 -20.89
C LEU A 1172 13.64 10.23 -19.94
N ALA A 1173 13.36 10.38 -18.64
CA ALA A 1173 13.44 9.29 -17.66
C ALA A 1173 12.33 8.24 -17.88
N GLU A 1174 11.12 8.64 -18.25
CA GLU A 1174 10.03 7.77 -18.74
C GLU A 1174 10.54 6.87 -19.88
N ASP A 1175 11.12 7.50 -20.90
CA ASP A 1175 11.60 6.81 -22.11
C ASP A 1175 12.77 5.86 -21.81
N ALA A 1176 13.74 6.32 -21.02
CA ALA A 1176 14.89 5.52 -20.62
C ALA A 1176 14.48 4.31 -19.75
N CYS A 1177 13.53 4.50 -18.84
CA CYS A 1177 12.98 3.41 -18.03
C CYS A 1177 12.27 2.37 -18.92
N ARG A 1178 11.44 2.83 -19.86
CA ARG A 1178 10.69 1.95 -20.77
C ARG A 1178 11.57 1.18 -21.75
N LEU A 1179 12.71 1.74 -22.19
CA LEU A 1179 13.71 1.04 -23.02
C LEU A 1179 14.59 0.03 -22.25
N MET A 1180 14.55 0.03 -20.91
CA MET A 1180 15.25 -0.93 -20.04
C MET A 1180 14.29 -1.88 -19.29
N ASP A 1181 13.01 -1.91 -19.69
CA ASP A 1181 11.92 -2.63 -19.03
C ASP A 1181 11.84 -2.40 -17.49
N GLY A 1182 12.14 -1.18 -17.07
CA GLY A 1182 12.14 -0.77 -15.67
C GLY A 1182 10.74 -0.57 -15.08
N LEU A 1183 10.64 -0.71 -13.76
CA LEU A 1183 9.42 -0.49 -12.99
C LEU A 1183 9.09 1.01 -12.93
N ARG A 1184 7.88 1.37 -13.35
CA ARG A 1184 7.48 2.77 -13.58
C ARG A 1184 6.46 3.25 -12.53
N PHE A 1185 6.79 4.35 -11.84
CA PHE A 1185 5.97 4.95 -10.78
C PHE A 1185 5.75 6.45 -10.98
N THR A 1186 4.53 6.94 -10.77
CA THR A 1186 4.20 8.38 -10.87
C THR A 1186 3.53 8.89 -9.60
N SER A 1187 4.13 9.91 -8.97
CA SER A 1187 3.70 10.42 -7.67
C SER A 1187 3.46 11.93 -7.62
N CYS A 1188 2.47 12.31 -6.81
CA CYS A 1188 2.30 13.65 -6.28
C CYS A 1188 1.61 13.55 -4.91
N LYS A 1189 1.42 14.67 -4.20
CA LYS A 1189 0.80 14.78 -2.86
C LYS A 1189 -0.41 13.86 -2.54
N SER A 1190 -1.18 13.39 -3.53
CA SER A 1190 -2.24 12.40 -3.30
C SER A 1190 -2.57 11.50 -4.51
N ALA A 1191 -1.62 11.29 -5.43
CA ALA A 1191 -1.77 10.48 -6.66
C ALA A 1191 -2.92 10.81 -7.64
N LYS A 1192 -3.70 11.87 -7.39
CA LYS A 1192 -4.98 12.12 -8.05
C LYS A 1192 -4.84 13.02 -9.27
N ASP A 1193 -4.79 14.35 -9.06
CA ASP A 1193 -4.94 15.35 -10.12
C ASP A 1193 -3.68 15.51 -10.99
N ARG A 1194 -2.56 15.97 -10.41
CA ARG A 1194 -1.27 16.14 -11.15
C ARG A 1194 -0.81 14.83 -11.80
N THR A 1195 -0.88 13.73 -11.05
CA THR A 1195 -0.55 12.37 -11.52
C THR A 1195 -1.44 11.95 -12.70
N GLY A 1196 -2.76 12.22 -12.65
CA GLY A 1196 -3.66 11.96 -13.79
C GLY A 1196 -3.28 12.75 -15.05
N MET A 1197 -2.73 13.96 -14.91
CA MET A 1197 -2.23 14.74 -16.05
C MET A 1197 -0.93 14.15 -16.62
N ALA A 1198 0.00 13.71 -15.77
CA ALA A 1198 1.26 13.10 -16.19
C ALA A 1198 1.06 11.74 -16.88
N VAL A 1199 0.31 10.85 -16.26
CA VAL A 1199 0.04 9.48 -16.73
C VAL A 1199 -0.59 9.48 -18.12
N THR A 1200 -1.62 10.31 -18.34
CA THR A 1200 -2.26 10.46 -19.67
C THR A 1200 -1.32 11.05 -20.72
N LEU A 1201 -0.35 11.88 -20.31
CA LEU A 1201 0.68 12.40 -21.22
C LEU A 1201 1.70 11.33 -21.61
N GLU A 1202 2.21 10.54 -20.67
CA GLU A 1202 3.10 9.40 -20.95
C GLU A 1202 2.43 8.37 -21.87
N GLN A 1203 1.18 8.00 -21.58
CA GLN A 1203 0.36 7.14 -22.44
C GLN A 1203 0.28 7.68 -23.87
N CYS A 1204 -0.04 8.96 -24.05
CA CYS A 1204 -0.08 9.57 -25.39
C CYS A 1204 1.31 9.64 -26.05
N ARG A 1205 2.40 9.86 -25.30
CA ARG A 1205 3.79 9.85 -25.82
C ARG A 1205 4.15 8.46 -26.36
N VAL A 1206 3.74 7.38 -25.68
CA VAL A 1206 3.90 6.00 -26.14
C VAL A 1206 3.06 5.71 -27.38
N LEU A 1207 1.80 6.15 -27.43
CA LEU A 1207 0.95 6.01 -28.63
C LEU A 1207 1.54 6.71 -29.87
N VAL A 1208 2.17 7.88 -29.71
CA VAL A 1208 2.87 8.58 -30.82
C VAL A 1208 4.06 7.77 -31.32
N ARG A 1209 4.94 7.32 -30.41
CA ARG A 1209 6.21 6.69 -30.81
C ARG A 1209 6.08 5.27 -31.31
N GLU A 1210 5.22 4.49 -30.68
CA GLU A 1210 5.17 3.04 -30.89
C GLU A 1210 4.01 2.61 -31.79
N PHE A 1211 2.90 3.34 -31.73
CA PHE A 1211 1.66 3.00 -32.46
C PHE A 1211 1.34 4.00 -33.59
N GLN A 1212 2.24 4.96 -33.83
CA GLN A 1212 2.17 5.99 -34.87
C GLN A 1212 0.92 6.89 -34.79
N LEU A 1213 0.48 7.25 -33.57
CA LEU A 1213 -0.53 8.30 -33.39
C LEU A 1213 0.02 9.65 -33.90
N PRO A 1214 -0.67 10.37 -34.80
CA PRO A 1214 -0.21 11.69 -35.26
C PRO A 1214 -0.11 12.69 -34.11
N ALA A 1215 1.01 13.42 -34.01
CA ALA A 1215 1.22 14.43 -32.95
C ALA A 1215 0.08 15.47 -32.88
N LYS A 1216 -0.53 15.83 -34.01
CA LYS A 1216 -1.71 16.71 -34.10
C LYS A 1216 -2.96 16.19 -33.37
N HIS A 1217 -3.10 14.88 -33.16
CA HIS A 1217 -4.25 14.27 -32.48
C HIS A 1217 -4.03 14.13 -30.96
N VAL A 1218 -2.79 14.30 -30.46
CA VAL A 1218 -2.46 14.16 -29.04
C VAL A 1218 -3.29 15.08 -28.12
N PRO A 1219 -3.54 16.37 -28.41
CA PRO A 1219 -4.36 17.21 -27.54
C PRO A 1219 -5.81 16.70 -27.40
N TYR A 1220 -6.37 16.09 -28.45
CA TYR A 1220 -7.72 15.54 -28.44
C TYR A 1220 -7.77 14.20 -27.68
N ALA A 1221 -6.81 13.30 -27.91
CA ALA A 1221 -6.66 12.07 -27.13
C ALA A 1221 -6.50 12.37 -25.62
N LEU A 1222 -5.66 13.35 -25.26
CA LEU A 1222 -5.49 13.82 -23.88
C LEU A 1222 -6.78 14.38 -23.28
N SER A 1223 -7.54 15.17 -24.04
CA SER A 1223 -8.83 15.70 -23.59
C SER A 1223 -9.81 14.56 -23.26
N THR A 1224 -9.88 13.55 -24.13
CA THR A 1224 -10.74 12.37 -24.00
C THR A 1224 -10.36 11.52 -22.79
N MET A 1225 -9.09 11.09 -22.69
CA MET A 1225 -8.61 10.25 -21.59
C MET A 1225 -8.69 10.95 -20.21
N ARG A 1226 -8.64 12.29 -20.17
CA ARG A 1226 -8.79 13.08 -18.94
C ARG A 1226 -10.25 13.41 -18.58
N SER A 1227 -11.19 13.39 -19.53
CA SER A 1227 -12.60 13.72 -19.27
C SER A 1227 -13.42 12.50 -18.91
N GLU A 1228 -13.40 11.45 -19.73
CA GLU A 1228 -14.22 10.25 -19.52
C GLU A 1228 -13.39 9.00 -19.12
N GLY A 1229 -12.06 9.02 -19.26
CA GLY A 1229 -11.19 7.86 -19.00
C GLY A 1229 -10.98 7.46 -17.53
N THR A 1230 -10.21 6.39 -17.32
CA THR A 1230 -10.04 5.74 -16.01
C THR A 1230 -9.41 6.67 -14.95
N ARG A 1231 -8.62 7.67 -15.36
CA ARG A 1231 -8.11 8.68 -14.43
C ARG A 1231 -9.21 9.56 -13.83
N MET A 1232 -10.38 9.66 -14.46
CA MET A 1232 -11.57 10.28 -13.86
C MET A 1232 -12.29 9.33 -12.89
N ASP A 1233 -12.27 8.01 -13.15
CA ASP A 1233 -12.74 7.01 -12.19
C ASP A 1233 -11.88 7.00 -10.91
N ASN A 1234 -10.56 7.24 -11.01
CA ASN A 1234 -9.73 7.45 -9.82
C ASN A 1234 -10.18 8.68 -9.01
N VAL A 1235 -10.56 9.78 -9.67
CA VAL A 1235 -11.09 10.97 -8.96
C VAL A 1235 -12.39 10.62 -8.22
N LEU A 1236 -13.31 9.92 -8.90
CA LEU A 1236 -14.58 9.46 -8.35
C LEU A 1236 -14.38 8.54 -7.13
N LYS A 1237 -13.50 7.52 -7.23
CA LYS A 1237 -13.10 6.63 -6.12
C LYS A 1237 -12.53 7.38 -4.90
N ASN A 1238 -11.95 8.58 -5.10
CA ASN A 1238 -11.26 9.34 -4.05
C ASN A 1238 -12.06 10.49 -3.42
N ILE A 1239 -12.97 11.13 -4.16
CA ILE A 1239 -13.74 12.31 -3.70
C ILE A 1239 -15.24 12.30 -4.09
N GLY A 1240 -15.79 11.16 -4.53
CA GLY A 1240 -17.23 11.02 -4.83
C GLY A 1240 -17.74 11.79 -6.06
N THR A 1241 -16.88 12.51 -6.77
CA THR A 1241 -17.26 13.37 -7.91
C THR A 1241 -16.30 13.23 -9.09
N ARG A 1242 -16.82 13.32 -10.32
CA ARG A 1242 -16.03 13.30 -11.57
C ARG A 1242 -15.47 14.69 -11.93
N LYS A 1243 -14.74 15.35 -11.01
CA LYS A 1243 -14.04 16.63 -11.28
C LYS A 1243 -12.68 16.72 -10.57
N TYR A 1244 -11.62 17.01 -11.33
CA TYR A 1244 -10.30 17.32 -10.77
C TYR A 1244 -10.35 18.56 -9.86
N ALA A 1245 -9.64 18.50 -8.74
CA ALA A 1245 -9.62 19.52 -7.70
C ALA A 1245 -8.69 20.72 -8.02
N PHE A 1246 -8.59 21.08 -9.30
CA PHE A 1246 -7.89 22.30 -9.74
C PHE A 1246 -8.85 23.49 -9.70
N HIS A 1247 -8.43 24.58 -9.08
CA HIS A 1247 -9.12 25.86 -9.23
C HIS A 1247 -8.80 26.48 -10.60
N TRP A 1248 -9.74 27.23 -11.20
CA TRP A 1248 -9.53 27.79 -12.55
C TRP A 1248 -8.32 28.74 -12.62
N THR A 1249 -7.99 29.45 -11.54
CA THR A 1249 -6.79 30.28 -11.43
C THR A 1249 -5.48 29.49 -11.36
N GLN A 1250 -5.51 28.19 -11.03
CA GLN A 1250 -4.32 27.34 -10.93
C GLN A 1250 -3.93 26.71 -12.27
N VAL A 1251 -4.89 26.46 -13.16
CA VAL A 1251 -4.67 25.80 -14.46
C VAL A 1251 -3.66 26.52 -15.36
N PRO A 1252 -3.63 27.87 -15.47
CA PRO A 1252 -2.61 28.57 -16.25
C PRO A 1252 -1.17 28.30 -15.80
N PHE A 1253 -0.94 28.05 -14.50
CA PHE A 1253 0.40 27.78 -13.95
C PHE A 1253 0.93 26.37 -14.25
N LEU A 1254 0.09 25.47 -14.78
CA LEU A 1254 0.51 24.16 -15.28
C LEU A 1254 1.09 24.32 -16.71
N PRO A 1255 2.16 23.56 -17.08
CA PRO A 1255 2.62 23.47 -18.46
C PRO A 1255 1.48 23.04 -19.39
N ALA A 1256 1.45 23.55 -20.63
CA ALA A 1256 0.29 23.45 -21.52
C ALA A 1256 -0.27 22.01 -21.66
N MET A 1257 0.60 21.02 -21.90
CA MET A 1257 0.21 19.62 -22.06
C MET A 1257 -0.25 18.94 -20.75
N TYR A 1258 -0.01 19.54 -19.59
CA TYR A 1258 -0.45 19.07 -18.26
C TYR A 1258 -1.75 19.73 -17.78
N ARG A 1259 -2.42 20.54 -18.61
CA ARG A 1259 -3.68 21.19 -18.24
C ARG A 1259 -4.87 20.23 -18.35
N PRO A 1260 -5.80 20.20 -17.38
CA PRO A 1260 -7.05 19.45 -17.50
C PRO A 1260 -7.98 20.12 -18.55
N PRO A 1261 -8.80 19.35 -19.28
CA PRO A 1261 -9.77 19.90 -20.21
C PRO A 1261 -10.90 20.67 -19.49
N VAL A 1262 -11.47 21.68 -20.13
CA VAL A 1262 -12.52 22.54 -19.56
C VAL A 1262 -13.75 21.69 -19.17
N GLY A 1263 -14.38 22.00 -18.03
CA GLY A 1263 -15.49 21.23 -17.47
C GLY A 1263 -15.08 20.05 -16.58
N SER A 1264 -13.90 19.44 -16.83
CA SER A 1264 -13.38 18.31 -16.04
C SER A 1264 -12.82 18.69 -14.66
N TYR A 1265 -12.81 19.96 -14.29
CA TYR A 1265 -12.21 20.47 -13.05
C TYR A 1265 -13.06 21.54 -12.36
N GLY A 1266 -12.85 21.71 -11.05
CA GLY A 1266 -13.46 22.79 -10.28
C GLY A 1266 -13.33 22.60 -8.77
N LYS A 1267 -14.01 23.46 -7.99
CA LYS A 1267 -14.28 23.16 -6.58
C LYS A 1267 -15.32 22.03 -6.52
N ALA A 1268 -14.90 20.84 -6.13
CA ALA A 1268 -15.80 19.98 -5.36
C ALA A 1268 -16.04 20.66 -4.01
N GLN A 1269 -17.27 20.64 -3.50
CA GLN A 1269 -17.50 20.81 -2.06
C GLN A 1269 -17.05 19.50 -1.40
N THR A 1270 -16.10 19.61 -0.46
CA THR A 1270 -15.41 18.50 0.23
C THR A 1270 -15.25 18.83 1.70
#